data_AF-A0A2E7AE53-F1
#
_entry.id   AF-A0A2E7AE53-F1
#
_cell.length_a   1.000
_cell.length_b   1.000
_cell.length_c   1.000
_cell.angle_alpha   90.00
_cell.angle_beta   90.00
_cell.angle_gamma   90.00
#
_symmetry.space_group_name_H-M   'P 1'
#
loop_
_entity.id
_entity.type
_entity.pdbx_description
1 polymer ?
#
loop_
_entity_poly.entity_id
_entity_poly.type
_entity_poly.pdbx_seq_one_letter_code
_entity_poly.pdbx_strand_id
1 'polypeptide(L)'
;MNKLHMGINLGHDRSVSVVSQGKILVSIEQERLDRIKHSVGFTYQSPGEMRHIQAPSEGIRYCLDMLDVSLGDMETITANMPGVDFGPEIMRGVLSRDIAKKVQTVPGHHLAHAYSAYWPSGFDEALVLAVDASGLTERKGSGWETESYSLYAGHGTSLNPLHAEGVQAHLAQLSTLGFVYEYIARKAGFETRVNSGLSFPESGKLMGLAAYGGPQPSWERWFRTREDSMSLEISAYDIFLEVEALEKKYDTGEGKAYFRPWLVDLAFKVQEELERALCHIVEVARKETGLNRLCIAGGIGLNSVANYKILTQCGLDDIFIFPAAGDNGISAGCAYWAYATIEQGAERPRIETATLGKPRSGEEIREAVEKFDDLVVVERQNHENMVRKVAKALADGHIVARFEGGCESGPRALGHRSILADPAFLRMKDVINARVKFREAFRPFAPFVPLERANEVFKLETESPFMLLVAEIRKEFHSVLPSITHADGTGRVQTCTKEANRFFHELCHAVEDLRQGPPVLLNTSFNVAGQPIVETPEQAIETFLKTDIDYLALEDCWICRKHTPVKSYEDHVADLVDEELPAGLPSRQPSVKALMKELDGALFGGLESESWSREEVREISQRGARYKETSLLFPGHDFVGEIVTQLSPDTVLLLDPLGRSQVLDQTEHQPPLYLDERELELLLAFLGPRRGREEKLRKVLGLTRSELRREIEILEGKIARFGVERDPSWIRSSLPEDSPLTPLEDGETFRAFEDPRFSSWRSLEALRECLIENDYREEVILELLGVESLQQIEPTHLAYFSSHRLPDNATGDLIRLFLLRATLPCASLLDLLGHSLFERLIGIGLIRRKGDSISSAVDIFCSGGMLFATDHRYMLMEEDRLDEDPVMYIGMDSHGLVQTAPREECDRLLDLCCGSGIQGLVGSRYASSVIGVDLNPRAIRFSRFNAQLNGVENYEVRLGNLYSAVEGETFDVILGNPPFVPSPETDLKFRDGGNDGEAVLRRIVQSAERHLNAGGRLCVVTDLVGVDTYETRLRQWWGGEKLEALVLTTADRDEILFSVPHCHAPFGQQLEEYNEELRRWVENYRKAGLKGVNFGYILVQNEQLVPGGDVTIRTIHNPSVPMHEEVSSWFDQRRIWASENAPAMSMRLHPSVRLRSEHGSRPEDSRWEVGVEGNDFYTTYVIGEGIYEELRRIDLDQPALASRVTSEAAEWIEDLHRKGIIRLTRFPRRSSEYDRAPRSSGGQFEIEEIATKTTPTCLSSYLS
;
A
#
# COMPACT_ATOMS: atom_id res chain seq x y z
N MET A 1 -23.20 37.96 42.96
CA MET A 1 -23.03 38.00 41.50
C MET A 1 -23.46 36.66 40.96
N ASN A 2 -24.11 36.63 39.80
CA ASN A 2 -24.43 35.36 39.15
C ASN A 2 -23.10 34.69 38.77
N LYS A 3 -23.06 33.35 38.87
CA LYS A 3 -21.86 32.59 38.51
C LYS A 3 -21.66 32.63 37.00
N LEU A 4 -20.40 32.77 36.58
CA LEU A 4 -20.01 32.88 35.17
C LEU A 4 -19.21 31.64 34.77
N HIS A 5 -19.66 30.95 33.73
CA HIS A 5 -19.03 29.74 33.21
C HIS A 5 -18.47 30.02 31.82
N MET A 6 -17.14 29.98 31.68
CA MET A 6 -16.47 30.16 30.40
C MET A 6 -16.15 28.82 29.77
N GLY A 7 -16.50 28.63 28.50
CA GLY A 7 -16.07 27.50 27.69
C GLY A 7 -15.21 27.94 26.51
N ILE A 8 -14.27 27.08 26.12
CA ILE A 8 -13.21 27.38 25.15
C ILE A 8 -13.04 26.18 24.21
N ASN A 9 -13.06 26.42 22.90
CA ASN A 9 -12.60 25.46 21.89
C ASN A 9 -11.12 25.73 21.54
N LEU A 10 -10.28 24.71 21.66
CA LEU A 10 -8.84 24.76 21.32
C LEU A 10 -8.50 24.06 20.00
N GLY A 11 -9.50 23.48 19.33
CA GLY A 11 -9.41 22.82 18.05
C GLY A 11 -9.09 23.74 16.86
N HIS A 12 -9.60 23.38 15.67
CA HIS A 12 -9.83 24.36 14.62
C HIS A 12 -11.14 25.10 14.93
N ASP A 13 -11.40 26.21 14.23
CA ASP A 13 -12.56 27.08 14.51
C ASP A 13 -12.61 27.51 16.00
N ARG A 14 -11.45 27.91 16.54
CA ARG A 14 -11.31 28.32 17.95
C ARG A 14 -12.39 29.32 18.33
N SER A 15 -13.00 29.13 19.49
CA SER A 15 -14.12 29.96 19.96
C SER A 15 -14.15 30.05 21.48
N VAL A 16 -14.83 31.09 21.99
CA VAL A 16 -15.02 31.33 23.42
C VAL A 16 -16.47 31.75 23.67
N SER A 17 -17.08 31.16 24.70
CA SER A 17 -18.45 31.50 25.12
C SER A 17 -18.53 31.63 26.64
N VAL A 18 -19.40 32.50 27.12
CA VAL A 18 -19.68 32.66 28.57
C VAL A 18 -21.18 32.49 28.82
N VAL A 19 -21.51 31.60 29.76
CA VAL A 19 -22.88 31.28 30.18
C VAL A 19 -23.11 31.70 31.63
N SER A 20 -24.31 32.21 31.90
CA SER A 20 -24.82 32.45 33.26
C SER A 20 -26.32 32.24 33.30
N GLN A 21 -26.83 31.56 34.34
CA GLN A 21 -28.27 31.27 34.50
C GLN A 21 -28.89 30.64 33.23
N GLY A 22 -28.18 29.71 32.60
CA GLY A 22 -28.63 29.02 31.39
C GLY A 22 -28.68 29.89 30.12
N LYS A 23 -28.19 31.13 30.15
CA LYS A 23 -28.12 32.02 28.98
C LYS A 23 -26.68 32.22 28.53
N ILE A 24 -26.43 32.12 27.23
CA ILE A 24 -25.17 32.61 26.66
C ILE A 24 -25.20 34.14 26.72
N LEU A 25 -24.24 34.73 27.42
CA LEU A 25 -24.10 36.18 27.52
C LEU A 25 -23.25 36.75 26.37
N VAL A 26 -22.25 35.98 25.94
CA VAL A 26 -21.36 36.30 24.82
C VAL A 26 -20.81 35.03 24.20
N SER A 27 -20.68 35.00 22.88
CA SER A 27 -20.00 33.95 22.14
C SER A 27 -19.30 34.53 20.92
N ILE A 28 -18.03 34.21 20.72
CA ILE A 28 -17.23 34.73 19.62
C ILE A 28 -16.31 33.66 19.03
N GLU A 29 -16.24 33.61 17.70
CA GLU A 29 -15.29 32.80 16.95
C GLU A 29 -14.01 33.61 16.72
N GLN A 30 -12.86 33.01 16.99
CA GLN A 30 -11.55 33.65 16.88
C GLN A 30 -11.25 34.12 15.45
N GLU A 31 -11.78 33.43 14.43
CA GLU A 31 -11.63 33.83 13.02
C GLU A 31 -12.20 35.22 12.72
N ARG A 32 -13.20 35.67 13.48
CA ARG A 32 -13.79 37.01 13.34
C ARG A 32 -12.79 38.09 13.75
N LEU A 33 -11.92 37.76 14.72
CA LEU A 33 -10.96 38.66 15.35
C LEU A 33 -9.62 38.67 14.61
N ASP A 34 -9.01 37.49 14.40
CA ASP A 34 -7.70 37.38 13.75
C ASP A 34 -7.76 37.45 12.21
N ARG A 35 -8.98 37.38 11.65
CA ARG A 35 -9.27 37.40 10.19
C ARG A 35 -8.71 36.19 9.44
N ILE A 36 -8.37 35.11 10.14
CA ILE A 36 -7.91 33.85 9.60
C ILE A 36 -9.09 32.87 9.64
N LYS A 37 -9.64 32.57 8.47
CA LYS A 37 -10.75 31.60 8.33
C LYS A 37 -10.31 30.23 8.85
N HIS A 38 -11.18 29.56 9.58
CA HIS A 38 -10.88 28.34 10.31
C HIS A 38 -9.72 28.53 11.30
N SER A 39 -9.76 29.62 12.07
CA SER A 39 -8.70 30.05 13.00
C SER A 39 -8.07 28.84 13.68
N VAL A 40 -6.78 28.66 13.39
CA VAL A 40 -6.07 27.42 13.66
C VAL A 40 -5.57 27.39 15.11
N GLY A 41 -5.90 26.32 15.83
CA GLY A 41 -5.26 25.96 17.10
C GLY A 41 -4.07 25.01 16.94
N PHE A 42 -4.33 23.76 16.57
CA PHE A 42 -3.42 22.62 16.81
C PHE A 42 -2.83 21.95 15.55
N THR A 43 -3.22 22.34 14.34
CA THR A 43 -3.13 21.46 13.16
C THR A 43 -1.73 21.21 12.57
N TYR A 44 -0.63 21.51 13.29
CA TYR A 44 0.74 21.26 12.82
C TYR A 44 1.57 20.25 13.63
N GLN A 45 0.99 19.51 14.55
CA GLN A 45 1.79 18.93 15.63
C GLN A 45 1.51 17.44 15.81
N SER A 46 2.54 16.60 15.65
CA SER A 46 2.54 15.23 16.15
C SER A 46 2.07 15.21 17.61
N PRO A 47 1.35 14.19 18.10
CA PRO A 47 0.93 14.04 19.50
C PRO A 47 1.94 14.53 20.57
N GLY A 48 3.25 14.38 20.35
CA GLY A 48 4.31 14.93 21.22
C GLY A 48 4.41 16.48 21.32
N GLU A 49 3.87 17.23 20.36
CA GLU A 49 3.98 18.70 20.26
C GLU A 49 2.71 19.44 20.75
N MET A 50 1.61 18.73 21.05
CA MET A 50 0.32 19.30 21.48
C MET A 50 0.40 20.24 22.71
N ARG A 51 1.52 20.21 23.45
CA ARG A 51 1.83 21.15 24.55
C ARG A 51 2.09 22.60 24.08
N HIS A 52 2.19 22.85 22.77
CA HIS A 52 2.44 24.17 22.20
C HIS A 52 1.18 24.88 21.65
N ILE A 53 0.00 24.29 21.80
CA ILE A 53 -1.28 24.86 21.35
C ILE A 53 -1.52 26.23 22.00
N GLN A 54 -1.80 27.24 21.17
CA GLN A 54 -2.09 28.60 21.64
C GLN A 54 -3.56 28.77 22.01
N ALA A 55 -3.80 29.14 23.27
CA ALA A 55 -5.13 29.54 23.74
C ALA A 55 -5.64 30.78 22.97
N PRO A 56 -6.96 30.88 22.68
CA PRO A 56 -7.58 32.00 21.98
C PRO A 56 -7.67 33.25 22.87
N SER A 57 -6.52 33.84 23.19
CA SER A 57 -6.39 34.94 24.14
C SER A 57 -7.21 36.18 23.74
N GLU A 58 -7.33 36.46 22.44
CA GLU A 58 -8.16 37.57 21.95
C GLU A 58 -9.65 37.30 22.16
N GLY A 59 -10.14 36.09 21.87
CA GLY A 59 -11.51 35.68 22.16
C GLY A 59 -11.83 35.70 23.66
N ILE A 60 -10.90 35.24 24.51
CA ILE A 60 -11.05 35.32 25.97
C ILE A 60 -11.19 36.78 26.41
N ARG A 61 -10.27 37.65 25.96
CA ARG A 61 -10.31 39.09 26.27
C ARG A 61 -11.59 39.74 25.76
N TYR A 62 -12.04 39.41 24.55
CA TYR A 62 -13.28 39.94 23.97
C TYR A 62 -14.49 39.68 24.88
N CYS A 63 -14.62 38.44 25.38
CA CYS A 63 -15.70 38.07 26.29
C CYS A 63 -15.61 38.79 27.63
N LEU A 64 -14.40 38.91 28.20
CA LEU A 64 -14.17 39.61 29.46
C LEU A 64 -14.48 41.11 29.35
N ASP A 65 -14.01 41.76 28.28
CA ASP A 65 -14.23 43.19 28.02
C ASP A 65 -15.71 43.49 27.77
N MET A 66 -16.45 42.60 27.10
CA MET A 66 -17.89 42.76 26.88
C MET A 66 -18.69 42.66 28.18
N LEU A 67 -18.25 41.83 29.12
CA LEU A 67 -18.93 41.61 30.39
C LEU A 67 -18.44 42.55 31.52
N ASP A 68 -17.38 43.32 31.28
CA ASP A 68 -16.69 44.16 32.27
C ASP A 68 -16.26 43.36 33.52
N VAL A 69 -15.64 42.19 33.29
CA VAL A 69 -15.16 41.29 34.35
C VAL A 69 -13.74 40.83 34.09
N SER A 70 -13.06 40.38 35.14
CA SER A 70 -11.74 39.74 35.03
C SER A 70 -11.86 38.22 34.87
N LEU A 71 -10.80 37.58 34.40
CA LEU A 71 -10.74 36.11 34.33
C LEU A 71 -10.88 35.46 35.72
N GLY A 72 -10.51 36.18 36.78
CA GLY A 72 -10.68 35.74 38.17
C GLY A 72 -12.12 35.66 38.64
N ASP A 73 -13.06 36.31 37.94
CA ASP A 73 -14.49 36.31 38.27
C ASP A 73 -15.24 35.10 37.69
N MET A 74 -14.60 34.32 36.81
CA MET A 74 -15.16 33.07 36.30
C MET A 74 -15.30 32.06 37.43
N GLU A 75 -16.45 31.39 37.55
CA GLU A 75 -16.62 30.25 38.46
C GLU A 75 -15.90 29.03 37.91
N THR A 76 -16.06 28.76 36.61
CA THR A 76 -15.39 27.66 35.91
C THR A 76 -14.84 28.11 34.57
N ILE A 77 -13.75 27.47 34.15
CA ILE A 77 -13.24 27.52 32.79
C ILE A 77 -13.24 26.09 32.25
N THR A 78 -13.85 25.84 31.12
CA THR A 78 -13.84 24.54 30.44
C THR A 78 -13.17 24.68 29.09
N ALA A 79 -12.37 23.69 28.71
CA ALA A 79 -11.72 23.64 27.41
C ALA A 79 -11.77 22.22 26.86
N ASN A 80 -11.92 22.11 25.54
CA ASN A 80 -12.01 20.83 24.84
C ASN A 80 -11.46 20.97 23.41
N MET A 81 -10.98 19.85 22.86
CA MET A 81 -10.60 19.68 21.46
C MET A 81 -10.99 18.27 20.97
N PRO A 82 -11.20 18.06 19.66
CA PRO A 82 -11.47 16.73 19.10
C PRO A 82 -10.21 15.84 19.12
N GLY A 83 -10.40 14.54 18.91
CA GLY A 83 -9.32 13.55 18.98
C GLY A 83 -8.93 13.25 20.42
N VAL A 84 -7.63 13.18 20.70
CA VAL A 84 -7.14 13.06 22.09
C VAL A 84 -7.22 14.44 22.75
N ASP A 85 -8.11 14.60 23.72
CA ASP A 85 -8.37 15.91 24.36
C ASP A 85 -7.28 16.27 25.38
N PHE A 86 -6.45 17.27 25.04
CA PHE A 86 -5.47 17.89 25.94
C PHE A 86 -5.89 19.28 26.42
N GLY A 87 -7.10 19.73 26.07
CA GLY A 87 -7.54 21.10 26.30
C GLY A 87 -7.45 21.56 27.76
N PRO A 88 -7.95 20.76 28.74
CA PRO A 88 -7.84 21.10 30.15
C PRO A 88 -6.38 21.22 30.64
N GLU A 89 -5.48 20.33 30.22
CA GLU A 89 -4.07 20.34 30.59
C GLU A 89 -3.35 21.59 30.06
N ILE A 90 -3.62 21.94 28.80
CA ILE A 90 -3.08 23.14 28.17
C ILE A 90 -3.54 24.39 28.92
N MET A 91 -4.84 24.51 29.21
CA MET A 91 -5.37 25.65 29.95
C MET A 91 -4.78 25.75 31.37
N ARG A 92 -4.63 24.63 32.09
CA ARG A 92 -3.96 24.62 33.40
C ARG A 92 -2.49 25.04 33.31
N GLY A 93 -1.81 24.75 32.20
CA GLY A 93 -0.42 25.11 31.95
C GLY A 93 -0.20 26.60 31.64
N VAL A 94 -1.13 27.24 30.93
CA VAL A 94 -1.02 28.67 30.54
C VAL A 94 -1.61 29.64 31.56
N LEU A 95 -2.53 29.18 32.42
CA LEU A 95 -3.19 30.01 33.43
C LEU A 95 -2.39 30.10 34.73
N SER A 96 -2.62 31.17 35.50
CA SER A 96 -2.04 31.29 36.84
C SER A 96 -2.58 30.19 37.78
N ARG A 97 -1.80 29.78 38.79
CA ARG A 97 -2.16 28.67 39.69
C ARG A 97 -3.54 28.81 40.34
N ASP A 98 -3.99 30.02 40.63
CA ASP A 98 -5.29 30.24 41.26
C ASP A 98 -6.46 30.14 40.28
N ILE A 99 -6.25 30.53 39.01
CA ILE A 99 -7.25 30.39 37.95
C ILE A 99 -7.26 28.95 37.42
N ALA A 100 -6.11 28.28 37.33
CA ALA A 100 -5.99 26.89 36.88
C ALA A 100 -6.85 25.90 37.70
N LYS A 101 -7.08 26.18 38.99
CA LYS A 101 -7.99 25.39 39.86
C LYS A 101 -9.45 25.44 39.42
N LYS A 102 -9.83 26.44 38.61
CA LYS A 102 -11.18 26.60 38.06
C LYS A 102 -11.36 25.85 36.74
N VAL A 103 -10.29 25.28 36.18
CA VAL A 103 -10.34 24.53 34.93
C VAL A 103 -11.01 23.16 35.16
N GLN A 104 -12.17 22.96 34.54
CA GLN A 104 -12.93 21.71 34.57
C GLN A 104 -12.78 20.96 33.25
N THR A 105 -12.90 19.64 33.31
CA THR A 105 -12.80 18.74 32.16
C THR A 105 -14.20 18.24 31.78
N VAL A 106 -14.61 18.43 30.53
CA VAL A 106 -15.83 17.82 30.00
C VAL A 106 -15.56 16.34 29.67
N PRO A 107 -16.49 15.41 29.91
CA PRO A 107 -16.25 13.97 29.69
C PRO A 107 -15.99 13.55 28.23
N GLY A 108 -16.40 14.34 27.24
CA GLY A 108 -16.20 13.99 25.84
C GLY A 108 -16.57 15.12 24.89
N HIS A 109 -15.99 15.08 23.69
CA HIS A 109 -16.18 16.09 22.65
C HIS A 109 -17.63 16.12 22.12
N HIS A 110 -18.19 14.96 21.76
CA HIS A 110 -19.60 14.86 21.34
C HIS A 110 -20.60 15.22 22.44
N LEU A 111 -20.23 15.03 23.72
CA LEU A 111 -21.07 15.49 24.81
C LEU A 111 -21.12 17.01 24.86
N ALA A 112 -19.99 17.72 24.68
CA ALA A 112 -20.00 19.17 24.57
C ALA A 112 -20.89 19.63 23.40
N HIS A 113 -20.80 19.00 22.23
CA HIS A 113 -21.72 19.23 21.12
C HIS A 113 -23.19 19.05 21.53
N ALA A 114 -23.53 17.94 22.18
CA ALA A 114 -24.89 17.66 22.63
C ALA A 114 -25.43 18.74 23.60
N TYR A 115 -24.59 19.25 24.51
CA TYR A 115 -24.95 20.36 25.38
C TYR A 115 -25.20 21.66 24.61
N SER A 116 -24.41 21.95 23.57
CA SER A 116 -24.57 23.15 22.74
C SER A 116 -25.92 23.18 22.00
N ALA A 117 -26.48 22.02 21.64
CA ALA A 117 -27.77 21.93 21.00
C ALA A 117 -28.93 21.81 21.99
N TYR A 118 -28.86 20.87 22.95
CA TYR A 118 -30.02 20.59 23.80
C TYR A 118 -30.31 21.72 24.80
N TRP A 119 -29.30 22.30 25.48
CA TRP A 119 -29.55 23.31 26.52
C TRP A 119 -30.28 24.56 26.02
N PRO A 120 -29.89 25.16 24.88
CA PRO A 120 -30.56 26.32 24.34
C PRO A 120 -31.78 26.01 23.45
N SER A 121 -32.16 24.74 23.24
CA SER A 121 -33.26 24.38 22.33
C SER A 121 -34.64 24.84 22.79
N GLY A 122 -34.85 24.96 24.10
CA GLY A 122 -36.17 25.14 24.70
C GLY A 122 -37.04 23.88 24.73
N PHE A 123 -36.50 22.71 24.35
CA PHE A 123 -37.24 21.44 24.43
C PHE A 123 -37.08 20.78 25.81
N ASP A 124 -38.22 20.38 26.41
CA ASP A 124 -38.24 19.61 27.66
C ASP A 124 -37.79 18.15 27.45
N GLU A 125 -38.07 17.60 26.27
CA GLU A 125 -37.66 16.26 25.87
C GLU A 125 -37.28 16.24 24.38
N ALA A 126 -36.16 15.60 24.04
CA ALA A 126 -35.69 15.48 22.66
C ALA A 126 -34.62 14.38 22.52
N LEU A 127 -34.54 13.78 21.35
CA LEU A 127 -33.31 13.11 20.91
C LEU A 127 -32.24 14.15 20.66
N VAL A 128 -30.98 13.81 20.93
CA VAL A 128 -29.84 14.70 20.67
C VAL A 128 -28.77 13.91 19.92
N LEU A 129 -28.47 14.34 18.70
CA LEU A 129 -27.49 13.73 17.82
C LEU A 129 -26.27 14.64 17.68
N ALA A 130 -25.11 14.19 18.16
CA ALA A 130 -23.83 14.79 17.87
C ALA A 130 -23.13 13.98 16.78
N VAL A 131 -22.84 14.60 15.63
CA VAL A 131 -22.23 13.93 14.48
C VAL A 131 -21.21 14.85 13.80
N ASP A 132 -19.96 14.39 13.75
CA ASP A 132 -18.83 15.20 13.30
C ASP A 132 -17.83 14.41 12.44
N ALA A 133 -16.75 15.08 12.02
CA ALA A 133 -15.57 14.45 11.44
C ALA A 133 -14.94 13.43 12.42
N SER A 134 -14.76 13.84 13.67
CA SER A 134 -14.28 12.99 14.76
C SER A 134 -14.69 13.54 16.12
N GLY A 135 -15.09 12.65 17.04
CA GLY A 135 -15.27 12.97 18.45
C GLY A 135 -14.02 12.68 19.29
N LEU A 136 -14.22 12.09 20.47
CA LEU A 136 -13.10 11.69 21.34
C LEU A 136 -12.36 10.49 20.74
N THR A 137 -11.02 10.55 20.76
CA THR A 137 -10.16 9.39 20.51
C THR A 137 -9.64 8.87 21.83
N GLU A 138 -10.06 7.67 22.21
CA GLU A 138 -9.68 7.05 23.49
C GLU A 138 -9.41 5.55 23.33
N ARG A 139 -8.74 4.98 24.33
CA ARG A 139 -8.42 3.56 24.34
C ARG A 139 -9.64 2.74 24.75
N LYS A 140 -10.09 1.84 23.88
CA LYS A 140 -11.20 0.91 24.11
C LYS A 140 -10.82 -0.50 23.70
N GLY A 141 -11.17 -1.48 24.54
CA GLY A 141 -10.85 -2.88 24.29
C GLY A 141 -9.35 -3.11 24.02
N SER A 142 -9.03 -3.58 22.82
CA SER A 142 -7.67 -3.91 22.35
C SER A 142 -7.03 -2.84 21.45
N GLY A 143 -7.53 -1.61 21.43
CA GLY A 143 -6.97 -0.56 20.56
C GLY A 143 -7.44 0.85 20.88
N TRP A 144 -7.15 1.77 19.97
CA TRP A 144 -7.62 3.15 19.99
C TRP A 144 -8.83 3.31 19.07
N GLU A 145 -9.91 3.88 19.59
CA GLU A 145 -11.13 4.15 18.83
C GLU A 145 -11.41 5.65 18.78
N THR A 146 -11.92 6.11 17.64
CA THR A 146 -12.38 7.49 17.41
C THR A 146 -13.88 7.50 17.21
N GLU A 147 -14.58 8.35 17.94
CA GLU A 147 -16.03 8.50 17.81
C GLU A 147 -16.43 9.11 16.44
N SER A 148 -17.45 8.54 15.80
CA SER A 148 -18.07 9.03 14.56
C SER A 148 -19.34 9.84 14.85
N TYR A 149 -20.22 9.33 15.71
CA TYR A 149 -21.42 10.02 16.17
C TYR A 149 -21.89 9.47 17.52
N SER A 150 -22.65 10.28 18.27
CA SER A 150 -23.23 9.91 19.56
C SER A 150 -24.68 10.40 19.68
N LEU A 151 -25.53 9.59 20.29
CA LEU A 151 -26.93 9.89 20.57
C LEU A 151 -27.21 9.96 22.06
N TYR A 152 -28.10 10.88 22.43
CA TYR A 152 -28.56 11.06 23.80
C TYR A 152 -30.08 11.25 23.84
N ALA A 153 -30.70 10.82 24.94
CA ALA A 153 -32.07 11.18 25.30
C ALA A 153 -32.04 12.32 26.31
N GLY A 154 -32.54 13.48 25.90
CA GLY A 154 -32.75 14.64 26.74
C GLY A 154 -34.10 14.58 27.46
N HIS A 155 -34.08 14.72 28.78
CA HIS A 155 -35.28 14.91 29.60
C HIS A 155 -35.01 15.94 30.70
N GLY A 156 -35.70 17.07 30.66
CA GLY A 156 -35.49 18.18 31.59
C GLY A 156 -34.02 18.59 31.59
N THR A 157 -33.35 18.54 32.74
CA THR A 157 -31.94 18.91 32.90
C THR A 157 -30.95 17.77 32.65
N SER A 158 -31.42 16.60 32.19
CA SER A 158 -30.58 15.42 31.99
C SER A 158 -30.35 15.13 30.51
N LEU A 159 -29.13 14.71 30.16
CA LEU A 159 -28.81 13.99 28.93
C LEU A 159 -28.30 12.61 29.29
N ASN A 160 -29.00 11.58 28.83
CA ASN A 160 -28.60 10.19 29.02
C ASN A 160 -28.07 9.64 27.70
N PRO A 161 -26.86 9.04 27.65
CA PRO A 161 -26.34 8.44 26.42
C PRO A 161 -27.22 7.26 25.99
N LEU A 162 -27.54 7.21 24.69
CA LEU A 162 -28.26 6.11 24.05
C LEU A 162 -27.31 5.24 23.23
N HIS A 163 -26.44 5.89 22.46
CA HIS A 163 -25.52 5.22 21.54
C HIS A 163 -24.27 6.07 21.33
N ALA A 164 -23.13 5.42 21.10
CA ALA A 164 -21.90 6.07 20.64
C ALA A 164 -21.21 5.11 19.67
N GLU A 165 -21.01 5.55 18.44
CA GLU A 165 -20.34 4.76 17.40
C GLU A 165 -18.86 5.12 17.35
N GLY A 166 -17.99 4.15 17.62
CA GLY A 166 -16.54 4.28 17.52
C GLY A 166 -15.98 3.44 16.39
N VAL A 167 -14.94 3.93 15.73
CA VAL A 167 -14.18 3.19 14.70
C VAL A 167 -12.71 3.14 15.09
N GLN A 168 -11.98 2.13 14.62
CA GLN A 168 -10.54 2.04 14.87
C GLN A 168 -9.85 3.33 14.41
N ALA A 169 -9.03 3.93 15.27
CA ALA A 169 -8.49 5.29 15.06
C ALA A 169 -7.67 5.40 13.76
N HIS A 170 -6.95 4.34 13.39
CA HIS A 170 -6.16 4.30 12.15
C HIS A 170 -7.04 4.26 10.87
N LEU A 171 -8.31 3.85 10.98
CA LEU A 171 -9.28 3.82 9.87
C LEU A 171 -10.19 5.06 9.81
N ALA A 172 -10.20 5.90 10.85
CA ALA A 172 -11.18 6.96 11.06
C ALA A 172 -11.39 7.84 9.81
N GLN A 173 -10.31 8.18 9.09
CA GLN A 173 -10.35 9.04 7.90
C GLN A 173 -11.32 8.56 6.79
N LEU A 174 -11.63 7.26 6.71
CA LEU A 174 -12.63 6.71 5.78
C LEU A 174 -13.66 5.81 6.46
N SER A 175 -13.78 5.88 7.78
CA SER A 175 -14.77 5.09 8.54
C SER A 175 -15.71 5.95 9.39
N THR A 176 -15.44 7.26 9.58
CA THR A 176 -16.43 8.17 10.19
C THR A 176 -17.30 8.84 9.12
N LEU A 177 -18.55 9.19 9.48
CA LEU A 177 -19.47 9.85 8.55
C LEU A 177 -18.93 11.20 8.08
N GLY A 178 -18.38 12.00 9.00
CA GLY A 178 -17.81 13.31 8.67
C GLY A 178 -16.56 13.21 7.81
N PHE A 179 -15.57 12.36 8.14
CA PHE A 179 -14.35 12.27 7.34
C PHE A 179 -14.58 11.68 5.95
N VAL A 180 -15.51 10.74 5.77
CA VAL A 180 -15.88 10.27 4.42
C VAL A 180 -16.44 11.42 3.58
N TYR A 181 -17.30 12.27 4.15
CA TYR A 181 -17.84 13.45 3.46
C TYR A 181 -16.73 14.46 3.11
N GLU A 182 -15.81 14.72 4.04
CA GLU A 182 -14.65 15.58 3.81
C GLU A 182 -13.67 15.04 2.77
N TYR A 183 -13.46 13.72 2.74
CA TYR A 183 -12.60 13.07 1.75
C TYR A 183 -13.07 13.38 0.33
N ILE A 184 -14.38 13.29 0.08
CA ILE A 184 -14.96 13.63 -1.22
C ILE A 184 -14.91 15.13 -1.48
N ALA A 185 -15.10 15.98 -0.46
CA ALA A 185 -14.94 17.43 -0.59
C ALA A 185 -13.52 17.80 -1.06
N ARG A 186 -12.49 17.14 -0.52
CA ARG A 186 -11.09 17.32 -0.94
C ARG A 186 -10.86 16.83 -2.36
N LYS A 187 -11.40 15.66 -2.74
CA LYS A 187 -11.33 15.15 -4.13
C LYS A 187 -11.99 16.10 -5.13
N ALA A 188 -13.06 16.79 -4.75
CA ALA A 188 -13.70 17.85 -5.56
C ALA A 188 -12.91 19.17 -5.60
N GLY A 189 -11.77 19.27 -4.91
CA GLY A 189 -10.93 20.47 -4.83
C GLY A 189 -11.48 21.55 -3.89
N PHE A 190 -12.42 21.20 -3.00
CA PHE A 190 -13.01 22.15 -2.06
C PHE A 190 -12.22 22.23 -0.76
N GLU A 191 -11.15 23.01 -0.80
CA GLU A 191 -10.26 23.20 0.33
C GLU A 191 -9.88 24.67 0.52
N THR A 192 -9.91 25.15 1.76
CA THR A 192 -9.30 26.43 2.14
C THR A 192 -7.90 26.16 2.63
N ARG A 193 -6.88 26.64 1.89
CA ARG A 193 -5.48 26.60 2.35
C ARG A 193 -5.18 27.82 3.22
N VAL A 194 -4.58 27.60 4.37
CA VAL A 194 -4.08 28.67 5.25
C VAL A 194 -2.55 28.77 5.15
N ASN A 195 -2.00 29.92 5.52
CA ASN A 195 -0.59 30.29 5.30
C ASN A 195 0.44 29.32 5.90
N SER A 196 0.03 28.39 6.76
CA SER A 196 0.87 27.33 7.32
C SER A 196 1.04 26.11 6.40
N GLY A 197 0.35 26.02 5.25
CA GLY A 197 0.36 24.82 4.41
C GLY A 197 -0.75 23.82 4.76
N LEU A 198 -1.61 24.15 5.72
CA LEU A 198 -2.79 23.35 6.08
C LEU A 198 -3.96 23.62 5.14
N SER A 199 -4.80 22.60 4.95
CA SER A 199 -6.04 22.72 4.21
C SER A 199 -7.25 22.18 4.99
N PHE A 200 -8.31 22.99 5.07
CA PHE A 200 -9.59 22.62 5.65
C PHE A 200 -10.62 22.36 4.56
N PRO A 201 -11.43 21.29 4.65
CA PRO A 201 -12.41 20.96 3.65
C PRO A 201 -13.58 21.95 3.72
N GLU A 202 -14.04 22.43 2.57
CA GLU A 202 -15.23 23.27 2.47
C GLU A 202 -16.46 22.41 2.15
N SER A 203 -16.85 21.52 3.08
CA SER A 203 -17.93 20.54 2.90
C SER A 203 -19.27 21.17 2.48
N GLY A 204 -19.55 22.42 2.87
CA GLY A 204 -20.73 23.16 2.39
C GLY A 204 -20.73 23.47 0.89
N LYS A 205 -19.58 23.43 0.20
CA LYS A 205 -19.48 23.48 -1.26
C LYS A 205 -19.88 22.14 -1.88
N LEU A 206 -19.44 21.03 -1.30
CA LEU A 206 -19.81 19.69 -1.74
C LEU A 206 -21.33 19.48 -1.68
N MET A 207 -21.95 19.94 -0.58
CA MET A 207 -23.41 19.94 -0.42
C MET A 207 -24.12 20.71 -1.55
N GLY A 208 -23.56 21.84 -2.00
CA GLY A 208 -24.10 22.59 -3.13
C GLY A 208 -23.86 21.93 -4.49
N LEU A 209 -22.73 21.23 -4.64
CA LEU A 209 -22.39 20.48 -5.85
C LEU A 209 -23.30 19.26 -6.03
N ALA A 210 -23.68 18.60 -4.94
CA ALA A 210 -24.51 17.40 -4.95
C ALA A 210 -25.84 17.57 -5.71
N ALA A 211 -26.42 18.78 -5.72
CA ALA A 211 -27.65 19.10 -6.46
C ALA A 211 -27.52 19.01 -7.99
N TYR A 212 -26.30 18.91 -8.53
CA TYR A 212 -26.00 18.80 -9.96
C TYR A 212 -25.66 17.37 -10.41
N GLY A 213 -25.53 16.43 -9.46
CA GLY A 213 -25.27 15.02 -9.74
C GLY A 213 -26.54 14.18 -9.80
N GLY A 214 -26.38 12.90 -10.12
CA GLY A 214 -27.48 11.94 -10.19
C GLY A 214 -27.11 10.54 -9.66
N PRO A 215 -28.13 9.68 -9.45
CA PRO A 215 -27.91 8.34 -8.92
C PRO A 215 -27.20 7.44 -9.93
N GLN A 216 -26.22 6.68 -9.43
CA GLN A 216 -25.53 5.62 -10.17
C GLN A 216 -25.76 4.27 -9.47
N PRO A 217 -26.84 3.53 -9.80
CA PRO A 217 -27.26 2.31 -9.08
C PRO A 217 -26.24 1.16 -9.11
N SER A 218 -25.24 1.25 -9.98
CA SER A 218 -24.16 0.27 -10.18
C SER A 218 -22.96 0.47 -9.25
N TRP A 219 -22.91 1.58 -8.51
CA TRP A 219 -21.85 1.90 -7.54
C TRP A 219 -22.19 1.31 -6.16
N GLU A 220 -21.17 0.99 -5.38
CA GLU A 220 -21.32 0.25 -4.11
C GLU A 220 -21.78 1.13 -2.97
N ARG A 221 -22.74 0.64 -2.16
CA ARG A 221 -23.15 1.39 -0.97
C ARG A 221 -22.04 1.38 0.09
N TRP A 222 -21.67 2.56 0.57
CA TRP A 222 -20.62 2.79 1.57
C TRP A 222 -21.16 2.77 2.99
N PHE A 223 -22.31 3.44 3.22
CA PHE A 223 -22.93 3.47 4.54
C PHE A 223 -24.01 2.39 4.63
N ARG A 224 -23.68 1.26 5.24
CA ARG A 224 -24.60 0.13 5.40
C ARG A 224 -25.24 0.17 6.78
N THR A 225 -26.57 0.29 6.79
CA THR A 225 -27.39 0.30 7.99
C THR A 225 -27.64 -1.13 8.49
N ARG A 226 -27.59 -1.35 9.80
CA ARG A 226 -28.05 -2.59 10.43
C ARG A 226 -29.50 -2.45 10.86
N GLU A 227 -30.32 -3.47 10.57
CA GLU A 227 -31.74 -3.47 10.96
C GLU A 227 -31.86 -3.40 12.49
N ASP A 228 -32.81 -2.59 12.98
CA ASP A 228 -33.05 -2.33 14.42
C ASP A 228 -31.79 -1.96 15.23
N SER A 229 -30.80 -1.32 14.60
CA SER A 229 -29.57 -0.88 15.24
C SER A 229 -29.20 0.53 14.80
N MET A 230 -28.68 1.31 15.75
CA MET A 230 -28.12 2.64 15.52
C MET A 230 -26.69 2.59 14.97
N SER A 231 -26.10 1.40 14.80
CA SER A 231 -24.75 1.21 14.25
C SER A 231 -24.73 1.12 12.72
N LEU A 232 -23.63 1.58 12.14
CA LEU A 232 -23.35 1.51 10.70
C LEU A 232 -22.13 0.62 10.43
N GLU A 233 -22.13 -0.04 9.28
CA GLU A 233 -20.94 -0.70 8.74
C GLU A 233 -20.35 0.16 7.62
N ILE A 234 -19.08 0.55 7.79
CA ILE A 234 -18.32 1.38 6.85
C ILE A 234 -16.94 0.77 6.66
N SER A 235 -16.60 0.43 5.41
CA SER A 235 -15.31 -0.15 5.04
C SER A 235 -14.42 0.92 4.41
N ALA A 236 -13.43 1.39 5.17
CA ALA A 236 -12.46 2.40 4.70
C ALA A 236 -11.76 1.97 3.40
N TYR A 237 -11.38 0.70 3.33
CA TYR A 237 -10.66 0.15 2.20
C TYR A 237 -11.53 0.01 0.94
N ASP A 238 -12.80 -0.40 1.07
CA ASP A 238 -13.72 -0.48 -0.07
C ASP A 238 -14.05 0.90 -0.66
N ILE A 239 -14.19 1.93 0.20
CA ILE A 239 -14.36 3.32 -0.24
C ILE A 239 -13.12 3.79 -1.01
N PHE A 240 -11.92 3.51 -0.48
CA PHE A 240 -10.66 3.83 -1.14
C PHE A 240 -10.59 3.19 -2.53
N LEU A 241 -10.80 1.87 -2.64
CA LEU A 241 -10.75 1.15 -3.91
C LEU A 241 -11.76 1.67 -4.93
N GLU A 242 -13.01 1.95 -4.52
CA GLU A 242 -14.02 2.44 -5.45
C GLU A 242 -13.67 3.83 -5.98
N VAL A 243 -13.17 4.73 -5.12
CA VAL A 243 -12.76 6.07 -5.55
C VAL A 243 -11.58 6.00 -6.53
N GLU A 244 -10.56 5.18 -6.26
CA GLU A 244 -9.45 5.00 -7.22
C GLU A 244 -9.96 4.42 -8.54
N ALA A 245 -10.84 3.42 -8.50
CA ALA A 245 -11.39 2.79 -9.71
C ALA A 245 -12.29 3.74 -10.53
N LEU A 246 -13.05 4.62 -9.86
CA LEU A 246 -13.82 5.69 -10.52
C LEU A 246 -12.90 6.71 -11.18
N GLU A 247 -11.85 7.14 -10.47
CA GLU A 247 -10.84 8.07 -10.97
C GLU A 247 -10.15 7.49 -12.22
N LYS A 248 -9.66 6.24 -12.14
CA LYS A 248 -9.03 5.54 -13.27
C LYS A 248 -9.93 5.44 -14.49
N LYS A 249 -11.23 5.23 -14.29
CA LYS A 249 -12.17 5.00 -15.38
C LYS A 249 -12.68 6.29 -16.03
N TYR A 250 -12.92 7.33 -15.25
CA TYR A 250 -13.66 8.51 -15.69
C TYR A 250 -12.89 9.82 -15.59
N ASP A 251 -11.75 9.87 -14.92
CA ASP A 251 -10.99 11.11 -14.79
C ASP A 251 -10.11 11.36 -16.02
N THR A 252 -10.34 12.50 -16.68
CA THR A 252 -9.53 12.97 -17.81
C THR A 252 -8.35 13.83 -17.35
N GLY A 253 -8.34 14.27 -16.09
CA GLY A 253 -7.38 15.23 -15.55
C GLY A 253 -7.64 16.68 -15.98
N GLU A 254 -8.54 16.93 -16.95
CA GLU A 254 -8.80 18.24 -17.52
C GLU A 254 -9.76 19.08 -16.66
N GLY A 255 -9.59 20.41 -16.71
CA GLY A 255 -10.47 21.35 -16.01
C GLY A 255 -10.34 21.33 -14.48
N LYS A 256 -11.26 22.04 -13.80
CA LYS A 256 -11.32 22.05 -12.33
C LYS A 256 -12.01 20.77 -11.84
N ALA A 257 -11.55 20.22 -10.71
CA ALA A 257 -12.04 18.95 -10.18
C ALA A 257 -13.58 18.88 -10.04
N TYR A 258 -14.23 19.92 -9.53
CA TYR A 258 -15.68 19.98 -9.38
C TYR A 258 -16.49 20.06 -10.69
N PHE A 259 -15.85 20.17 -11.87
CA PHE A 259 -16.49 20.01 -13.18
C PHE A 259 -16.36 18.60 -13.74
N ARG A 260 -15.56 17.72 -13.11
CA ARG A 260 -15.38 16.34 -13.56
C ARG A 260 -16.67 15.56 -13.28
N PRO A 261 -17.35 15.01 -14.29
CA PRO A 261 -18.70 14.45 -14.10
C PRO A 261 -18.81 13.37 -13.02
N TRP A 262 -17.78 12.53 -12.88
CA TRP A 262 -17.76 11.48 -11.87
C TRP A 262 -17.68 12.03 -10.44
N LEU A 263 -17.01 13.16 -10.21
CA LEU A 263 -16.97 13.83 -8.90
C LEU A 263 -18.29 14.52 -8.57
N VAL A 264 -19.01 15.03 -9.57
CA VAL A 264 -20.36 15.60 -9.39
C VAL A 264 -21.34 14.51 -8.93
N ASP A 265 -21.31 13.34 -9.56
CA ASP A 265 -22.12 12.19 -9.13
C ASP A 265 -21.64 11.59 -7.80
N LEU A 266 -20.34 11.63 -7.51
CA LEU A 266 -19.80 11.21 -6.21
C LEU A 266 -20.26 12.13 -5.07
N ALA A 267 -20.35 13.45 -5.33
CA ALA A 267 -20.93 14.41 -4.41
C ALA A 267 -22.41 14.11 -4.14
N PHE A 268 -23.19 13.78 -5.18
CA PHE A 268 -24.58 13.33 -5.03
C PHE A 268 -24.67 12.05 -4.19
N LYS A 269 -23.85 11.04 -4.52
CA LYS A 269 -23.82 9.75 -3.81
C LYS A 269 -23.54 9.90 -2.32
N VAL A 270 -22.46 10.58 -1.95
CA VAL A 270 -22.07 10.70 -0.53
C VAL A 270 -23.11 11.51 0.26
N GLN A 271 -23.73 12.51 -0.38
CA GLN A 271 -24.83 13.28 0.21
C GLN A 271 -26.08 12.40 0.43
N GLU A 272 -26.53 11.65 -0.58
CA GLU A 272 -27.72 10.79 -0.48
C GLU A 272 -27.54 9.65 0.52
N GLU A 273 -26.34 9.06 0.58
CA GLU A 273 -26.05 8.01 1.55
C GLU A 273 -25.95 8.54 2.98
N LEU A 274 -25.33 9.71 3.19
CA LEU A 274 -25.29 10.37 4.50
C LEU A 274 -26.71 10.65 5.00
N GLU A 275 -27.56 11.23 4.16
CA GLU A 275 -28.96 11.50 4.49
C GLU A 275 -29.69 10.23 4.92
N ARG A 276 -29.51 9.13 4.18
CA ARG A 276 -30.17 7.85 4.50
C ARG A 276 -29.67 7.27 5.82
N ALA A 277 -28.36 7.33 6.05
CA ALA A 277 -27.75 6.85 7.29
C ALA A 277 -28.27 7.62 8.50
N LEU A 278 -28.34 8.95 8.43
CA LEU A 278 -28.85 9.79 9.51
C LEU A 278 -30.35 9.57 9.75
N CYS A 279 -31.16 9.44 8.69
CA CYS A 279 -32.59 9.14 8.85
C CYS A 279 -32.79 7.78 9.55
N HIS A 280 -32.03 6.75 9.15
CA HIS A 280 -32.09 5.43 9.79
C HIS A 280 -31.75 5.50 11.28
N ILE A 281 -30.63 6.14 11.63
CA ILE A 281 -30.19 6.30 13.02
C ILE A 281 -31.28 6.98 13.87
N VAL A 282 -31.83 8.08 13.38
CA VAL A 282 -32.87 8.85 14.09
C VAL A 282 -34.18 8.06 14.20
N GLU A 283 -34.60 7.34 13.14
CA GLU A 283 -35.81 6.52 13.18
C GLU A 283 -35.72 5.38 14.19
N VAL A 284 -34.58 4.69 14.27
CA VAL A 284 -34.34 3.64 15.26
C VAL A 284 -34.39 4.24 16.67
N ALA A 285 -33.66 5.33 16.93
CA ALA A 285 -33.66 6.00 18.22
C ALA A 285 -35.04 6.52 18.64
N ARG A 286 -35.82 7.05 17.69
CA ARG A 286 -37.20 7.50 17.90
C ARG A 286 -38.11 6.33 18.26
N LYS A 287 -38.01 5.20 17.57
CA LYS A 287 -38.80 3.99 17.87
C LYS A 287 -38.48 3.43 19.26
N GLU A 288 -37.21 3.46 19.67
CA GLU A 288 -36.78 2.97 20.98
C GLU A 288 -37.20 3.89 22.14
N THR A 289 -37.15 5.20 21.95
CA THR A 289 -37.36 6.19 23.03
C THR A 289 -38.77 6.80 23.05
N GLY A 290 -39.47 6.82 21.91
CA GLY A 290 -40.74 7.54 21.73
C GLY A 290 -40.61 9.06 21.57
N LEU A 291 -39.38 9.60 21.56
CA LEU A 291 -39.13 11.04 21.48
C LEU A 291 -39.28 11.55 20.03
N ASN A 292 -40.15 12.54 19.83
CA ASN A 292 -40.49 13.06 18.48
C ASN A 292 -39.82 14.40 18.14
N ARG A 293 -38.96 14.94 19.01
CA ARG A 293 -38.17 16.16 18.75
C ARG A 293 -36.69 15.82 18.67
N LEU A 294 -35.95 16.55 17.85
CA LEU A 294 -34.52 16.30 17.63
C LEU A 294 -33.68 17.57 17.82
N CYS A 295 -32.58 17.44 18.53
CA CYS A 295 -31.48 18.41 18.58
C CYS A 295 -30.28 17.85 17.81
N ILE A 296 -29.62 18.65 16.98
CA ILE A 296 -28.42 18.23 16.23
C ILE A 296 -27.25 19.19 16.50
N ALA A 297 -26.05 18.62 16.68
CA ALA A 297 -24.77 19.30 16.74
C ALA A 297 -23.66 18.49 16.03
N GLY A 298 -22.45 19.03 15.99
CA GLY A 298 -21.31 18.55 15.21
C GLY A 298 -21.27 19.10 13.79
N GLY A 299 -20.12 19.03 13.12
CA GLY A 299 -19.90 19.57 11.78
C GLY A 299 -20.91 19.11 10.73
N ILE A 300 -21.40 17.86 10.81
CA ILE A 300 -22.45 17.34 9.92
C ILE A 300 -23.82 17.99 10.22
N GLY A 301 -24.05 18.50 11.43
CA GLY A 301 -25.25 19.29 11.75
C GLY A 301 -25.41 20.57 10.92
N LEU A 302 -24.35 21.04 10.25
CA LEU A 302 -24.44 22.13 9.26
C LEU A 302 -24.98 21.70 7.89
N ASN A 303 -25.20 20.40 7.67
CA ASN A 303 -25.80 19.84 6.46
C ASN A 303 -27.32 20.07 6.46
N SER A 304 -27.71 21.25 6.00
CA SER A 304 -29.10 21.70 6.00
C SER A 304 -30.03 20.90 5.09
N VAL A 305 -29.48 20.14 4.12
CA VAL A 305 -30.25 19.22 3.28
C VAL A 305 -30.63 17.99 4.10
N ALA A 306 -29.67 17.38 4.80
CA ALA A 306 -29.92 16.26 5.69
C ALA A 306 -30.89 16.62 6.82
N ASN A 307 -30.71 17.79 7.46
CA ASN A 307 -31.58 18.23 8.56
C ASN A 307 -33.07 18.28 8.16
N TYR A 308 -33.38 18.88 7.01
CA TYR A 308 -34.76 18.97 6.52
C TYR A 308 -35.33 17.61 6.13
N LYS A 309 -34.49 16.73 5.57
CA LYS A 309 -34.89 15.37 5.22
C LYS A 309 -35.18 14.52 6.46
N ILE A 310 -34.39 14.63 7.52
CA ILE A 310 -34.64 13.97 8.80
C ILE A 310 -35.96 14.45 9.41
N LEU A 311 -36.17 15.78 9.49
CA LEU A 311 -37.42 16.37 9.99
C LEU A 311 -38.66 15.78 9.29
N THR A 312 -38.63 15.76 7.96
CA THR A 312 -39.78 15.40 7.14
C THR A 312 -39.99 13.88 6.98
N GLN A 313 -38.92 13.10 6.79
CA GLN A 313 -39.01 11.66 6.54
C GLN A 313 -39.17 10.85 7.82
N CYS A 314 -38.52 11.26 8.92
CA CYS A 314 -38.62 10.55 10.20
C CYS A 314 -39.91 10.93 10.97
N GLY A 315 -40.70 11.89 10.47
CA GLY A 315 -41.96 12.33 11.07
C GLY A 315 -41.76 12.93 12.46
N LEU A 316 -40.81 13.86 12.58
CA LEU A 316 -40.52 14.59 13.82
C LEU A 316 -41.48 15.78 13.97
N ASP A 317 -41.82 16.10 15.21
CA ASP A 317 -42.67 17.25 15.54
C ASP A 317 -41.91 18.57 15.37
N ASP A 318 -40.62 18.58 15.75
CA ASP A 318 -39.77 19.76 15.64
C ASP A 318 -38.27 19.37 15.67
N ILE A 319 -37.43 20.30 15.19
CA ILE A 319 -35.98 20.12 15.13
C ILE A 319 -35.25 21.41 15.54
N PHE A 320 -34.22 21.27 16.37
CA PHE A 320 -33.35 22.36 16.77
C PHE A 320 -31.90 22.05 16.37
N ILE A 321 -31.24 22.99 15.71
CA ILE A 321 -29.82 22.89 15.39
C ILE A 321 -29.17 24.18 15.87
N PHE A 322 -28.10 24.05 16.66
CA PHE A 322 -27.38 25.22 17.17
C PHE A 322 -26.76 26.00 15.99
N PRO A 323 -26.83 27.35 15.94
CA PRO A 323 -26.33 28.13 14.80
C PRO A 323 -24.83 27.93 14.52
N ALA A 324 -24.03 27.68 15.57
CA ALA A 324 -22.64 27.26 15.47
C ALA A 324 -22.51 25.75 15.72
N ALA A 325 -23.17 24.92 14.91
CA ALA A 325 -23.25 23.47 15.18
C ALA A 325 -21.91 22.72 15.14
N GLY A 326 -20.93 23.19 14.37
CA GLY A 326 -19.60 22.58 14.30
C GLY A 326 -18.74 22.92 15.52
N ASP A 327 -17.42 22.72 15.42
CA ASP A 327 -16.48 22.93 16.54
C ASP A 327 -16.50 24.34 17.13
N ASN A 328 -16.93 25.34 16.36
CA ASN A 328 -17.18 26.68 16.87
C ASN A 328 -18.24 26.74 18.00
N GLY A 329 -19.13 25.75 18.11
CA GLY A 329 -20.11 25.60 19.19
C GLY A 329 -19.63 24.88 20.44
N ILE A 330 -18.46 24.22 20.40
CA ILE A 330 -17.91 23.48 21.55
C ILE A 330 -17.73 24.37 22.76
N SER A 331 -17.31 25.63 22.57
CA SER A 331 -17.19 26.60 23.66
C SER A 331 -18.52 26.82 24.40
N ALA A 332 -19.64 26.91 23.67
CA ALA A 332 -20.96 27.05 24.27
C ALA A 332 -21.37 25.77 25.00
N GLY A 333 -21.15 24.61 24.38
CA GLY A 333 -21.39 23.29 24.97
C GLY A 333 -20.64 23.06 26.28
N CYS A 334 -19.34 23.39 26.30
CA CYS A 334 -18.48 23.33 27.48
C CYS A 334 -18.96 24.25 28.61
N ALA A 335 -19.42 25.47 28.29
CA ALA A 335 -19.97 26.40 29.27
C ALA A 335 -21.31 25.91 29.84
N TYR A 336 -22.20 25.40 28.97
CA TYR A 336 -23.48 24.82 29.37
C TYR A 336 -23.32 23.57 30.23
N TRP A 337 -22.37 22.70 29.88
CA TRP A 337 -22.05 21.52 30.67
C TRP A 337 -21.62 21.92 32.09
N ALA A 338 -20.74 22.92 32.22
CA ALA A 338 -20.29 23.39 33.54
C ALA A 338 -21.44 23.99 34.36
N TYR A 339 -22.29 24.83 33.73
CA TYR A 339 -23.49 25.35 34.38
C TYR A 339 -24.43 24.23 34.86
N ALA A 340 -24.70 23.25 34.01
CA ALA A 340 -25.64 22.18 34.30
C ALA A 340 -25.11 21.18 35.36
N THR A 341 -23.82 20.84 35.31
CA THR A 341 -23.26 19.73 36.10
C THR A 341 -22.48 20.20 37.32
N ILE A 342 -21.75 21.31 37.22
CA ILE A 342 -20.93 21.85 38.31
C ILE A 342 -21.72 22.82 39.16
N GLU A 343 -22.43 23.78 38.54
CA GLU A 343 -23.34 24.68 39.28
C GLU A 343 -24.66 23.98 39.66
N GLN A 344 -25.07 22.93 38.94
CA GLN A 344 -26.39 22.29 39.07
C GLN A 344 -27.54 23.24 38.69
N GLY A 345 -27.30 24.07 37.68
CA GLY A 345 -28.28 24.97 37.12
C GLY A 345 -29.43 24.25 36.41
N ALA A 346 -30.66 24.73 36.61
CA ALA A 346 -31.87 24.11 36.05
C ALA A 346 -32.55 24.93 34.95
N GLU A 347 -32.20 26.22 34.80
CA GLU A 347 -32.83 27.09 33.81
C GLU A 347 -32.28 26.78 32.41
N ARG A 348 -33.18 26.56 31.44
CA ARG A 348 -32.85 26.25 30.04
C ARG A 348 -33.63 27.15 29.06
N PRO A 349 -33.40 28.47 29.09
CA PRO A 349 -34.10 29.37 28.18
C PRO A 349 -33.74 29.08 26.72
N ARG A 350 -34.75 29.09 25.86
CA ARG A 350 -34.59 28.96 24.41
C ARG A 350 -33.74 30.11 23.86
N ILE A 351 -32.81 29.81 22.96
CA ILE A 351 -32.11 30.85 22.20
C ILE A 351 -33.02 31.35 21.08
N GLU A 352 -33.35 32.64 21.10
CA GLU A 352 -34.20 33.26 20.07
C GLU A 352 -33.36 33.90 18.94
N THR A 353 -32.14 34.35 19.25
CA THR A 353 -31.26 35.02 18.30
C THR A 353 -29.83 34.52 18.42
N ALA A 354 -29.10 34.48 17.30
CA ALA A 354 -27.70 34.07 17.27
C ALA A 354 -26.73 35.25 17.43
N THR A 355 -27.21 36.47 17.65
CA THR A 355 -26.39 37.70 17.79
C THR A 355 -25.72 37.77 19.16
N LEU A 356 -24.74 36.90 19.36
CA LEU A 356 -24.07 36.69 20.64
C LEU A 356 -22.73 37.45 20.76
N GLY A 357 -22.31 38.14 19.71
CA GLY A 357 -21.15 39.04 19.74
C GLY A 357 -21.43 40.38 20.41
N LYS A 358 -20.37 41.17 20.61
CA LYS A 358 -20.38 42.51 21.18
C LYS A 358 -21.07 43.51 20.24
N PRO A 359 -22.15 44.19 20.68
CA PRO A 359 -22.69 45.35 19.97
C PRO A 359 -21.70 46.51 19.97
N ARG A 360 -21.66 47.28 18.88
CA ARG A 360 -20.72 48.41 18.73
C ARG A 360 -21.35 49.71 19.23
N SER A 361 -20.56 50.48 19.96
CA SER A 361 -21.00 51.78 20.46
C SER A 361 -21.13 52.81 19.33
N GLY A 362 -22.00 53.80 19.51
CA GLY A 362 -22.12 54.92 18.56
C GLY A 362 -20.86 55.81 18.47
N GLU A 363 -19.89 55.63 19.37
CA GLU A 363 -18.56 56.24 19.29
C GLU A 363 -17.65 55.43 18.35
N GLU A 364 -17.55 54.11 18.52
CA GLU A 364 -16.81 53.22 17.61
C GLU A 364 -17.29 53.37 16.15
N ILE A 365 -18.62 53.47 15.93
CA ILE A 365 -19.20 53.70 14.59
C ILE A 365 -18.74 55.03 14.01
N ARG A 366 -18.72 56.09 14.82
CA ARG A 366 -18.32 57.43 14.38
C ARG A 366 -16.84 57.50 14.05
N GLU A 367 -15.99 56.96 14.92
CA GLU A 367 -14.54 56.88 14.71
C GLU A 367 -14.21 56.08 13.44
N ALA A 368 -14.91 54.97 13.20
CA ALA A 368 -14.76 54.20 11.97
C ALA A 368 -15.13 55.02 10.73
N VAL A 369 -16.27 55.72 10.75
CA VAL A 369 -16.69 56.58 9.62
C VAL A 369 -15.71 57.73 9.38
N GLU A 370 -15.23 58.40 10.43
CA GLU A 370 -14.27 59.51 10.34
C GLU A 370 -12.96 59.10 9.65
N LYS A 371 -12.50 57.86 9.83
CA LYS A 371 -11.31 57.32 9.14
C LYS A 371 -11.47 57.26 7.61
N PHE A 372 -12.70 57.25 7.10
CA PHE A 372 -13.00 57.10 5.68
C PHE A 372 -13.81 58.27 5.08
N ASP A 373 -13.91 59.42 5.75
CA ASP A 373 -14.74 60.59 5.32
C ASP A 373 -14.40 61.12 3.91
N ASP A 374 -13.15 60.94 3.47
CA ASP A 374 -12.72 61.31 2.11
C ASP A 374 -13.26 60.36 1.03
N LEU A 375 -13.69 59.15 1.39
CA LEU A 375 -14.10 58.09 0.46
C LEU A 375 -15.61 57.83 0.43
N VAL A 376 -16.33 58.18 1.50
CA VAL A 376 -17.76 57.87 1.66
C VAL A 376 -18.62 59.12 1.86
N VAL A 377 -19.90 59.01 1.52
CA VAL A 377 -20.94 59.97 1.89
C VAL A 377 -21.87 59.28 2.88
N VAL A 378 -22.15 59.94 4.00
CA VAL A 378 -22.92 59.35 5.11
C VAL A 378 -24.14 60.18 5.43
N GLU A 379 -25.30 59.52 5.50
CA GLU A 379 -26.57 60.12 5.92
C GLU A 379 -27.15 59.37 7.12
N ARG A 380 -27.42 60.07 8.22
CA ARG A 380 -28.08 59.45 9.37
C ARG A 380 -29.58 59.24 9.14
N GLN A 381 -30.07 58.07 9.51
CA GLN A 381 -31.46 57.64 9.36
C GLN A 381 -32.02 57.13 10.67
N ASN A 382 -33.31 57.33 10.88
CA ASN A 382 -34.03 56.56 11.88
C ASN A 382 -34.41 55.18 11.30
N HIS A 383 -34.89 54.27 12.17
CA HIS A 383 -35.30 52.92 11.81
C HIS A 383 -36.26 52.88 10.60
N GLU A 384 -37.37 53.62 10.66
CA GLU A 384 -38.40 53.60 9.61
C GLU A 384 -37.87 54.09 8.25
N ASN A 385 -37.04 55.15 8.24
CA ASN A 385 -36.43 55.65 7.02
C ASN A 385 -35.35 54.71 6.49
N MET A 386 -34.60 54.04 7.37
CA MET A 386 -33.62 53.03 6.96
C MET A 386 -34.32 51.85 6.27
N VAL A 387 -35.40 51.31 6.85
CA VAL A 387 -36.22 50.26 6.23
C VAL A 387 -36.72 50.69 4.86
N ARG A 388 -37.30 51.90 4.74
CA ARG A 388 -37.79 52.43 3.46
C ARG A 388 -36.70 52.59 2.41
N LYS A 389 -35.54 53.13 2.79
CA LYS A 389 -34.41 53.33 1.87
C LYS A 389 -33.85 52.01 1.37
N VAL A 390 -33.63 51.06 2.29
CA VAL A 390 -33.13 49.73 1.94
C VAL A 390 -34.16 49.03 1.05
N ALA A 391 -35.45 49.03 1.40
CA ALA A 391 -36.50 48.43 0.58
C ALA A 391 -36.53 49.00 -0.85
N LYS A 392 -36.45 50.32 -0.98
CA LYS A 392 -36.40 50.98 -2.29
C LYS A 392 -35.15 50.59 -3.08
N ALA A 393 -33.99 50.58 -2.44
CA ALA A 393 -32.75 50.21 -3.10
C ALA A 393 -32.78 48.75 -3.60
N LEU A 394 -33.28 47.82 -2.79
CA LEU A 394 -33.43 46.41 -3.19
C LEU A 394 -34.41 46.25 -4.36
N ALA A 395 -35.56 46.92 -4.31
CA ALA A 395 -36.56 46.91 -5.39
C ALA A 395 -36.05 47.52 -6.71
N ASP A 396 -35.08 48.43 -6.64
CA ASP A 396 -34.39 49.01 -7.81
C ASP A 396 -33.24 48.11 -8.33
N GLY A 397 -33.00 46.96 -7.69
CA GLY A 397 -31.97 46.01 -8.08
C GLY A 397 -30.57 46.35 -7.58
N HIS A 398 -30.45 47.18 -6.53
CA HIS A 398 -29.19 47.45 -5.85
C HIS A 398 -28.86 46.40 -4.79
N ILE A 399 -27.56 46.25 -4.50
CA ILE A 399 -27.01 45.36 -3.47
C ILE A 399 -26.71 46.19 -2.22
N VAL A 400 -27.26 45.79 -1.07
CA VAL A 400 -27.10 46.52 0.20
C VAL A 400 -26.40 45.64 1.23
N ALA A 401 -25.29 46.11 1.78
CA ALA A 401 -24.69 45.51 2.98
C ALA A 401 -25.35 46.06 4.25
N ARG A 402 -25.55 45.20 5.25
CA ARG A 402 -26.09 45.54 6.56
C ARG A 402 -25.11 45.15 7.66
N PHE A 403 -24.85 46.10 8.55
CA PHE A 403 -24.11 45.91 9.79
C PHE A 403 -24.93 46.49 10.95
N GLU A 404 -25.33 45.66 11.91
CA GLU A 404 -26.14 46.08 13.08
C GLU A 404 -25.90 45.20 14.31
N GLY A 405 -25.80 45.81 15.49
CA GLY A 405 -25.73 45.11 16.76
C GLY A 405 -24.54 44.17 16.89
N GLY A 406 -24.69 43.14 17.72
CA GLY A 406 -23.70 42.07 17.88
C GLY A 406 -23.62 41.15 16.67
N CYS A 407 -22.45 40.54 16.41
CA CYS A 407 -22.32 39.57 15.33
C CYS A 407 -23.04 38.27 15.65
N GLU A 408 -23.43 37.56 14.59
CA GLU A 408 -23.96 36.21 14.66
C GLU A 408 -22.87 35.20 15.06
N SER A 409 -23.23 34.23 15.90
CA SER A 409 -22.42 33.05 16.20
C SER A 409 -22.66 31.97 15.14
N GLY A 410 -21.58 31.44 14.55
CA GLY A 410 -21.65 30.41 13.53
C GLY A 410 -21.38 30.92 12.11
N PRO A 411 -21.45 30.04 11.09
CA PRO A 411 -20.99 30.34 9.73
C PRO A 411 -22.04 31.07 8.87
N ARG A 412 -23.18 31.48 9.43
CA ARG A 412 -24.30 32.07 8.69
C ARG A 412 -24.51 33.52 9.15
N ALA A 413 -24.67 34.43 8.19
CA ALA A 413 -25.20 35.75 8.49
C ALA A 413 -26.73 35.69 8.49
N LEU A 414 -27.33 36.23 9.54
CA LEU A 414 -28.75 36.10 9.86
C LEU A 414 -29.43 37.47 9.94
N GLY A 415 -28.81 38.48 9.32
CA GLY A 415 -29.35 39.81 9.13
C GLY A 415 -28.50 40.93 9.74
N HIS A 416 -27.48 40.60 10.53
CA HIS A 416 -26.69 41.57 11.28
C HIS A 416 -25.32 41.84 10.65
N ARG A 417 -24.78 40.88 9.91
CA ARG A 417 -23.58 41.03 9.07
C ARG A 417 -23.88 40.47 7.68
N SER A 418 -24.83 41.09 6.99
CA SER A 418 -25.48 40.52 5.79
C SER A 418 -25.27 41.36 4.53
N ILE A 419 -25.34 40.71 3.38
CA ILE A 419 -25.49 41.33 2.06
C ILE A 419 -26.87 40.94 1.55
N LEU A 420 -27.64 41.94 1.15
CA LEU A 420 -29.05 41.84 0.80
C LEU A 420 -29.25 42.22 -0.66
N ALA A 421 -30.17 41.50 -1.31
CA ALA A 421 -30.62 41.78 -2.68
C ALA A 421 -32.08 41.34 -2.86
N ASP A 422 -32.75 41.82 -3.91
CA ASP A 422 -34.05 41.30 -4.30
C ASP A 422 -33.88 40.02 -5.14
N PRO A 423 -34.41 38.87 -4.68
CA PRO A 423 -34.29 37.59 -5.36
C PRO A 423 -35.10 37.47 -6.66
N ALA A 424 -36.01 38.41 -6.96
CA ALA A 424 -36.83 38.38 -8.17
C ALA A 424 -36.09 38.78 -9.45
N PHE A 425 -34.95 39.44 -9.31
CA PHE A 425 -34.09 39.74 -10.45
C PHE A 425 -33.43 38.46 -10.97
N LEU A 426 -33.62 38.21 -12.27
CA LEU A 426 -33.26 36.95 -12.93
C LEU A 426 -31.81 36.52 -12.71
N ARG A 427 -30.87 37.46 -12.78
CA ARG A 427 -29.42 37.21 -12.73
C ARG A 427 -28.75 37.74 -11.47
N MET A 428 -29.52 38.10 -10.43
CA MET A 428 -28.94 38.67 -9.21
C MET A 428 -27.98 37.70 -8.51
N LYS A 429 -28.26 36.39 -8.54
CA LYS A 429 -27.31 35.35 -8.08
C LYS A 429 -25.96 35.47 -8.80
N ASP A 430 -25.97 35.61 -10.12
CA ASP A 430 -24.75 35.68 -10.94
C ASP A 430 -23.99 36.99 -10.64
N VAL A 431 -24.70 38.11 -10.52
CA VAL A 431 -24.12 39.41 -10.13
C VAL A 431 -23.36 39.30 -8.81
N ILE A 432 -24.01 38.77 -7.76
CA ILE A 432 -23.40 38.68 -6.43
C ILE A 432 -22.23 37.70 -6.45
N ASN A 433 -22.35 36.54 -7.12
CA ASN A 433 -21.27 35.56 -7.20
C ASN A 433 -20.03 36.13 -7.92
N ALA A 434 -20.22 36.84 -9.03
CA ALA A 434 -19.13 37.36 -9.86
C ALA A 434 -18.48 38.65 -9.31
N ARG A 435 -19.29 39.61 -8.84
CA ARG A 435 -18.83 40.97 -8.52
C ARG A 435 -18.62 41.26 -7.04
N VAL A 436 -19.26 40.47 -6.17
CA VAL A 436 -19.18 40.69 -4.71
C VAL A 436 -18.45 39.54 -4.03
N LYS A 437 -18.84 38.29 -4.33
CA LYS A 437 -18.30 37.11 -3.66
C LYS A 437 -17.05 36.55 -4.30
N PHE A 438 -16.87 36.73 -5.60
CA PHE A 438 -15.79 36.15 -6.40
C PHE A 438 -15.69 34.62 -6.23
N ARG A 439 -16.82 33.92 -6.40
CA ARG A 439 -16.94 32.46 -6.17
C ARG A 439 -17.75 31.75 -7.27
N GLU A 440 -17.84 30.42 -7.17
CA GLU A 440 -18.39 29.55 -8.21
C GLU A 440 -19.89 29.83 -8.52
N ALA A 441 -20.30 29.91 -9.80
CA ALA A 441 -21.67 30.25 -10.21
C ALA A 441 -22.77 29.29 -9.72
N PHE A 442 -22.44 28.01 -9.48
CA PHE A 442 -23.40 27.03 -8.99
C PHE A 442 -23.78 27.23 -7.51
N ARG A 443 -23.06 28.08 -6.77
CA ARG A 443 -23.31 28.33 -5.34
C ARG A 443 -24.62 29.11 -5.13
N PRO A 444 -25.58 28.56 -4.36
CA PRO A 444 -26.83 29.26 -4.10
C PRO A 444 -26.68 30.33 -3.00
N PHE A 445 -27.73 31.15 -2.87
CA PHE A 445 -27.94 32.10 -1.78
C PHE A 445 -29.19 31.70 -0.97
N ALA A 446 -29.27 32.21 0.26
CA ALA A 446 -30.32 31.84 1.19
C ALA A 446 -31.50 32.83 1.09
N PRO A 447 -32.75 32.34 0.95
CA PRO A 447 -33.92 33.17 1.11
C PRO A 447 -34.21 33.48 2.57
N PHE A 448 -34.71 34.69 2.82
CA PHE A 448 -35.28 35.13 4.09
C PHE A 448 -36.78 35.40 3.92
N VAL A 449 -37.62 34.99 4.87
CA VAL A 449 -39.08 35.19 4.83
C VAL A 449 -39.66 35.38 6.25
N PRO A 450 -40.69 36.22 6.45
CA PRO A 450 -41.44 36.26 7.71
C PRO A 450 -42.05 34.89 8.04
N LEU A 451 -41.94 34.45 9.30
CA LEU A 451 -42.36 33.10 9.73
C LEU A 451 -43.83 32.81 9.36
N GLU A 452 -44.72 33.77 9.59
CA GLU A 452 -46.15 33.65 9.34
C GLU A 452 -46.51 33.56 7.84
N ARG A 453 -45.58 33.92 6.95
CA ARG A 453 -45.72 33.82 5.47
C ARG A 453 -44.86 32.70 4.88
N ALA A 454 -44.03 32.00 5.67
CA ALA A 454 -43.04 31.05 5.17
C ALA A 454 -43.67 29.90 4.35
N ASN A 455 -44.77 29.32 4.85
CA ASN A 455 -45.44 28.18 4.20
C ASN A 455 -46.15 28.56 2.88
N GLU A 456 -46.31 29.85 2.59
CA GLU A 456 -46.84 30.32 1.31
C GLU A 456 -45.85 30.09 0.17
N VAL A 457 -44.54 30.15 0.45
CA VAL A 457 -43.47 30.04 -0.56
C VAL A 457 -42.72 28.71 -0.45
N PHE A 458 -42.49 28.23 0.77
CA PHE A 458 -41.75 27.01 1.06
C PHE A 458 -42.67 25.93 1.62
N LYS A 459 -42.36 24.65 1.39
CA LYS A 459 -42.99 23.54 2.13
C LYS A 459 -42.34 23.42 3.51
N LEU A 460 -42.65 24.34 4.40
CA LEU A 460 -42.04 24.42 5.73
C LEU A 460 -43.12 24.70 6.78
N GLU A 461 -43.24 23.80 7.75
CA GLU A 461 -44.23 23.88 8.82
C GLU A 461 -43.63 24.27 10.18
N THR A 462 -42.30 24.31 10.29
CA THR A 462 -41.55 24.77 11.48
C THR A 462 -40.75 26.03 11.18
N GLU A 463 -40.24 26.69 12.23
CA GLU A 463 -39.30 27.81 12.08
C GLU A 463 -37.91 27.35 11.64
N SER A 464 -37.22 28.19 10.86
CA SER A 464 -35.81 28.03 10.52
C SER A 464 -35.04 29.33 10.78
N PRO A 465 -34.84 29.74 12.04
CA PRO A 465 -34.26 31.04 12.36
C PRO A 465 -32.77 31.17 11.95
N PHE A 466 -32.08 30.05 11.76
CA PHE A 466 -30.61 30.01 11.62
C PHE A 466 -30.10 29.54 10.25
N MET A 467 -30.95 29.46 9.22
CA MET A 467 -30.59 28.94 7.88
C MET A 467 -30.04 27.50 7.90
N LEU A 468 -30.63 26.63 8.72
CA LEU A 468 -30.19 25.23 8.90
C LEU A 468 -31.16 24.20 8.31
N LEU A 469 -32.17 24.63 7.56
CA LEU A 469 -33.08 23.78 6.79
C LEU A 469 -33.10 24.20 5.31
N VAL A 470 -33.01 23.22 4.41
CA VAL A 470 -33.22 23.40 2.97
C VAL A 470 -34.59 22.85 2.61
N ALA A 471 -35.56 23.73 2.41
CA ALA A 471 -36.94 23.36 2.13
C ALA A 471 -37.24 23.41 0.62
N GLU A 472 -38.22 22.62 0.18
CA GLU A 472 -38.74 22.71 -1.19
C GLU A 472 -39.45 24.05 -1.40
N ILE A 473 -39.10 24.78 -2.46
CA ILE A 473 -39.81 25.97 -2.90
C ILE A 473 -41.01 25.52 -3.74
N ARG A 474 -42.20 26.06 -3.49
CA ARG A 474 -43.38 25.73 -4.29
C ARG A 474 -43.16 26.16 -5.75
N LYS A 475 -43.55 25.30 -6.69
CA LYS A 475 -43.18 25.37 -8.12
C LYS A 475 -43.55 26.69 -8.78
N GLU A 476 -44.67 27.29 -8.38
CA GLU A 476 -45.15 28.58 -8.85
C GLU A 476 -44.17 29.74 -8.57
N PHE A 477 -43.28 29.61 -7.58
CA PHE A 477 -42.29 30.63 -7.25
C PHE A 477 -40.91 30.41 -7.88
N HIS A 478 -40.65 29.29 -8.55
CA HIS A 478 -39.33 28.99 -9.13
C HIS A 478 -38.88 30.05 -10.14
N SER A 479 -39.80 30.51 -11.00
CA SER A 479 -39.53 31.58 -11.99
C SER A 479 -39.64 32.99 -11.40
N VAL A 480 -40.28 33.13 -10.23
CA VAL A 480 -40.50 34.42 -9.55
C VAL A 480 -39.34 34.77 -8.63
N LEU A 481 -38.65 33.77 -8.07
CA LEU A 481 -37.53 33.91 -7.15
C LEU A 481 -36.29 33.13 -7.64
N PRO A 482 -35.83 33.37 -8.89
CA PRO A 482 -34.79 32.56 -9.52
C PRO A 482 -33.44 32.65 -8.79
N SER A 483 -33.12 33.78 -8.16
CA SER A 483 -31.80 33.99 -7.54
C SER A 483 -31.59 33.27 -6.21
N ILE A 484 -32.64 32.66 -5.64
CA ILE A 484 -32.57 31.85 -4.40
C ILE A 484 -33.02 30.41 -4.59
N THR A 485 -33.47 30.04 -5.80
CA THR A 485 -33.93 28.69 -6.12
C THR A 485 -32.74 27.85 -6.58
N HIS A 486 -32.48 26.74 -5.89
CA HIS A 486 -31.44 25.78 -6.25
C HIS A 486 -31.81 25.01 -7.53
N ALA A 487 -30.83 24.30 -8.12
CA ALA A 487 -31.04 23.53 -9.35
C ALA A 487 -32.13 22.43 -9.20
N ASP A 488 -32.33 21.91 -7.99
CA ASP A 488 -33.34 20.90 -7.64
C ASP A 488 -34.69 21.50 -7.16
N GLY A 489 -34.85 22.83 -7.21
CA GLY A 489 -36.08 23.52 -6.79
C GLY A 489 -36.19 23.78 -5.29
N THR A 490 -35.11 23.61 -4.53
CA THR A 490 -35.06 23.88 -3.07
C THR A 490 -34.45 25.24 -2.73
N GLY A 491 -34.53 25.65 -1.46
CA GLY A 491 -33.86 26.85 -0.95
C GLY A 491 -33.55 26.77 0.54
N ARG A 492 -32.37 27.27 0.95
CA ARG A 492 -31.93 27.29 2.36
C ARG A 492 -32.54 28.45 3.14
N VAL A 493 -33.72 28.22 3.70
CA VAL A 493 -34.59 29.26 4.23
C VAL A 493 -34.17 29.77 5.61
N GLN A 494 -34.27 31.09 5.79
CA GLN A 494 -34.30 31.76 7.09
C GLN A 494 -35.71 32.27 7.36
N THR A 495 -36.28 31.94 8.52
CA THR A 495 -37.53 32.55 8.99
C THR A 495 -37.27 33.53 10.14
N CYS A 496 -38.05 34.60 10.26
CA CYS A 496 -38.01 35.43 11.46
C CYS A 496 -39.41 35.81 11.95
N THR A 497 -39.50 36.09 13.24
CA THR A 497 -40.62 36.85 13.82
C THR A 497 -40.25 38.33 13.89
N LYS A 498 -41.25 39.18 14.14
CA LYS A 498 -41.03 40.62 14.34
C LYS A 498 -40.23 40.89 15.61
N GLU A 499 -40.42 40.08 16.64
CA GLU A 499 -39.76 40.18 17.94
C GLU A 499 -38.27 39.83 17.83
N ALA A 500 -37.93 38.80 17.05
CA ALA A 500 -36.56 38.35 16.88
C ALA A 500 -35.73 39.31 16.00
N ASN A 501 -36.30 39.80 14.89
CA ASN A 501 -35.63 40.78 14.03
C ASN A 501 -36.64 41.72 13.35
N ARG A 502 -36.96 42.82 14.05
CA ARG A 502 -37.91 43.83 13.58
C ARG A 502 -37.52 44.43 12.23
N PHE A 503 -36.23 44.71 12.02
CA PHE A 503 -35.76 45.37 10.80
C PHE A 503 -36.02 44.51 9.56
N PHE A 504 -35.62 43.24 9.61
CA PHE A 504 -35.84 42.33 8.47
C PHE A 504 -37.32 41.99 8.25
N HIS A 505 -38.09 41.83 9.33
CA HIS A 505 -39.53 41.60 9.25
C HIS A 505 -40.23 42.74 8.50
N GLU A 506 -39.99 43.99 8.93
CA GLU A 506 -40.56 45.18 8.29
C GLU A 506 -39.99 45.40 6.87
N LEU A 507 -38.73 45.07 6.63
CA LEU A 507 -38.09 45.17 5.31
C LEU A 507 -38.72 44.22 4.29
N CYS A 508 -39.04 42.97 4.68
CA CYS A 508 -39.69 42.01 3.78
C CYS A 508 -41.03 42.53 3.27
N HIS A 509 -41.86 43.07 4.18
CA HIS A 509 -43.15 43.66 3.82
C HIS A 509 -43.00 44.92 2.99
N ALA A 510 -42.04 45.80 3.33
CA ALA A 510 -41.79 47.01 2.53
C ALA A 510 -41.33 46.68 1.10
N VAL A 511 -40.53 45.62 0.92
CA VAL A 511 -40.13 45.13 -0.41
C VAL A 511 -41.30 44.46 -1.14
N GLU A 512 -42.10 43.64 -0.45
CA GLU A 512 -43.36 43.06 -0.98
C GLU A 512 -44.29 44.14 -1.54
N ASP A 513 -44.53 45.22 -0.79
CA ASP A 513 -45.36 46.35 -1.20
C ASP A 513 -44.83 47.07 -2.44
N LEU A 514 -43.51 47.28 -2.52
CA LEU A 514 -42.87 47.99 -3.63
C LEU A 514 -42.85 47.17 -4.93
N ARG A 515 -42.58 45.86 -4.84
CA ARG A 515 -42.44 44.98 -6.02
C ARG A 515 -43.73 44.24 -6.39
N GLN A 516 -44.76 44.29 -5.54
CA GLN A 516 -46.02 43.56 -5.71
C GLN A 516 -45.78 42.05 -5.89
N GLY A 517 -44.97 41.45 -5.01
CA GLY A 517 -44.54 40.05 -5.07
C GLY A 517 -44.41 39.42 -3.67
N PRO A 518 -43.90 38.17 -3.54
CA PRO A 518 -43.82 37.50 -2.25
C PRO A 518 -42.86 38.22 -1.27
N PRO A 519 -43.04 38.10 0.06
CA PRO A 519 -42.22 38.78 1.06
C PRO A 519 -40.89 38.04 1.33
N VAL A 520 -40.08 37.88 0.28
CA VAL A 520 -38.79 37.16 0.33
C VAL A 520 -37.63 38.08 -0.03
N LEU A 521 -36.55 37.99 0.74
CA LEU A 521 -35.27 38.66 0.48
C LEU A 521 -34.16 37.63 0.21
N LEU A 522 -33.15 38.01 -0.56
CA LEU A 522 -31.90 37.26 -0.63
C LEU A 522 -31.00 37.73 0.51
N ASN A 523 -30.47 36.79 1.29
CA ASN A 523 -29.49 37.04 2.35
C ASN A 523 -28.22 36.20 2.13
N THR A 524 -27.06 36.84 2.24
CA THR A 524 -25.77 36.18 2.30
C THR A 524 -24.81 36.87 3.27
N SER A 525 -23.72 36.22 3.62
CA SER A 525 -22.76 36.75 4.60
C SER A 525 -22.05 38.02 4.13
N PHE A 526 -21.71 38.93 5.04
CA PHE A 526 -20.93 40.11 4.69
C PHE A 526 -19.43 39.81 4.80
N ASN A 527 -18.90 39.29 3.70
CA ASN A 527 -17.50 38.94 3.46
C ASN A 527 -17.28 38.66 1.96
N VAL A 528 -16.02 38.58 1.55
CA VAL A 528 -15.59 38.08 0.23
C VAL A 528 -15.02 36.66 0.35
N ALA A 529 -14.84 35.95 -0.78
CA ALA A 529 -14.25 34.61 -0.77
C ALA A 529 -12.89 34.61 -0.02
N GLY A 530 -12.69 33.57 0.80
CA GLY A 530 -11.48 33.41 1.62
C GLY A 530 -11.43 34.22 2.92
N GLN A 531 -12.37 35.14 3.17
CA GLN A 531 -12.40 35.95 4.39
C GLN A 531 -13.51 35.52 5.37
N PRO A 532 -13.29 35.64 6.70
CA PRO A 532 -14.36 35.51 7.71
C PRO A 532 -15.42 36.62 7.61
N ILE A 533 -16.59 36.44 8.21
CA ILE A 533 -17.63 37.49 8.35
C ILE A 533 -17.03 38.70 9.08
N VAL A 534 -17.33 39.92 8.64
CA VAL A 534 -16.83 41.16 9.27
C VAL A 534 -17.33 41.33 10.71
N GLU A 535 -16.46 41.81 11.60
CA GLU A 535 -16.76 41.98 13.03
C GLU A 535 -16.80 43.46 13.45
N THR A 536 -15.87 44.29 12.96
CA THR A 536 -15.81 45.71 13.33
C THR A 536 -16.42 46.64 12.27
N PRO A 537 -16.85 47.86 12.65
CA PRO A 537 -17.33 48.85 11.69
C PRO A 537 -16.27 49.22 10.63
N GLU A 538 -14.99 49.30 11.00
CA GLU A 538 -13.93 49.54 10.02
C GLU A 538 -13.84 48.42 8.98
N GLN A 539 -13.89 47.16 9.44
CA GLN A 539 -13.86 46.00 8.54
C GLN A 539 -15.06 46.01 7.57
N ALA A 540 -16.24 46.44 8.04
CA ALA A 540 -17.43 46.58 7.21
C ALA A 540 -17.27 47.65 6.13
N ILE A 541 -16.75 48.84 6.48
CA ILE A 541 -16.50 49.92 5.53
C ILE A 541 -15.40 49.52 4.54
N GLU A 542 -14.31 48.91 5.00
CA GLU A 542 -13.25 48.44 4.10
C GLU A 542 -13.75 47.39 3.10
N THR A 543 -14.56 46.43 3.57
CA THR A 543 -15.12 45.39 2.71
C THR A 543 -16.09 45.99 1.70
N PHE A 544 -16.93 46.94 2.12
CA PHE A 544 -17.76 47.73 1.23
C PHE A 544 -16.91 48.41 0.16
N LEU A 545 -15.88 49.18 0.53
CA LEU A 545 -15.04 49.92 -0.40
C LEU A 545 -14.30 49.02 -1.41
N LYS A 546 -13.97 47.78 -1.04
CA LYS A 546 -13.24 46.80 -1.88
C LYS A 546 -14.16 45.95 -2.79
N THR A 547 -15.48 46.09 -2.69
CA THR A 547 -16.46 45.29 -3.44
C THR A 547 -17.38 46.17 -4.28
N ASP A 548 -18.16 45.56 -5.17
CA ASP A 548 -19.20 46.23 -5.98
C ASP A 548 -20.56 46.32 -5.27
N ILE A 549 -20.59 46.29 -3.92
CA ILE A 549 -21.81 46.53 -3.14
C ILE A 549 -22.25 47.98 -3.32
N ASP A 550 -23.53 48.26 -3.59
CA ASP A 550 -24.01 49.60 -3.93
C ASP A 550 -24.11 50.52 -2.70
N TYR A 551 -24.67 50.01 -1.60
CA TYR A 551 -24.88 50.77 -0.37
C TYR A 551 -24.49 49.98 0.88
N LEU A 552 -24.11 50.69 1.94
CA LEU A 552 -23.89 50.12 3.26
C LEU A 552 -24.83 50.80 4.28
N ALA A 553 -25.68 50.00 4.92
CA ALA A 553 -26.48 50.36 6.08
C ALA A 553 -25.73 49.95 7.35
N LEU A 554 -24.90 50.86 7.87
CA LEU A 554 -24.09 50.68 9.08
C LEU A 554 -24.81 51.30 10.28
N GLU A 555 -25.45 50.49 11.12
CA GLU A 555 -26.31 50.98 12.21
C GLU A 555 -27.35 52.01 11.71
N ASP A 556 -27.26 53.26 12.15
CA ASP A 556 -28.09 54.39 11.76
C ASP A 556 -27.52 55.19 10.56
N CYS A 557 -26.38 54.77 10.00
CA CYS A 557 -25.68 55.44 8.91
C CYS A 557 -25.94 54.76 7.56
N TRP A 558 -26.54 55.52 6.62
CA TRP A 558 -26.68 55.14 5.22
C TRP A 558 -25.47 55.67 4.44
N ILE A 559 -24.69 54.76 3.85
CA ILE A 559 -23.38 55.05 3.29
C ILE A 559 -23.34 54.72 1.80
N CYS A 560 -22.81 55.64 0.97
CA CYS A 560 -22.45 55.40 -0.43
C CYS A 560 -21.03 55.91 -0.74
N ARG A 561 -20.46 55.49 -1.88
CA ARG A 561 -19.12 55.94 -2.31
C ARG A 561 -19.18 57.36 -2.88
N LYS A 562 -18.18 58.18 -2.54
CA LYS A 562 -18.11 59.60 -2.97
C LYS A 562 -17.69 59.78 -4.43
N HIS A 563 -16.83 58.88 -4.93
CA HIS A 563 -16.17 59.00 -6.24
C HIS A 563 -16.57 57.93 -7.26
N THR A 564 -17.47 57.02 -6.89
CA THR A 564 -17.92 55.91 -7.73
C THR A 564 -19.44 55.97 -7.85
N PRO A 565 -20.00 56.06 -9.07
CA PRO A 565 -21.44 56.03 -9.24
C PRO A 565 -22.02 54.68 -8.82
N VAL A 566 -23.25 54.70 -8.30
CA VAL A 566 -24.02 53.49 -8.00
C VAL A 566 -24.50 52.87 -9.31
N LYS A 567 -24.36 51.56 -9.47
CA LYS A 567 -24.74 50.83 -10.69
C LYS A 567 -26.24 50.52 -10.70
N SER A 568 -26.89 50.60 -11.86
CA SER A 568 -28.23 50.02 -12.03
C SER A 568 -28.16 48.49 -12.16
N TYR A 569 -29.29 47.80 -12.08
CA TYR A 569 -29.32 46.36 -12.37
C TYR A 569 -28.83 46.05 -13.79
N GLU A 570 -29.18 46.87 -14.78
CA GLU A 570 -28.70 46.72 -16.16
C GLU A 570 -27.18 46.88 -16.24
N ASP A 571 -26.59 47.84 -15.54
CA ASP A 571 -25.12 48.01 -15.45
C ASP A 571 -24.44 46.83 -14.74
N HIS A 572 -25.14 46.20 -13.79
CA HIS A 572 -24.66 45.00 -13.10
C HIS A 572 -24.61 43.79 -14.04
N VAL A 573 -25.57 43.66 -14.94
CA VAL A 573 -25.68 42.51 -15.85
C VAL A 573 -24.90 42.69 -17.16
N ALA A 574 -24.63 43.92 -17.58
CA ALA A 574 -24.03 44.24 -18.89
C ALA A 574 -22.73 43.47 -19.21
N ASP A 575 -21.87 43.23 -18.21
CA ASP A 575 -20.59 42.52 -18.41
C ASP A 575 -20.57 41.11 -17.81
N LEU A 576 -21.72 40.55 -17.44
CA LEU A 576 -21.78 39.18 -16.94
C LEU A 576 -21.65 38.17 -18.08
N VAL A 577 -20.72 37.23 -17.91
CA VAL A 577 -20.56 36.07 -18.78
C VAL A 577 -21.37 34.91 -18.22
N ASP A 578 -21.98 34.11 -19.09
CA ASP A 578 -22.63 32.87 -18.69
C ASP A 578 -21.55 31.83 -18.33
N GLU A 579 -21.44 31.51 -17.04
CA GLU A 579 -20.53 30.47 -16.56
C GLU A 579 -21.11 29.08 -16.78
N GLU A 580 -20.25 28.13 -17.13
CA GLU A 580 -20.60 26.72 -17.22
C GLU A 580 -21.00 26.16 -15.85
N LEU A 581 -22.02 25.29 -15.83
CA LEU A 581 -22.49 24.61 -14.62
C LEU A 581 -21.99 23.16 -14.60
N PRO A 582 -21.69 22.60 -13.41
CA PRO A 582 -21.33 21.19 -13.29
C PRO A 582 -22.44 20.26 -13.78
N ALA A 583 -22.06 19.13 -14.36
CA ALA A 583 -22.98 18.09 -14.80
C ALA A 583 -22.41 16.71 -14.50
N GLY A 584 -23.25 15.83 -13.96
CA GLY A 584 -22.92 14.43 -13.67
C GLY A 584 -22.71 13.55 -14.91
N LEU A 585 -22.40 12.28 -14.69
CA LEU A 585 -22.29 11.29 -15.75
C LEU A 585 -23.69 10.95 -16.32
N PRO A 586 -23.78 10.42 -17.55
CA PRO A 586 -25.02 9.82 -18.02
C PRO A 586 -25.52 8.74 -17.05
N SER A 587 -26.83 8.61 -16.85
CA SER A 587 -27.39 7.64 -15.91
C SER A 587 -27.00 6.19 -16.24
N ARG A 588 -26.86 5.35 -15.19
CA ARG A 588 -26.59 3.90 -15.29
C ARG A 588 -25.23 3.56 -15.91
N GLN A 589 -24.19 4.23 -15.44
CA GLN A 589 -22.83 3.87 -15.85
C GLN A 589 -22.48 2.42 -15.49
N PRO A 590 -21.56 1.74 -16.20
CA PRO A 590 -21.16 0.40 -15.80
C PRO A 590 -20.39 0.44 -14.46
N SER A 591 -20.61 -0.58 -13.63
CA SER A 591 -19.92 -0.75 -12.35
C SER A 591 -18.39 -0.77 -12.53
N VAL A 592 -17.68 -0.31 -11.50
CA VAL A 592 -16.20 -0.35 -11.43
C VAL A 592 -15.69 -1.55 -10.62
N LYS A 593 -16.58 -2.45 -10.16
CA LYS A 593 -16.20 -3.65 -9.39
C LYS A 593 -15.10 -4.50 -10.01
N ALA A 594 -15.08 -4.63 -11.33
CA ALA A 594 -14.03 -5.38 -12.03
C ALA A 594 -12.66 -4.71 -11.80
N LEU A 595 -12.58 -3.38 -11.98
CA LEU A 595 -11.36 -2.61 -11.73
C LEU A 595 -10.95 -2.62 -10.26
N MET A 596 -11.93 -2.57 -9.34
CA MET A 596 -11.68 -2.68 -7.89
C MET A 596 -11.07 -4.03 -7.54
N LYS A 597 -11.67 -5.13 -8.01
CA LYS A 597 -11.18 -6.50 -7.79
C LYS A 597 -9.80 -6.70 -8.40
N GLU A 598 -9.56 -6.11 -9.55
CA GLU A 598 -8.26 -6.18 -10.22
C GLU A 598 -7.18 -5.41 -9.44
N LEU A 599 -7.49 -4.21 -8.96
CA LEU A 599 -6.59 -3.43 -8.11
C LEU A 599 -6.31 -4.14 -6.78
N ASP A 600 -7.34 -4.68 -6.14
CA ASP A 600 -7.22 -5.46 -4.90
C ASP A 600 -6.32 -6.70 -5.10
N GLY A 601 -6.51 -7.42 -6.21
CA GLY A 601 -5.66 -8.54 -6.61
C GLY A 601 -4.21 -8.14 -6.93
N ALA A 602 -3.99 -6.95 -7.51
CA ALA A 602 -2.65 -6.43 -7.77
C ALA A 602 -1.92 -6.01 -6.49
N LEU A 603 -2.66 -5.47 -5.52
CA LEU A 603 -2.12 -5.07 -4.23
C LEU A 603 -1.82 -6.29 -3.35
N PHE A 604 -2.64 -7.35 -3.38
CA PHE A 604 -2.51 -8.45 -2.42
C PHE A 604 -2.32 -9.87 -2.95
N GLY A 605 -2.51 -10.11 -4.24
CA GLY A 605 -2.33 -11.43 -4.87
C GLY A 605 -1.09 -11.52 -5.77
N GLY A 606 -0.27 -10.47 -5.83
CA GLY A 606 0.89 -10.42 -6.75
C GLY A 606 0.51 -10.54 -8.23
N LEU A 607 -0.79 -10.39 -8.55
CA LEU A 607 -1.30 -10.54 -9.90
C LEU A 607 -0.95 -9.30 -10.72
N GLU A 608 -0.40 -9.51 -11.92
CA GLU A 608 -0.27 -8.40 -12.87
C GLU A 608 -1.66 -7.92 -13.29
N SER A 609 -1.90 -6.62 -13.13
CA SER A 609 -3.21 -6.02 -13.34
C SER A 609 -3.32 -5.36 -14.71
N GLU A 610 -4.11 -5.92 -15.63
CA GLU A 610 -4.34 -5.46 -17.01
C GLU A 610 -4.68 -3.96 -17.19
N SER A 611 -5.24 -3.32 -16.18
CA SER A 611 -5.72 -1.94 -16.17
C SER A 611 -4.77 -0.98 -15.45
N TRP A 612 -3.92 -1.46 -14.54
CA TRP A 612 -3.10 -0.64 -13.64
C TRP A 612 -1.60 -0.90 -13.87
N SER A 613 -0.83 0.17 -14.11
CA SER A 613 0.63 0.06 -14.25
C SER A 613 1.31 -0.24 -12.91
N ARG A 614 2.50 -0.85 -12.93
CA ARG A 614 3.25 -1.17 -11.71
C ARG A 614 3.52 0.08 -10.85
N GLU A 615 3.80 1.21 -11.48
CA GLU A 615 3.98 2.50 -10.79
C GLU A 615 2.69 2.98 -10.13
N GLU A 616 1.56 2.92 -10.83
CA GLU A 616 0.24 3.28 -10.25
C GLU A 616 -0.11 2.40 -9.06
N VAL A 617 0.02 1.07 -9.21
CA VAL A 617 -0.31 0.15 -8.12
C VAL A 617 0.59 0.41 -6.91
N ARG A 618 1.89 0.70 -7.09
CA ARG A 618 2.79 1.08 -5.99
C ARG A 618 2.37 2.39 -5.29
N GLU A 619 2.04 3.43 -6.04
CA GLU A 619 1.58 4.71 -5.48
C GLU A 619 0.27 4.55 -4.71
N ILE A 620 -0.67 3.79 -5.27
CA ILE A 620 -1.95 3.49 -4.65
C ILE A 620 -1.74 2.64 -3.39
N SER A 621 -0.84 1.67 -3.41
CA SER A 621 -0.48 0.84 -2.25
C SER A 621 0.00 1.69 -1.07
N GLN A 622 0.92 2.63 -1.33
CA GLN A 622 1.43 3.56 -0.32
C GLN A 622 0.32 4.44 0.28
N ARG A 623 -0.60 4.92 -0.56
CA ARG A 623 -1.76 5.71 -0.11
C ARG A 623 -2.77 4.86 0.69
N GLY A 624 -2.93 3.59 0.31
CA GLY A 624 -3.84 2.62 0.91
C GLY A 624 -3.32 1.95 2.18
N ALA A 625 -2.02 2.03 2.45
CA ALA A 625 -1.34 1.28 3.53
C ALA A 625 -1.95 1.45 4.93
N ARG A 626 -2.60 2.59 5.18
CA ARG A 626 -3.25 2.91 6.46
C ARG A 626 -4.64 2.33 6.65
N TYR A 627 -5.28 1.85 5.59
CA TYR A 627 -6.66 1.36 5.63
C TYR A 627 -6.76 -0.16 5.70
N LYS A 628 -5.63 -0.87 5.88
CA LYS A 628 -5.59 -2.28 5.51
C LYS A 628 -6.21 -3.24 6.52
N GLU A 629 -7.51 -3.24 6.53
CA GLU A 629 -8.29 -4.47 6.69
C GLU A 629 -8.76 -4.79 5.26
N THR A 630 -8.51 -6.00 4.77
CA THR A 630 -8.76 -6.39 3.36
C THR A 630 -10.17 -6.07 2.91
N SER A 631 -10.39 -5.95 1.59
CA SER A 631 -11.73 -5.70 1.06
C SER A 631 -12.75 -6.69 1.60
N LEU A 632 -13.79 -6.18 2.27
CA LEU A 632 -14.93 -6.99 2.72
C LEU A 632 -15.76 -7.51 1.52
N LEU A 633 -15.66 -6.81 0.39
CA LEU A 633 -16.32 -7.18 -0.85
C LEU A 633 -15.52 -8.22 -1.65
N PHE A 634 -14.21 -8.31 -1.45
CA PHE A 634 -13.30 -9.16 -2.21
C PHE A 634 -12.31 -9.89 -1.27
N PRO A 635 -12.72 -10.96 -0.56
CA PRO A 635 -11.95 -11.56 0.53
C PRO A 635 -10.75 -12.45 0.09
N GLY A 636 -10.26 -12.32 -1.14
CA GLY A 636 -9.23 -13.22 -1.69
C GLY A 636 -7.85 -12.58 -1.72
N HIS A 637 -6.91 -13.09 -0.91
CA HIS A 637 -5.50 -12.71 -0.98
C HIS A 637 -4.57 -13.90 -0.67
N ASP A 638 -3.32 -13.82 -1.12
CA ASP A 638 -2.34 -14.92 -0.96
C ASP A 638 -1.43 -14.79 0.27
N PHE A 639 -1.55 -13.70 1.04
CA PHE A 639 -0.83 -13.58 2.32
C PHE A 639 -1.07 -14.76 3.27
N VAL A 640 -0.04 -15.11 4.04
CA VAL A 640 -0.03 -16.24 4.99
C VAL A 640 -0.87 -15.93 6.25
N GLY A 641 -2.19 -15.76 6.10
CA GLY A 641 -3.14 -15.61 7.22
C GLY A 641 -4.04 -14.39 7.17
N GLU A 642 -4.91 -14.24 8.17
CA GLU A 642 -5.74 -13.03 8.32
C GLU A 642 -4.85 -11.82 8.53
N ILE A 643 -5.10 -10.76 7.74
CA ILE A 643 -4.39 -9.49 7.89
C ILE A 643 -4.97 -8.76 9.08
N VAL A 644 -4.13 -8.52 10.08
CA VAL A 644 -4.48 -7.75 11.28
C VAL A 644 -3.58 -6.52 11.33
N THR A 645 -4.18 -5.33 11.36
CA THR A 645 -3.44 -4.07 11.51
C THR A 645 -3.22 -3.73 12.97
N GLN A 646 -4.19 -3.94 13.85
CA GLN A 646 -3.99 -3.70 15.29
C GLN A 646 -3.23 -4.86 15.93
N LEU A 647 -1.91 -4.70 16.14
CA LEU A 647 -1.03 -5.77 16.63
C LEU A 647 -1.04 -5.90 18.15
N SER A 648 -1.27 -4.80 18.86
CA SER A 648 -1.38 -4.71 20.32
C SER A 648 -2.25 -3.49 20.67
N PRO A 649 -2.64 -3.26 21.93
CA PRO A 649 -3.45 -2.09 22.31
C PRO A 649 -2.92 -0.73 21.86
N ASP A 650 -1.61 -0.59 21.69
CA ASP A 650 -0.95 0.67 21.35
C ASP A 650 -0.15 0.56 20.04
N THR A 651 -0.30 -0.53 19.28
CA THR A 651 0.51 -0.78 18.08
C THR A 651 -0.33 -1.13 16.87
N VAL A 652 -0.06 -0.44 15.77
CA VAL A 652 -0.70 -0.67 14.47
C VAL A 652 0.34 -0.97 13.38
N LEU A 653 0.03 -1.90 12.49
CA LEU A 653 0.74 -2.18 11.26
C LEU A 653 0.07 -1.40 10.12
N LEU A 654 0.75 -0.39 9.57
CA LEU A 654 0.41 0.19 8.29
C LEU A 654 1.01 -0.68 7.20
N LEU A 655 0.17 -1.29 6.39
CA LEU A 655 0.56 -2.40 5.57
C LEU A 655 0.50 -2.02 4.09
N ASP A 656 1.69 -1.74 3.57
CA ASP A 656 1.99 -1.46 2.17
C ASP A 656 2.57 -2.73 1.54
N PRO A 657 1.75 -3.57 0.87
CA PRO A 657 2.19 -4.84 0.31
C PRO A 657 3.16 -4.73 -0.86
N LEU A 658 3.25 -3.57 -1.53
CA LEU A 658 4.13 -3.38 -2.71
C LEU A 658 5.29 -2.42 -2.45
N GLY A 659 5.39 -1.94 -1.21
CA GLY A 659 6.40 -1.00 -0.77
C GLY A 659 6.90 -1.35 0.62
N ARG A 660 6.89 -0.38 1.53
CA ARG A 660 7.52 -0.53 2.85
C ARG A 660 6.48 -0.42 3.94
N SER A 661 6.09 -1.59 4.46
CA SER A 661 5.16 -1.68 5.58
C SER A 661 5.78 -1.16 6.87
N GLN A 662 4.95 -0.71 7.82
CA GLN A 662 5.39 -0.02 9.03
C GLN A 662 4.62 -0.46 10.25
N VAL A 663 5.31 -0.85 11.31
CA VAL A 663 4.74 -1.00 12.65
C VAL A 663 4.92 0.32 13.39
N LEU A 664 3.81 0.89 13.85
CA LEU A 664 3.72 2.17 14.54
C LEU A 664 3.23 1.98 15.97
N ASP A 665 3.89 2.67 16.89
CA ASP A 665 3.39 2.91 18.23
C ASP A 665 2.45 4.12 18.19
N GLN A 666 1.17 3.89 18.47
CA GLN A 666 0.11 4.91 18.48
C GLN A 666 0.29 5.94 19.61
N THR A 667 1.14 5.63 20.59
CA THR A 667 1.51 6.54 21.67
C THR A 667 2.77 7.36 21.38
N GLU A 668 3.42 7.10 20.24
CA GLU A 668 4.63 7.78 19.75
C GLU A 668 5.86 7.66 20.68
N HIS A 669 5.91 6.69 21.59
CA HIS A 669 7.09 6.46 22.43
C HIS A 669 8.21 5.74 21.66
N GLN A 670 7.86 4.95 20.64
CA GLN A 670 8.80 4.23 19.79
C GLN A 670 8.81 4.78 18.35
N PRO A 671 10.00 4.87 17.71
CA PRO A 671 10.07 5.19 16.29
C PRO A 671 9.48 4.04 15.44
N PRO A 672 8.91 4.35 14.25
CA PRO A 672 8.39 3.34 13.33
C PRO A 672 9.40 2.22 13.04
N LEU A 673 8.93 0.97 13.03
CA LEU A 673 9.68 -0.15 12.46
C LEU A 673 9.19 -0.38 11.03
N TYR A 674 10.08 -0.18 10.08
CA TYR A 674 9.78 -0.48 8.70
C TYR A 674 10.16 -1.92 8.37
N LEU A 675 9.29 -2.59 7.61
CA LEU A 675 9.42 -3.99 7.21
C LEU A 675 9.59 -4.06 5.69
N ASP A 676 10.55 -4.85 5.24
CA ASP A 676 10.55 -5.34 3.85
C ASP A 676 9.50 -6.46 3.65
N GLU A 677 9.34 -6.91 2.41
CA GLU A 677 8.36 -7.94 2.04
C GLU A 677 8.56 -9.24 2.83
N ARG A 678 9.82 -9.66 3.01
CA ARG A 678 10.17 -10.88 3.74
C ARG A 678 9.90 -10.76 5.23
N GLU A 679 10.29 -9.63 5.85
CA GLU A 679 10.00 -9.33 7.25
C GLU A 679 8.50 -9.21 7.51
N LEU A 680 7.76 -8.66 6.55
CA LEU A 680 6.30 -8.57 6.61
C LEU A 680 5.66 -9.96 6.58
N GLU A 681 6.05 -10.82 5.64
CA GLU A 681 5.54 -12.20 5.56
C GLU A 681 5.82 -12.97 6.85
N LEU A 682 7.04 -12.83 7.40
CA LEU A 682 7.41 -13.39 8.70
C LEU A 682 6.52 -12.85 9.82
N LEU A 683 6.28 -11.53 9.86
CA LEU A 683 5.42 -10.90 10.88
C LEU A 683 3.97 -11.37 10.79
N LEU A 684 3.38 -11.36 9.60
CA LEU A 684 2.00 -11.79 9.40
C LEU A 684 1.83 -13.27 9.78
N ALA A 685 2.81 -14.11 9.46
CA ALA A 685 2.80 -15.49 9.91
C ALA A 685 2.92 -15.60 11.43
N PHE A 686 3.84 -14.84 12.03
CA PHE A 686 4.09 -14.79 13.48
C PHE A 686 2.85 -14.39 14.30
N LEU A 687 2.03 -13.48 13.77
CA LEU A 687 0.79 -13.00 14.40
C LEU A 687 -0.34 -14.04 14.38
N GLY A 688 -0.24 -15.06 13.53
CA GLY A 688 -1.23 -16.12 13.41
C GLY A 688 -0.80 -17.44 14.08
N PRO A 689 -1.75 -18.38 14.32
CA PRO A 689 -1.42 -19.68 14.88
C PRO A 689 -0.56 -20.52 13.92
N ARG A 690 0.48 -21.19 14.44
CA ARG A 690 1.46 -21.98 13.65
C ARG A 690 0.86 -23.07 12.75
N ARG A 691 -0.38 -23.55 12.99
CA ARG A 691 -1.12 -24.67 12.34
C ARG A 691 -0.69 -25.04 10.90
N GLY A 692 0.46 -25.67 10.71
CA GLY A 692 1.00 -26.05 9.39
C GLY A 692 1.51 -24.89 8.51
N ARG A 693 1.46 -23.63 8.98
CA ARG A 693 1.91 -22.45 8.24
C ARG A 693 3.43 -22.34 8.13
N GLU A 694 4.14 -22.87 9.12
CA GLU A 694 5.60 -22.86 9.17
C GLU A 694 6.24 -23.54 7.95
N GLU A 695 5.74 -24.70 7.55
CA GLU A 695 6.29 -25.43 6.41
C GLU A 695 6.05 -24.69 5.09
N LYS A 696 4.88 -24.06 4.94
CA LYS A 696 4.58 -23.19 3.80
C LYS A 696 5.50 -21.97 3.79
N LEU A 697 5.60 -21.25 4.91
CA LEU A 697 6.44 -20.06 5.06
C LEU A 697 7.91 -20.37 4.79
N ARG A 698 8.39 -21.51 5.28
CA ARG A 698 9.75 -22.00 5.03
C ARG A 698 10.03 -22.15 3.53
N LYS A 699 9.11 -22.79 2.79
CA LYS A 699 9.23 -23.01 1.35
C LYS A 699 9.17 -21.71 0.56
N VAL A 700 8.20 -20.83 0.87
CA VAL A 700 8.05 -19.50 0.26
C VAL A 700 9.33 -18.67 0.43
N LEU A 701 9.89 -18.66 1.64
CA LEU A 701 11.11 -17.91 1.94
C LEU A 701 12.40 -18.63 1.51
N GLY A 702 12.30 -19.86 0.98
CA GLY A 702 13.46 -20.67 0.58
C GLY A 702 14.42 -20.99 1.73
N LEU A 703 13.92 -21.18 2.94
CA LEU A 703 14.73 -21.38 4.15
C LEU A 703 14.85 -22.86 4.56
N THR A 704 15.89 -23.20 5.32
CA THR A 704 15.86 -24.41 6.14
C THR A 704 15.02 -24.18 7.40
N ARG A 705 14.67 -25.25 8.12
CA ARG A 705 13.95 -25.12 9.41
C ARG A 705 14.76 -24.36 10.45
N SER A 706 16.08 -24.56 10.49
CA SER A 706 16.96 -23.82 11.41
C SER A 706 17.02 -22.34 11.04
N GLU A 707 17.14 -22.01 9.75
CA GLU A 707 17.14 -20.62 9.29
C GLU A 707 15.81 -19.90 9.58
N LEU A 708 14.66 -20.55 9.33
CA LEU A 708 13.36 -19.97 9.67
C LEU A 708 13.25 -19.65 11.17
N ARG A 709 13.72 -20.55 12.04
CA ARG A 709 13.74 -20.31 13.49
C ARG A 709 14.54 -19.06 13.84
N ARG A 710 15.74 -18.92 13.28
CA ARG A 710 16.62 -17.76 13.50
C ARG A 710 15.98 -16.45 13.04
N GLU A 711 15.34 -16.45 11.87
CA GLU A 711 14.64 -15.26 11.35
C GLU A 711 13.47 -14.84 12.25
N ILE A 712 12.72 -15.82 12.77
CA ILE A 712 11.64 -15.57 13.74
C ILE A 712 12.19 -14.96 15.04
N GLU A 713 13.30 -15.48 15.56
CA GLU A 713 13.94 -14.93 16.78
C GLU A 713 14.44 -13.49 16.57
N ILE A 714 15.01 -13.19 15.39
CA ILE A 714 15.44 -11.83 15.03
C ILE A 714 14.23 -10.89 14.96
N LEU A 715 13.14 -11.32 14.32
CA LEU A 715 11.92 -10.54 14.21
C LEU A 715 11.29 -10.29 15.60
N GLU A 716 11.23 -11.30 16.46
CA GLU A 716 10.74 -11.17 17.84
C GLU A 716 11.49 -10.07 18.59
N GLY A 717 12.82 -10.05 18.50
CA GLY A 717 13.64 -8.99 19.10
C GLY A 717 13.28 -7.58 18.61
N LYS A 718 12.90 -7.43 17.33
CA LYS A 718 12.51 -6.14 16.73
C LYS A 718 11.12 -5.68 17.18
N ILE A 719 10.16 -6.60 17.31
CA ILE A 719 8.75 -6.27 17.59
C ILE A 719 8.40 -6.26 19.08
N ALA A 720 9.19 -6.90 19.94
CA ALA A 720 8.96 -6.93 21.39
C ALA A 720 8.86 -5.53 22.02
N ARG A 721 9.57 -4.54 21.48
CA ARG A 721 9.52 -3.14 21.93
C ARG A 721 8.16 -2.45 21.69
N PHE A 722 7.30 -3.04 20.85
CA PHE A 722 5.93 -2.58 20.57
C PHE A 722 4.87 -3.36 21.37
N GLY A 723 5.28 -4.24 22.29
CA GLY A 723 4.35 -5.02 23.10
C GLY A 723 3.51 -6.02 22.29
N VAL A 724 3.99 -6.42 21.10
CA VAL A 724 3.38 -7.47 20.28
C VAL A 724 3.75 -8.82 20.90
N GLU A 725 2.75 -9.53 21.42
CA GLU A 725 2.94 -10.85 22.02
C GLU A 725 3.05 -11.94 20.95
N ARG A 726 3.87 -12.96 21.22
CA ARG A 726 4.07 -14.11 20.33
C ARG A 726 3.07 -15.22 20.57
N ASP A 727 2.74 -15.98 19.53
CA ASP A 727 2.24 -17.34 19.73
C ASP A 727 3.42 -18.22 20.23
N PRO A 728 3.34 -18.80 21.44
CA PRO A 728 4.42 -19.63 22.01
C PRO A 728 4.76 -20.88 21.20
N SER A 729 3.92 -21.25 20.22
CA SER A 729 4.12 -22.41 19.38
C SER A 729 5.19 -22.24 18.30
N TRP A 730 5.60 -21.03 17.93
CA TRP A 730 6.62 -20.81 16.89
C TRP A 730 8.05 -21.25 17.28
N ILE A 731 8.41 -21.20 18.57
CA ILE A 731 9.79 -21.48 19.03
C ILE A 731 9.81 -22.69 19.96
N ARG A 732 9.43 -23.86 19.44
CA ARG A 732 9.63 -25.15 20.14
C ARG A 732 10.04 -26.26 19.17
N SER A 733 11.33 -26.34 18.90
CA SER A 733 12.08 -27.59 18.72
C SER A 733 13.57 -27.28 18.91
N SER A 734 14.21 -27.88 19.92
CA SER A 734 15.67 -27.89 20.01
C SER A 734 16.22 -28.91 19.02
N LEU A 735 17.37 -28.64 18.38
CA LEU A 735 18.07 -29.68 17.61
C LEU A 735 18.32 -30.93 18.49
N PRO A 736 18.33 -32.13 17.89
CA PRO A 736 18.60 -33.36 18.62
C PRO A 736 19.96 -33.30 19.35
N GLU A 737 20.06 -33.98 20.49
CA GLU A 737 21.32 -34.12 21.22
C GLU A 737 22.35 -34.90 20.40
N ASP A 738 23.63 -34.57 20.57
CA ASP A 738 24.73 -35.27 19.92
C ASP A 738 24.87 -36.70 20.47
N SER A 739 25.03 -37.67 19.57
CA SER A 739 25.33 -39.06 19.89
C SER A 739 26.75 -39.21 20.43
N PRO A 740 26.99 -40.15 21.37
CA PRO A 740 28.33 -40.46 21.83
C PRO A 740 29.22 -40.96 20.68
N LEU A 741 30.48 -40.52 20.66
CA LEU A 741 31.48 -41.00 19.72
C LEU A 741 32.04 -42.35 20.16
N THR A 742 32.21 -43.25 19.20
CA THR A 742 33.01 -44.47 19.39
C THR A 742 34.44 -44.14 18.95
N PRO A 743 35.49 -44.60 19.65
CA PRO A 743 36.87 -44.37 19.20
C PRO A 743 37.04 -44.89 17.78
N LEU A 744 37.35 -43.99 16.84
CA LEU A 744 37.69 -44.37 15.47
C LEU A 744 39.09 -44.99 15.44
N GLU A 745 39.31 -45.97 14.57
CA GLU A 745 40.66 -46.29 14.12
C GLU A 745 41.18 -45.08 13.31
N ASP A 746 42.45 -44.69 13.49
CA ASP A 746 43.04 -43.52 12.82
C ASP A 746 42.83 -43.60 11.30
N GLY A 747 41.95 -42.76 10.73
CA GLY A 747 41.83 -42.56 9.28
C GLY A 747 40.43 -42.57 8.66
N GLU A 748 39.39 -43.07 9.33
CA GLU A 748 38.07 -43.25 8.69
C GLU A 748 37.18 -41.99 8.70
N THR A 749 36.98 -41.37 7.53
CA THR A 749 36.12 -40.18 7.36
C THR A 749 34.63 -40.51 7.52
N PHE A 750 33.96 -39.84 8.46
CA PHE A 750 32.51 -39.89 8.70
C PHE A 750 31.92 -41.27 8.98
N ARG A 751 32.73 -42.25 9.42
CA ARG A 751 32.27 -43.63 9.70
C ARG A 751 31.02 -43.69 10.58
N ALA A 752 30.92 -42.82 11.58
CA ALA A 752 29.78 -42.78 12.48
C ALA A 752 28.43 -42.50 11.79
N PHE A 753 28.44 -41.84 10.61
CA PHE A 753 27.25 -41.55 9.81
C PHE A 753 26.74 -42.76 8.99
N GLU A 754 27.38 -43.94 9.10
CA GLU A 754 26.80 -45.19 8.59
C GLU A 754 25.49 -45.55 9.31
N ASP A 755 25.42 -45.28 10.62
CA ASP A 755 24.17 -45.41 11.36
C ASP A 755 23.27 -44.21 11.02
N PRO A 756 22.10 -44.41 10.36
CA PRO A 756 21.17 -43.33 10.06
C PRO A 756 20.65 -42.60 11.31
N ARG A 757 20.82 -43.17 12.51
CA ARG A 757 20.38 -42.57 13.78
C ARG A 757 21.47 -41.74 14.45
N PHE A 758 22.68 -41.72 13.92
CA PHE A 758 23.78 -40.96 14.50
C PHE A 758 23.52 -39.45 14.42
N SER A 759 23.67 -38.78 15.55
CA SER A 759 23.40 -37.35 15.71
C SER A 759 24.67 -36.58 16.04
N SER A 760 24.90 -35.48 15.35
CA SER A 760 25.93 -34.49 15.61
C SER A 760 25.41 -33.07 15.34
N TRP A 761 24.10 -32.88 15.38
CA TRP A 761 23.41 -31.65 15.00
C TRP A 761 23.94 -30.42 15.73
N ARG A 762 24.17 -30.49 17.05
CA ARG A 762 24.61 -29.32 17.83
C ARG A 762 26.05 -28.94 17.52
N SER A 763 26.94 -29.92 17.46
CA SER A 763 28.34 -29.64 17.13
C SER A 763 28.52 -29.15 15.70
N LEU A 764 27.72 -29.65 14.75
CA LEU A 764 27.79 -29.22 13.36
C LEU A 764 27.11 -27.87 13.12
N GLU A 765 26.06 -27.54 13.88
CA GLU A 765 25.52 -26.17 13.93
C GLU A 765 26.60 -25.19 14.44
N ALA A 766 27.31 -25.54 15.53
CA ALA A 766 28.41 -24.72 16.04
C ALA A 766 29.58 -24.57 15.03
N LEU A 767 29.91 -25.62 14.28
CA LEU A 767 30.89 -25.53 13.18
C LEU A 767 30.41 -24.57 12.10
N ARG A 768 29.16 -24.69 11.66
CA ARG A 768 28.59 -23.81 10.64
C ARG A 768 28.56 -22.35 11.11
N GLU A 769 28.17 -22.10 12.35
CA GLU A 769 28.20 -20.75 12.93
C GLU A 769 29.62 -20.17 12.95
N CYS A 770 30.61 -20.95 13.40
CA CYS A 770 32.00 -20.55 13.38
C CYS A 770 32.49 -20.19 11.96
N LEU A 771 32.14 -20.99 10.94
CA LEU A 771 32.47 -20.72 9.55
C LEU A 771 31.82 -19.41 9.06
N ILE A 772 30.53 -19.20 9.35
CA ILE A 772 29.78 -18.00 8.94
C ILE A 772 30.29 -16.73 9.64
N GLU A 773 30.55 -16.78 10.95
CA GLU A 773 31.06 -15.66 11.73
C GLU A 773 32.46 -15.20 11.30
N ASN A 774 33.23 -16.10 10.66
CA ASN A 774 34.55 -15.82 10.09
C ASN A 774 34.51 -15.64 8.57
N ASP A 775 33.37 -15.25 7.99
CA ASP A 775 33.21 -14.91 6.58
C ASP A 775 33.58 -16.03 5.59
N TYR A 776 33.43 -17.29 5.99
CA TYR A 776 33.59 -18.44 5.10
C TYR A 776 32.37 -18.59 4.17
N ARG A 777 32.32 -17.74 3.15
CA ARG A 777 31.23 -17.65 2.16
C ARG A 777 31.79 -17.51 0.76
N GLU A 778 31.04 -18.00 -0.23
CA GLU A 778 31.51 -18.12 -1.61
C GLU A 778 32.08 -16.80 -2.15
N GLU A 779 31.35 -15.69 -2.00
CA GLU A 779 31.73 -14.38 -2.54
C GLU A 779 33.08 -13.89 -1.98
N VAL A 780 33.28 -14.07 -0.67
CA VAL A 780 34.52 -13.67 0.03
C VAL A 780 35.68 -14.54 -0.41
N ILE A 781 35.46 -15.85 -0.56
CA ILE A 781 36.49 -16.79 -1.01
C ILE A 781 36.92 -16.46 -2.44
N LEU A 782 35.97 -16.21 -3.34
CA LEU A 782 36.24 -15.82 -4.73
C LEU A 782 37.05 -14.53 -4.81
N GLU A 783 36.68 -13.51 -4.03
CA GLU A 783 37.39 -12.22 -3.98
C GLU A 783 38.83 -12.38 -3.48
N LEU A 784 39.02 -13.11 -2.38
CA LEU A 784 40.35 -13.33 -1.80
C LEU A 784 41.27 -14.08 -2.76
N LEU A 785 40.77 -15.13 -3.40
CA LEU A 785 41.54 -15.94 -4.35
C LEU A 785 41.70 -15.28 -5.73
N GLY A 786 40.79 -14.38 -6.11
CA GLY A 786 40.78 -13.73 -7.43
C GLY A 786 40.35 -14.66 -8.56
N VAL A 787 39.37 -15.53 -8.31
CA VAL A 787 38.80 -16.48 -9.29
C VAL A 787 37.31 -16.19 -9.49
N GLU A 788 36.74 -16.56 -10.64
CA GLU A 788 35.32 -16.28 -10.95
C GLU A 788 34.38 -17.35 -10.39
N SER A 789 34.90 -18.54 -10.10
CA SER A 789 34.15 -19.65 -9.50
C SER A 789 35.08 -20.55 -8.68
N LEU A 790 34.56 -21.18 -7.61
CA LEU A 790 35.33 -22.12 -6.80
C LEU A 790 35.80 -23.33 -7.62
N GLN A 791 35.11 -23.66 -8.71
CA GLN A 791 35.46 -24.74 -9.63
C GLN A 791 36.71 -24.41 -10.47
N GLN A 792 37.14 -23.15 -10.55
CA GLN A 792 38.34 -22.71 -11.28
C GLN A 792 39.64 -22.84 -10.45
N ILE A 793 39.58 -23.25 -9.19
CA ILE A 793 40.79 -23.44 -8.36
C ILE A 793 41.55 -24.67 -8.86
N GLU A 794 42.78 -24.44 -9.35
CA GLU A 794 43.66 -25.45 -9.94
C GLU A 794 44.70 -26.03 -8.95
N PRO A 795 45.18 -27.28 -9.14
CA PRO A 795 46.15 -27.93 -8.26
C PRO A 795 47.48 -27.16 -8.17
N THR A 796 47.92 -26.62 -9.29
CA THR A 796 49.17 -25.86 -9.46
C THR A 796 49.16 -24.54 -8.71
N HIS A 797 47.97 -23.99 -8.41
CA HIS A 797 47.81 -22.70 -7.73
C HIS A 797 47.64 -22.82 -6.20
N LEU A 798 47.38 -24.01 -5.65
CA LEU A 798 47.07 -24.19 -4.22
C LEU A 798 48.13 -23.60 -3.29
N ALA A 799 49.41 -23.91 -3.54
CA ALA A 799 50.52 -23.40 -2.73
C ALA A 799 50.67 -21.88 -2.86
N TYR A 800 50.48 -21.32 -4.06
CA TYR A 800 50.54 -19.88 -4.28
C TYR A 800 49.42 -19.16 -3.52
N PHE A 801 48.18 -19.65 -3.63
CA PHE A 801 47.06 -19.07 -2.90
C PHE A 801 47.27 -19.13 -1.38
N SER A 802 47.71 -20.28 -0.87
CA SER A 802 47.95 -20.48 0.56
C SER A 802 49.05 -19.59 1.12
N SER A 803 50.17 -19.45 0.41
CA SER A 803 51.38 -18.78 0.92
C SER A 803 51.52 -17.31 0.53
N HIS A 804 50.83 -16.84 -0.52
CA HIS A 804 51.08 -15.52 -1.09
C HIS A 804 49.82 -14.67 -1.32
N ARG A 805 48.61 -15.26 -1.23
CA ARG A 805 47.37 -14.54 -1.51
C ARG A 805 46.48 -14.34 -0.29
N LEU A 806 46.29 -15.40 0.50
CA LEU A 806 45.38 -15.33 1.65
C LEU A 806 45.96 -14.51 2.82
N PRO A 807 45.10 -13.79 3.57
CA PRO A 807 45.51 -13.08 4.78
C PRO A 807 45.83 -14.02 5.94
N ASP A 808 46.66 -13.55 6.88
CA ASP A 808 46.98 -14.27 8.12
C ASP A 808 45.94 -13.97 9.21
N ASN A 809 44.72 -14.46 9.00
CA ASN A 809 43.59 -14.35 9.92
C ASN A 809 42.73 -15.63 9.89
N ALA A 810 41.69 -15.70 10.73
CA ALA A 810 40.83 -16.88 10.85
C ALA A 810 40.18 -17.29 9.51
N THR A 811 39.68 -16.34 8.71
CA THR A 811 39.11 -16.61 7.39
C THR A 811 40.14 -17.25 6.45
N GLY A 812 41.35 -16.68 6.38
CA GLY A 812 42.45 -17.22 5.58
C GLY A 812 42.84 -18.62 6.03
N ASP A 813 42.91 -18.87 7.34
CA ASP A 813 43.23 -20.18 7.91
C ASP A 813 42.16 -21.24 7.57
N LEU A 814 40.87 -20.90 7.68
CA LEU A 814 39.78 -21.81 7.29
C LEU A 814 39.85 -22.17 5.80
N ILE A 815 40.14 -21.21 4.91
CA ILE A 815 40.30 -21.46 3.47
C ILE A 815 41.54 -22.34 3.21
N ARG A 816 42.66 -22.06 3.89
CA ARG A 816 43.88 -22.87 3.84
C ARG A 816 43.61 -24.32 4.21
N LEU A 817 42.87 -24.55 5.29
CA LEU A 817 42.56 -25.88 5.81
C LEU A 817 41.60 -26.66 4.90
N PHE A 818 40.47 -26.05 4.50
CA PHE A 818 39.35 -26.75 3.88
C PHE A 818 39.26 -26.65 2.35
N LEU A 819 40.05 -25.80 1.68
CA LEU A 819 40.04 -25.70 0.20
C LEU A 819 41.43 -25.78 -0.44
N LEU A 820 42.48 -25.36 0.28
CA LEU A 820 43.84 -25.33 -0.27
C LEU A 820 44.76 -26.43 0.24
N ARG A 821 44.25 -27.31 1.11
CA ARG A 821 44.94 -28.50 1.62
C ARG A 821 46.24 -28.19 2.38
N ALA A 822 46.30 -27.01 3.00
CA ALA A 822 47.41 -26.61 3.84
C ALA A 822 47.22 -27.15 5.28
N THR A 823 48.33 -27.46 5.94
CA THR A 823 48.32 -27.85 7.35
C THR A 823 48.38 -26.63 8.26
N LEU A 824 47.60 -26.62 9.33
CA LEU A 824 47.62 -25.57 10.35
C LEU A 824 48.18 -26.07 11.68
N PRO A 825 48.77 -25.20 12.53
CA PRO A 825 49.11 -25.57 13.90
C PRO A 825 47.89 -25.96 14.74
N CYS A 826 48.00 -26.99 15.57
CA CYS A 826 46.91 -27.43 16.47
C CYS A 826 46.37 -26.29 17.35
N ALA A 827 47.25 -25.41 17.84
CA ALA A 827 46.87 -24.30 18.70
C ALA A 827 45.93 -23.32 17.98
N SER A 828 46.21 -22.99 16.71
CA SER A 828 45.41 -22.04 15.93
C SER A 828 43.96 -22.49 15.77
N LEU A 829 43.75 -23.78 15.52
CA LEU A 829 42.40 -24.33 15.32
C LEU A 829 41.67 -24.58 16.65
N LEU A 830 42.39 -24.88 17.73
CA LEU A 830 41.83 -25.03 19.06
C LEU A 830 41.32 -23.70 19.61
N ASP A 831 42.04 -22.60 19.36
CA ASP A 831 41.61 -21.24 19.74
C ASP A 831 40.36 -20.80 18.97
N LEU A 832 40.24 -21.19 17.70
CA LEU A 832 39.11 -20.84 16.84
C LEU A 832 37.84 -21.65 17.16
N LEU A 833 37.96 -22.97 17.32
CA LEU A 833 36.81 -23.87 17.47
C LEU A 833 36.44 -24.15 18.93
N GLY A 834 37.36 -23.93 19.86
CA GLY A 834 37.25 -24.39 21.24
C GLY A 834 37.45 -25.90 21.37
N HIS A 835 37.81 -26.35 22.59
CA HIS A 835 38.25 -27.72 22.83
C HIS A 835 37.19 -28.79 22.50
N SER A 836 35.93 -28.56 22.88
CA SER A 836 34.86 -29.56 22.69
C SER A 836 34.56 -29.81 21.22
N LEU A 837 34.45 -28.74 20.41
CA LEU A 837 34.18 -28.88 18.98
C LEU A 837 35.40 -29.45 18.27
N PHE A 838 36.60 -28.99 18.60
CA PHE A 838 37.85 -29.52 18.04
C PHE A 838 37.98 -31.04 18.18
N GLU A 839 37.81 -31.58 19.40
CA GLU A 839 37.86 -33.04 19.63
C GLU A 839 36.73 -33.78 18.91
N ARG A 840 35.54 -33.15 18.82
CA ARG A 840 34.42 -33.71 18.08
C ARG A 840 34.72 -33.85 16.59
N LEU A 841 35.32 -32.83 15.96
CA LEU A 841 35.67 -32.83 14.54
C LEU A 841 36.76 -33.87 14.20
N ILE A 842 37.71 -34.09 15.12
CA ILE A 842 38.65 -35.22 15.03
C ILE A 842 37.89 -36.55 15.11
N GLY A 843 37.02 -36.70 16.12
CA GLY A 843 36.31 -37.95 16.39
C GLY A 843 35.24 -38.34 15.36
N ILE A 844 34.80 -37.43 14.50
CA ILE A 844 33.98 -37.76 13.31
C ILE A 844 34.81 -37.92 12.02
N GLY A 845 36.12 -37.67 12.10
CA GLY A 845 37.04 -37.81 10.97
C GLY A 845 37.00 -36.66 9.96
N LEU A 846 36.57 -35.45 10.37
CA LEU A 846 36.62 -34.25 9.51
C LEU A 846 38.04 -33.71 9.38
N ILE A 847 38.76 -33.66 10.50
CA ILE A 847 40.15 -33.18 10.60
C ILE A 847 41.04 -34.27 11.21
N ARG A 848 42.31 -34.31 10.82
CA ARG A 848 43.30 -35.30 11.26
C ARG A 848 44.47 -34.61 11.95
N ARG A 849 44.98 -35.24 13.02
CA ARG A 849 46.13 -34.74 13.78
C ARG A 849 47.41 -35.49 13.40
N LYS A 850 48.45 -34.74 13.02
CA LYS A 850 49.79 -35.28 12.72
C LYS A 850 50.83 -34.48 13.50
N GLY A 851 51.15 -34.96 14.72
CA GLY A 851 52.00 -34.22 15.66
C GLY A 851 51.33 -32.94 16.16
N ASP A 852 51.97 -31.79 15.91
CA ASP A 852 51.50 -30.44 16.27
C ASP A 852 50.75 -29.73 15.12
N SER A 853 50.47 -30.44 14.02
CA SER A 853 49.73 -29.90 12.88
C SER A 853 48.43 -30.67 12.63
N ILE A 854 47.46 -29.95 12.07
CA ILE A 854 46.15 -30.45 11.64
C ILE A 854 46.07 -30.34 10.12
N SER A 855 45.52 -31.38 9.49
CA SER A 855 45.06 -31.36 8.11
C SER A 855 43.56 -31.67 8.06
N SER A 856 42.88 -31.19 7.02
CA SER A 856 41.52 -31.63 6.72
C SER A 856 41.55 -32.99 6.02
N ALA A 857 40.56 -33.85 6.29
CA ALA A 857 40.35 -35.09 5.55
C ALA A 857 39.46 -34.90 4.30
N VAL A 858 38.86 -33.71 4.16
CA VAL A 858 37.86 -33.37 3.14
C VAL A 858 38.04 -31.92 2.69
N ASP A 859 37.45 -31.56 1.55
CA ASP A 859 37.24 -30.16 1.20
C ASP A 859 35.85 -29.70 1.68
N ILE A 860 35.67 -28.41 2.02
CA ILE A 860 34.34 -27.81 2.29
C ILE A 860 34.03 -26.76 1.22
N PHE A 861 33.08 -27.06 0.34
CA PHE A 861 32.64 -26.15 -0.73
C PHE A 861 31.43 -25.32 -0.32
N CYS A 862 31.37 -24.07 -0.76
CA CYS A 862 30.15 -23.29 -0.78
C CYS A 862 29.41 -23.53 -2.10
N SER A 863 28.10 -23.78 -2.04
CA SER A 863 27.24 -23.84 -3.24
C SER A 863 25.78 -23.68 -2.84
N GLY A 864 24.96 -22.95 -3.63
CA GLY A 864 23.52 -22.82 -3.38
C GLY A 864 23.16 -22.26 -1.98
N GLY A 865 24.02 -21.43 -1.38
CA GLY A 865 23.85 -20.91 -0.03
C GLY A 865 24.05 -21.95 1.09
N MET A 866 24.73 -23.06 0.80
CA MET A 866 25.01 -24.16 1.74
C MET A 866 26.49 -24.56 1.71
N LEU A 867 26.91 -25.34 2.70
CA LEU A 867 28.27 -25.87 2.87
C LEU A 867 28.30 -27.38 2.61
N PHE A 868 29.24 -27.86 1.79
CA PHE A 868 29.33 -29.27 1.42
C PHE A 868 30.73 -29.80 1.65
N ALA A 869 30.86 -30.75 2.59
CA ALA A 869 32.04 -31.60 2.65
C ALA A 869 32.05 -32.57 1.46
N THR A 870 33.21 -32.75 0.84
CA THR A 870 33.47 -33.74 -0.21
C THR A 870 34.87 -34.33 -0.06
N ASP A 871 35.18 -35.44 -0.72
CA ASP A 871 36.58 -35.83 -0.85
C ASP A 871 37.38 -34.74 -1.57
N HIS A 872 38.70 -34.73 -1.34
CA HIS A 872 39.58 -33.73 -1.92
C HIS A 872 39.47 -33.72 -3.45
N ARG A 873 39.27 -32.53 -4.03
CA ARG A 873 39.16 -32.34 -5.49
C ARG A 873 40.33 -32.97 -6.25
N TYR A 874 41.52 -32.86 -5.68
CA TYR A 874 42.75 -33.41 -6.23
C TYR A 874 43.41 -34.31 -5.19
N MET A 875 43.37 -35.62 -5.40
CA MET A 875 44.00 -36.63 -4.54
C MET A 875 45.52 -36.72 -4.82
N LEU A 876 46.25 -35.65 -4.50
CA LEU A 876 47.66 -35.44 -4.82
C LEU A 876 48.64 -36.14 -3.85
N MET A 877 48.23 -36.38 -2.61
CA MET A 877 49.08 -36.88 -1.52
C MET A 877 48.85 -38.37 -1.29
N GLU A 878 49.86 -39.08 -0.77
CA GLU A 878 49.74 -40.51 -0.47
C GLU A 878 48.62 -40.81 0.56
N GLU A 879 48.38 -39.87 1.48
CA GLU A 879 47.32 -39.90 2.48
C GLU A 879 45.90 -39.66 1.93
N ASP A 880 45.78 -39.34 0.63
CA ASP A 880 44.50 -39.24 -0.09
C ASP A 880 44.05 -40.58 -0.67
N ARG A 881 44.90 -41.61 -0.63
CA ARG A 881 44.54 -42.94 -1.14
C ARG A 881 43.42 -43.52 -0.28
N LEU A 882 42.34 -43.93 -0.94
CA LEU A 882 41.16 -44.51 -0.31
C LEU A 882 41.08 -46.01 -0.63
N ASP A 883 40.65 -46.81 0.35
CA ASP A 883 40.34 -48.23 0.21
C ASP A 883 38.84 -48.48 -0.16
N GLU A 884 38.10 -47.41 -0.45
CA GLU A 884 36.69 -47.41 -0.85
C GLU A 884 36.42 -46.40 -1.98
N ASP A 885 35.21 -46.45 -2.57
CA ASP A 885 34.84 -45.58 -3.69
C ASP A 885 34.76 -44.08 -3.24
N PRO A 886 35.47 -43.15 -3.90
CA PRO A 886 35.46 -41.74 -3.53
C PRO A 886 34.10 -41.05 -3.79
N VAL A 887 33.86 -39.95 -3.07
CA VAL A 887 32.73 -39.04 -3.28
C VAL A 887 33.19 -37.85 -4.11
N MET A 888 32.51 -37.58 -5.22
CA MET A 888 32.86 -36.50 -6.13
C MET A 888 32.85 -35.13 -5.42
N TYR A 889 33.86 -34.31 -5.72
CA TYR A 889 33.89 -32.92 -5.29
C TYR A 889 32.81 -32.10 -6.02
N ILE A 890 32.51 -30.89 -5.53
CA ILE A 890 31.54 -30.01 -6.19
C ILE A 890 32.15 -29.40 -7.45
N GLY A 891 31.93 -30.07 -8.58
CA GLY A 891 32.31 -29.63 -9.93
C GLY A 891 31.26 -28.70 -10.56
N MET A 892 31.53 -28.26 -11.80
CA MET A 892 30.60 -27.44 -12.59
C MET A 892 29.29 -28.18 -12.91
N ASP A 893 29.31 -29.49 -12.84
CA ASP A 893 28.15 -30.34 -13.01
C ASP A 893 27.16 -30.26 -11.86
N SER A 894 27.66 -30.51 -10.65
CA SER A 894 26.90 -30.42 -9.42
C SER A 894 26.45 -28.99 -9.16
N HIS A 895 27.38 -28.02 -9.28
CA HIS A 895 27.06 -26.62 -9.07
C HIS A 895 26.09 -26.09 -10.13
N GLY A 896 26.33 -26.39 -11.41
CA GLY A 896 25.48 -25.87 -12.48
C GLY A 896 24.06 -26.44 -12.44
N LEU A 897 23.85 -27.70 -12.02
CA LEU A 897 22.50 -28.22 -11.82
C LEU A 897 21.75 -27.49 -10.69
N VAL A 898 22.45 -27.12 -9.60
CA VAL A 898 21.89 -26.27 -8.52
C VAL A 898 21.44 -24.91 -9.05
N GLN A 899 22.16 -24.36 -10.03
CA GLN A 899 21.81 -23.09 -10.66
C GLN A 899 20.69 -23.22 -11.70
N THR A 900 20.51 -24.40 -12.30
CA THR A 900 19.59 -24.65 -13.42
C THR A 900 18.22 -25.15 -12.97
N ALA A 901 18.16 -26.06 -11.99
CA ALA A 901 16.93 -26.76 -11.65
C ALA A 901 15.87 -25.80 -11.05
N PRO A 902 14.62 -25.78 -11.56
CA PRO A 902 13.52 -25.00 -11.00
C PRO A 902 13.34 -25.21 -9.50
N ARG A 903 13.10 -24.13 -8.76
CA ARG A 903 12.98 -24.12 -7.28
C ARG A 903 11.56 -23.93 -6.77
N GLU A 904 10.58 -24.46 -7.51
CA GLU A 904 9.17 -24.36 -7.14
C GLU A 904 8.82 -25.21 -5.91
N GLU A 905 7.82 -24.77 -5.16
CA GLU A 905 7.33 -25.53 -4.01
C GLU A 905 6.89 -26.92 -4.41
N CYS A 906 7.40 -27.93 -3.73
CA CYS A 906 6.98 -29.32 -3.91
C CYS A 906 6.80 -30.02 -2.57
N ASP A 907 6.12 -31.17 -2.59
CA ASP A 907 5.96 -32.00 -1.41
C ASP A 907 7.03 -33.07 -1.32
N ARG A 908 7.38 -33.70 -2.44
CA ARG A 908 8.34 -34.82 -2.48
C ARG A 908 9.37 -34.63 -3.58
N LEU A 909 10.65 -34.59 -3.18
CA LEU A 909 11.80 -34.51 -4.09
C LEU A 909 12.68 -35.76 -3.96
N LEU A 910 13.15 -36.27 -5.09
CA LEU A 910 14.10 -37.37 -5.18
C LEU A 910 15.43 -36.86 -5.75
N ASP A 911 16.53 -37.09 -5.05
CA ASP A 911 17.90 -36.85 -5.51
C ASP A 911 18.56 -38.19 -5.87
N LEU A 912 18.63 -38.50 -7.16
CA LEU A 912 19.23 -39.73 -7.68
C LEU A 912 20.72 -39.56 -7.92
N CYS A 913 21.51 -40.56 -7.50
CA CYS A 913 22.97 -40.48 -7.51
C CYS A 913 23.44 -39.29 -6.65
N CYS A 914 22.92 -39.21 -5.42
CA CYS A 914 23.02 -38.00 -4.62
C CYS A 914 24.45 -37.62 -4.21
N GLY A 915 25.41 -38.55 -4.17
CA GLY A 915 26.80 -38.25 -3.86
C GLY A 915 26.97 -37.55 -2.50
N SER A 916 27.44 -36.30 -2.53
CA SER A 916 27.56 -35.43 -1.34
C SER A 916 26.22 -34.89 -0.83
N GLY A 917 25.13 -35.10 -1.56
CA GLY A 917 23.76 -34.67 -1.26
C GLY A 917 23.42 -33.27 -1.78
N ILE A 918 24.29 -32.66 -2.58
CA ILE A 918 24.16 -31.26 -3.00
C ILE A 918 22.81 -30.90 -3.62
N GLN A 919 22.27 -31.74 -4.51
CA GLN A 919 21.01 -31.43 -5.19
C GLN A 919 19.83 -31.53 -4.22
N GLY A 920 19.73 -32.63 -3.47
CA GLY A 920 18.66 -32.86 -2.51
C GLY A 920 18.68 -31.88 -1.34
N LEU A 921 19.87 -31.52 -0.84
CA LEU A 921 20.00 -30.59 0.28
C LEU A 921 19.62 -29.17 -0.12
N VAL A 922 20.02 -28.68 -1.30
CA VAL A 922 19.49 -27.41 -1.82
C VAL A 922 17.98 -27.53 -2.09
N GLY A 923 17.55 -28.67 -2.64
CA GLY A 923 16.15 -29.07 -2.85
C GLY A 923 15.27 -28.96 -1.61
N SER A 924 15.84 -29.25 -0.44
CA SER A 924 15.13 -29.26 0.83
C SER A 924 14.51 -27.90 1.18
N ARG A 925 15.04 -26.78 0.67
CA ARG A 925 14.55 -25.41 0.90
C ARG A 925 13.14 -25.19 0.34
N TYR A 926 12.75 -25.93 -0.70
CA TYR A 926 11.46 -25.80 -1.38
C TYR A 926 10.66 -27.11 -1.43
N ALA A 927 11.18 -28.21 -0.87
CA ALA A 927 10.49 -29.49 -0.77
C ALA A 927 10.04 -29.81 0.67
N SER A 928 8.83 -30.34 0.86
CA SER A 928 8.36 -30.81 2.19
C SER A 928 9.15 -32.03 2.69
N SER A 929 9.59 -32.91 1.79
CA SER A 929 10.43 -34.08 2.07
C SER A 929 11.35 -34.39 0.90
N VAL A 930 12.60 -34.76 1.20
CA VAL A 930 13.62 -35.11 0.21
C VAL A 930 14.20 -36.49 0.49
N ILE A 931 14.34 -37.31 -0.55
CA ILE A 931 15.01 -38.61 -0.50
C ILE A 931 16.23 -38.59 -1.42
N GLY A 932 17.42 -38.82 -0.88
CA GLY A 932 18.64 -39.08 -1.63
C GLY A 932 18.89 -40.58 -1.81
N VAL A 933 19.28 -41.00 -3.00
CA VAL A 933 19.65 -42.40 -3.28
C VAL A 933 21.03 -42.46 -3.93
N ASP A 934 21.91 -43.28 -3.35
CA ASP A 934 23.22 -43.57 -3.92
C ASP A 934 23.60 -45.05 -3.74
N LEU A 935 24.44 -45.56 -4.63
CA LEU A 935 24.97 -46.92 -4.56
C LEU A 935 26.26 -47.00 -3.73
N ASN A 936 26.97 -45.88 -3.55
CA ASN A 936 28.21 -45.79 -2.79
C ASN A 936 27.93 -45.56 -1.29
N PRO A 937 28.28 -46.51 -0.38
CA PRO A 937 28.12 -46.31 1.05
C PRO A 937 28.83 -45.07 1.61
N ARG A 938 29.98 -44.66 1.04
CA ARG A 938 30.69 -43.43 1.45
C ARG A 938 29.86 -42.18 1.14
N ALA A 939 29.23 -42.12 -0.03
CA ALA A 939 28.32 -41.03 -0.42
C ALA A 939 27.16 -40.88 0.59
N ILE A 940 26.58 -42.00 1.05
CA ILE A 940 25.54 -41.98 2.09
C ILE A 940 26.03 -41.28 3.37
N ARG A 941 27.27 -41.52 3.80
CA ARG A 941 27.85 -40.88 5.00
C ARG A 941 28.04 -39.37 4.80
N PHE A 942 28.58 -38.97 3.66
CA PHE A 942 28.78 -37.55 3.31
C PHE A 942 27.46 -36.81 3.20
N SER A 943 26.46 -37.37 2.51
CA SER A 943 25.12 -36.81 2.41
C SER A 943 24.48 -36.59 3.78
N ARG A 944 24.60 -37.55 4.71
CA ARG A 944 24.08 -37.41 6.08
C ARG A 944 24.85 -36.38 6.91
N PHE A 945 26.17 -36.33 6.79
CA PHE A 945 26.99 -35.31 7.43
C PHE A 945 26.60 -33.90 6.94
N ASN A 946 26.50 -33.71 5.63
CA ASN A 946 26.16 -32.44 5.01
C ASN A 946 24.72 -31.99 5.37
N ALA A 947 23.78 -32.93 5.54
CA ALA A 947 22.45 -32.63 6.04
C ALA A 947 22.48 -32.00 7.44
N GLN A 948 23.28 -32.59 8.34
CA GLN A 948 23.42 -32.09 9.71
C GLN A 948 24.20 -30.79 9.78
N LEU A 949 25.24 -30.64 8.96
CA LEU A 949 26.01 -29.39 8.83
C LEU A 949 25.12 -28.21 8.42
N ASN A 950 24.16 -28.43 7.52
CA ASN A 950 23.26 -27.38 7.03
C ASN A 950 21.93 -27.27 7.79
N GLY A 951 21.71 -28.05 8.85
CA GLY A 951 20.45 -28.01 9.62
C GLY A 951 19.23 -28.50 8.83
N VAL A 952 19.41 -29.46 7.91
CA VAL A 952 18.36 -29.98 7.02
C VAL A 952 17.75 -31.27 7.57
N GLU A 953 16.62 -31.15 8.30
CA GLU A 953 15.94 -32.28 8.96
C GLU A 953 15.02 -33.11 8.03
N ASN A 954 14.63 -32.55 6.89
CA ASN A 954 13.70 -33.15 5.92
C ASN A 954 14.41 -33.92 4.79
N TYR A 955 15.63 -34.42 5.03
CA TYR A 955 16.42 -35.18 4.06
C TYR A 955 16.74 -36.60 4.56
N GLU A 956 16.22 -37.60 3.84
CA GLU A 956 16.48 -39.01 4.08
C GLU A 956 17.45 -39.55 3.02
N VAL A 957 18.42 -40.39 3.40
CA VAL A 957 19.38 -40.96 2.43
C VAL A 957 19.37 -42.49 2.47
N ARG A 958 19.17 -43.12 1.31
CA ARG A 958 19.03 -44.58 1.14
C ARG A 958 20.13 -45.15 0.26
N LEU A 959 20.69 -46.28 0.67
CA LEU A 959 21.61 -47.06 -0.15
C LEU A 959 20.81 -47.89 -1.17
N GLY A 960 21.06 -47.69 -2.47
CA GLY A 960 20.41 -48.47 -3.53
C GLY A 960 20.77 -48.06 -4.95
N ASN A 961 20.24 -48.79 -5.93
CA ASN A 961 20.56 -48.59 -7.35
C ASN A 961 19.41 -47.86 -8.06
N LEU A 962 19.56 -46.55 -8.27
CA LEU A 962 18.53 -45.69 -8.87
C LEU A 962 17.17 -45.90 -8.16
N TYR A 963 16.09 -46.08 -8.92
CA TYR A 963 14.72 -46.21 -8.39
C TYR A 963 14.48 -47.45 -7.51
N SER A 964 15.38 -48.45 -7.46
CA SER A 964 15.12 -49.68 -6.70
C SER A 964 14.93 -49.44 -5.19
N ALA A 965 15.46 -48.33 -4.66
CA ALA A 965 15.34 -47.94 -3.26
C ALA A 965 14.01 -47.22 -2.92
N VAL A 966 13.24 -46.87 -3.94
CA VAL A 966 12.00 -46.07 -3.87
C VAL A 966 10.90 -46.67 -4.76
N GLU A 967 10.96 -47.98 -4.99
CA GLU A 967 10.01 -48.69 -5.86
C GLU A 967 8.56 -48.49 -5.36
N GLY A 968 7.68 -47.99 -6.25
CA GLY A 968 6.29 -47.72 -5.92
C GLY A 968 6.03 -46.36 -5.26
N GLU A 969 7.05 -45.53 -5.09
CA GLU A 969 6.92 -44.14 -4.63
C GLU A 969 6.91 -43.16 -5.81
N THR A 970 6.18 -42.05 -5.68
CA THR A 970 6.20 -40.95 -6.65
C THR A 970 6.66 -39.64 -6.02
N PHE A 971 7.12 -38.74 -6.88
CA PHE A 971 7.78 -37.48 -6.54
C PHE A 971 7.30 -36.37 -7.46
N ASP A 972 7.29 -35.14 -6.95
CA ASP A 972 7.00 -33.95 -7.75
C ASP A 972 8.23 -33.53 -8.55
N VAL A 973 9.43 -33.74 -7.99
CA VAL A 973 10.70 -33.42 -8.64
C VAL A 973 11.67 -34.58 -8.48
N ILE A 974 12.33 -34.95 -9.57
CA ILE A 974 13.47 -35.86 -9.58
C ILE A 974 14.68 -35.09 -10.10
N LEU A 975 15.71 -34.97 -9.27
CA LEU A 975 17.02 -34.44 -9.63
C LEU A 975 17.98 -35.61 -9.85
N GLY A 976 18.91 -35.45 -10.78
CA GLY A 976 19.93 -36.47 -11.02
C GLY A 976 21.26 -35.89 -11.48
N ASN A 977 22.32 -36.23 -10.75
CA ASN A 977 23.70 -36.08 -11.21
C ASN A 977 24.35 -37.47 -11.36
N PRO A 978 23.99 -38.24 -12.40
CA PRO A 978 24.49 -39.59 -12.58
C PRO A 978 25.93 -39.59 -13.11
N PRO A 979 26.63 -40.74 -13.08
CA PRO A 979 27.81 -40.96 -13.88
C PRO A 979 27.45 -40.92 -15.37
N PHE A 980 28.08 -40.03 -16.13
CA PHE A 980 27.73 -39.77 -17.55
C PHE A 980 28.92 -39.69 -18.50
N VAL A 981 30.17 -39.78 -18.04
CA VAL A 981 31.34 -39.62 -18.91
C VAL A 981 31.49 -40.83 -19.84
N PRO A 982 31.58 -40.64 -21.18
CA PRO A 982 31.91 -41.70 -22.13
C PRO A 982 33.31 -42.26 -21.89
N SER A 983 33.41 -43.40 -21.20
CA SER A 983 34.66 -43.91 -20.64
C SER A 983 35.02 -45.30 -21.18
N PRO A 984 36.29 -45.57 -21.51
CA PRO A 984 36.78 -46.94 -21.76
C PRO A 984 36.89 -47.79 -20.48
N GLU A 985 36.73 -47.18 -19.32
CA GLU A 985 36.93 -47.76 -18.00
C GLU A 985 35.62 -47.82 -17.21
N THR A 986 35.59 -48.63 -16.15
CA THR A 986 34.43 -48.76 -15.24
C THR A 986 34.83 -48.61 -13.77
N ASP A 987 36.02 -48.10 -13.51
CA ASP A 987 36.66 -48.13 -12.20
C ASP A 987 36.16 -46.97 -11.31
N LEU A 988 35.78 -45.83 -11.89
CA LEU A 988 35.26 -44.67 -11.15
C LEU A 988 33.73 -44.59 -11.29
N LYS A 989 33.03 -45.22 -10.35
CA LYS A 989 31.56 -45.32 -10.34
C LYS A 989 30.81 -43.99 -10.27
N PHE A 990 31.44 -42.88 -9.88
CA PHE A 990 30.81 -41.55 -9.86
C PHE A 990 30.97 -40.81 -11.20
N ARG A 991 31.90 -41.24 -12.08
CA ARG A 991 32.27 -40.57 -13.34
C ARG A 991 31.81 -41.38 -14.56
N ASP A 992 32.13 -42.67 -14.58
CA ASP A 992 32.08 -43.51 -15.78
C ASP A 992 30.63 -43.91 -16.13
N GLY A 993 30.10 -43.36 -17.23
CA GLY A 993 28.74 -43.62 -17.73
C GLY A 993 28.64 -44.83 -18.69
N GLY A 994 29.72 -45.58 -18.87
CA GLY A 994 29.88 -46.63 -19.88
C GLY A 994 30.50 -46.11 -21.19
N ASN A 995 30.63 -46.99 -22.20
CA ASN A 995 31.34 -46.67 -23.45
C ASN A 995 30.76 -45.44 -24.18
N ASP A 996 29.44 -45.26 -24.15
CA ASP A 996 28.71 -44.15 -24.77
C ASP A 996 28.31 -43.04 -23.77
N GLY A 997 28.55 -43.22 -22.47
CA GLY A 997 28.16 -42.29 -21.41
C GLY A 997 26.67 -42.27 -21.06
N GLU A 998 25.80 -42.88 -21.87
CA GLU A 998 24.33 -42.73 -21.76
C GLU A 998 23.65 -43.85 -20.99
N ALA A 999 24.37 -44.89 -20.56
CA ALA A 999 23.75 -46.12 -20.04
C ALA A 999 22.92 -45.88 -18.77
N VAL A 1000 23.41 -45.02 -17.87
CA VAL A 1000 22.71 -44.64 -16.63
C VAL A 1000 21.61 -43.62 -16.94
N LEU A 1001 21.90 -42.60 -17.74
CA LEU A 1001 20.93 -41.59 -18.17
C LEU A 1001 19.68 -42.24 -18.80
N ARG A 1002 19.87 -43.19 -19.70
CA ARG A 1002 18.79 -43.91 -20.38
C ARG A 1002 17.87 -44.61 -19.38
N ARG A 1003 18.44 -45.27 -18.36
CA ARG A 1003 17.67 -45.96 -17.30
C ARG A 1003 16.90 -44.96 -16.44
N ILE A 1004 17.47 -43.78 -16.17
CA ILE A 1004 16.81 -42.69 -15.45
C ILE A 1004 15.57 -42.24 -16.23
N VAL A 1005 15.76 -41.79 -17.49
CA VAL A 1005 14.67 -41.28 -18.33
C VAL A 1005 13.57 -42.32 -18.56
N GLN A 1006 13.92 -43.58 -18.82
CA GLN A 1006 12.95 -44.67 -19.06
C GLN A 1006 12.04 -45.00 -17.88
N SER A 1007 12.48 -44.69 -16.65
CA SER A 1007 11.73 -45.02 -15.44
C SER A 1007 11.11 -43.80 -14.77
N ALA A 1008 11.48 -42.59 -15.20
CA ALA A 1008 11.08 -41.34 -14.58
C ALA A 1008 9.57 -41.10 -14.58
N GLU A 1009 8.89 -41.29 -15.72
CA GLU A 1009 7.43 -41.07 -15.85
C GLU A 1009 6.62 -41.81 -14.77
N ARG A 1010 7.03 -43.05 -14.43
CA ARG A 1010 6.34 -43.88 -13.42
C ARG A 1010 6.54 -43.43 -11.98
N HIS A 1011 7.57 -42.62 -11.73
CA HIS A 1011 7.93 -42.11 -10.42
C HIS A 1011 7.65 -40.61 -10.29
N LEU A 1012 7.07 -39.98 -11.31
CA LEU A 1012 6.65 -38.58 -11.28
C LEU A 1012 5.14 -38.47 -11.04
N ASN A 1013 4.76 -37.54 -10.17
CA ASN A 1013 3.37 -37.08 -10.08
C ASN A 1013 2.97 -36.36 -11.39
N ALA A 1014 1.67 -36.19 -11.61
CA ALA A 1014 1.16 -35.40 -12.73
C ALA A 1014 1.66 -33.96 -12.60
N GLY A 1015 2.26 -33.40 -13.66
CA GLY A 1015 2.90 -32.08 -13.61
C GLY A 1015 4.28 -32.07 -12.93
N GLY A 1016 4.80 -33.22 -12.50
CA GLY A 1016 6.13 -33.34 -11.91
C GLY A 1016 7.26 -33.16 -12.93
N ARG A 1017 8.50 -33.02 -12.45
CA ARG A 1017 9.67 -32.70 -13.27
C ARG A 1017 10.85 -33.62 -13.07
N LEU A 1018 11.56 -33.91 -14.15
CA LEU A 1018 12.88 -34.54 -14.13
C LEU A 1018 13.93 -33.51 -14.55
N CYS A 1019 14.96 -33.29 -13.72
CA CYS A 1019 16.09 -32.44 -14.05
C CYS A 1019 17.40 -33.24 -13.90
N VAL A 1020 18.09 -33.47 -15.00
CA VAL A 1020 19.30 -34.30 -15.01
C VAL A 1020 20.43 -33.57 -15.71
N VAL A 1021 21.62 -33.58 -15.10
CA VAL A 1021 22.85 -33.10 -15.71
C VAL A 1021 23.59 -34.27 -16.38
N THR A 1022 24.16 -34.04 -17.56
CA THR A 1022 24.82 -35.10 -18.33
C THR A 1022 25.77 -34.56 -19.40
N ASP A 1023 26.62 -35.44 -19.93
CA ASP A 1023 27.31 -35.21 -21.20
C ASP A 1023 26.38 -35.62 -22.36
N LEU A 1024 26.01 -34.65 -23.20
CA LEU A 1024 25.20 -34.82 -24.39
C LEU A 1024 26.05 -35.32 -25.56
N VAL A 1025 25.80 -36.54 -26.02
CA VAL A 1025 26.50 -37.19 -27.12
C VAL A 1025 25.67 -37.13 -28.41
N GLY A 1026 26.05 -36.23 -29.33
CA GLY A 1026 25.32 -36.01 -30.58
C GLY A 1026 23.98 -35.31 -30.35
N VAL A 1027 24.06 -34.05 -29.91
CA VAL A 1027 22.96 -33.18 -29.49
C VAL A 1027 21.75 -33.21 -30.44
N ASP A 1028 21.99 -33.16 -31.75
CA ASP A 1028 20.94 -33.15 -32.79
C ASP A 1028 20.01 -34.37 -32.76
N THR A 1029 20.41 -35.45 -32.09
CA THR A 1029 19.63 -36.69 -32.00
C THR A 1029 18.79 -36.83 -30.72
N TYR A 1030 18.93 -35.89 -29.77
CA TYR A 1030 18.30 -36.01 -28.45
C TYR A 1030 16.79 -35.90 -28.48
N GLU A 1031 16.19 -35.13 -29.39
CA GLU A 1031 14.73 -35.13 -29.53
C GLU A 1031 14.21 -36.57 -29.80
N THR A 1032 14.80 -37.24 -30.79
CA THR A 1032 14.39 -38.60 -31.16
C THR A 1032 14.65 -39.59 -30.03
N ARG A 1033 15.84 -39.52 -29.39
CA ARG A 1033 16.23 -40.43 -28.31
C ARG A 1033 15.37 -40.25 -27.07
N LEU A 1034 15.12 -39.01 -26.64
CA LEU A 1034 14.32 -38.74 -25.45
C LEU A 1034 12.88 -39.20 -25.65
N ARG A 1035 12.27 -38.96 -26.82
CA ARG A 1035 10.93 -39.50 -27.14
C ARG A 1035 10.91 -41.04 -27.06
N GLN A 1036 11.96 -41.70 -27.55
CA GLN A 1036 12.10 -43.17 -27.46
C GLN A 1036 12.28 -43.66 -26.02
N TRP A 1037 13.10 -42.99 -25.21
CA TRP A 1037 13.37 -43.40 -23.83
C TRP A 1037 12.19 -43.11 -22.92
N TRP A 1038 11.51 -41.98 -23.10
CA TRP A 1038 10.31 -41.62 -22.34
C TRP A 1038 9.13 -42.55 -22.62
N GLY A 1039 8.99 -43.02 -23.87
CA GLY A 1039 7.99 -44.04 -24.23
C GLY A 1039 6.64 -43.49 -24.68
N GLY A 1040 6.54 -42.20 -25.07
CA GLY A 1040 5.29 -41.58 -25.54
C GLY A 1040 5.50 -40.37 -26.46
N GLU A 1041 4.49 -40.06 -27.29
CA GLU A 1041 4.51 -38.89 -28.20
C GLU A 1041 4.39 -37.55 -27.45
N LYS A 1042 3.99 -37.53 -26.19
CA LYS A 1042 3.65 -36.32 -25.41
C LYS A 1042 4.80 -35.78 -24.54
N LEU A 1043 6.04 -35.87 -25.02
CA LEU A 1043 7.21 -35.39 -24.27
C LEU A 1043 7.31 -33.87 -24.34
N GLU A 1044 7.37 -33.22 -23.17
CA GLU A 1044 7.68 -31.79 -23.03
C GLU A 1044 9.05 -31.64 -22.35
N ALA A 1045 10.07 -31.18 -23.08
CA ALA A 1045 11.44 -31.11 -22.59
C ALA A 1045 12.20 -29.87 -23.07
N LEU A 1046 13.04 -29.36 -22.18
CA LEU A 1046 14.06 -28.35 -22.45
C LEU A 1046 15.43 -28.99 -22.27
N VAL A 1047 16.21 -29.04 -23.35
CA VAL A 1047 17.60 -29.50 -23.34
C VAL A 1047 18.51 -28.30 -23.48
N LEU A 1048 19.29 -28.05 -22.44
CA LEU A 1048 20.28 -26.99 -22.41
C LEU A 1048 21.66 -27.59 -22.70
N THR A 1049 22.35 -27.09 -23.70
CA THR A 1049 23.68 -27.58 -24.09
C THR A 1049 24.72 -26.46 -24.04
N THR A 1050 25.98 -26.83 -23.91
CA THR A 1050 27.13 -25.92 -24.04
C THR A 1050 27.92 -26.29 -25.29
N ALA A 1051 29.08 -25.65 -25.51
CA ALA A 1051 29.87 -25.89 -26.73
C ALA A 1051 30.49 -27.29 -26.82
N ASP A 1052 30.69 -27.73 -28.06
CA ASP A 1052 31.22 -29.05 -28.41
C ASP A 1052 32.67 -29.22 -27.98
N ARG A 1053 32.95 -30.34 -27.30
CA ARG A 1053 34.32 -30.86 -27.16
C ARG A 1053 34.58 -31.88 -28.26
N ASP A 1054 35.53 -31.57 -29.12
CA ASP A 1054 36.05 -32.51 -30.12
C ASP A 1054 36.85 -33.64 -29.46
N GLU A 1055 37.35 -34.58 -30.27
CA GLU A 1055 38.15 -35.72 -29.81
C GLU A 1055 39.33 -35.29 -28.90
N ILE A 1056 40.00 -34.17 -29.19
CA ILE A 1056 41.17 -33.72 -28.42
C ILE A 1056 40.70 -33.08 -27.12
N LEU A 1057 39.77 -32.13 -27.21
CA LEU A 1057 39.23 -31.40 -26.07
C LEU A 1057 38.47 -32.32 -25.09
N PHE A 1058 38.00 -33.48 -25.56
CA PHE A 1058 37.42 -34.51 -24.72
C PHE A 1058 38.44 -35.52 -24.20
N SER A 1059 39.25 -36.18 -25.06
CA SER A 1059 40.06 -37.32 -24.61
C SER A 1059 41.31 -36.94 -23.81
N VAL A 1060 41.95 -35.81 -24.12
CA VAL A 1060 43.20 -35.41 -23.46
C VAL A 1060 43.00 -35.09 -21.97
N PRO A 1061 41.96 -34.33 -21.56
CA PRO A 1061 41.73 -34.05 -20.14
C PRO A 1061 41.47 -35.30 -19.29
N HIS A 1062 40.92 -36.37 -19.88
CA HIS A 1062 40.60 -37.58 -19.13
C HIS A 1062 41.79 -38.53 -18.91
N CYS A 1063 42.97 -38.21 -19.44
CA CYS A 1063 44.20 -38.97 -19.19
C CYS A 1063 44.81 -38.62 -17.81
N HIS A 1064 45.24 -39.62 -17.06
CA HIS A 1064 45.64 -39.48 -15.65
C HIS A 1064 47.10 -38.98 -15.43
N ALA A 1065 47.26 -38.23 -14.33
CA ALA A 1065 48.48 -37.87 -13.58
C ALA A 1065 49.60 -37.10 -14.33
N PRO A 1066 49.67 -35.77 -14.20
CA PRO A 1066 50.69 -34.95 -14.86
C PRO A 1066 52.13 -35.15 -14.37
N PHE A 1067 52.38 -35.92 -13.29
CA PHE A 1067 53.73 -36.00 -12.68
C PHE A 1067 54.18 -37.38 -12.16
N GLY A 1068 53.54 -38.48 -12.56
CA GLY A 1068 53.91 -39.85 -12.12
C GLY A 1068 53.98 -40.91 -13.20
N GLN A 1069 53.49 -40.60 -14.40
CA GLN A 1069 53.35 -41.52 -15.52
C GLN A 1069 54.51 -41.33 -16.52
N GLN A 1070 55.04 -42.42 -17.10
CA GLN A 1070 55.97 -42.32 -18.22
C GLN A 1070 55.22 -41.91 -19.50
N LEU A 1071 55.91 -41.26 -20.44
CA LEU A 1071 55.28 -40.82 -21.70
C LEU A 1071 54.63 -41.98 -22.47
N GLU A 1072 55.20 -43.18 -22.40
CA GLU A 1072 54.64 -44.39 -23.00
C GLU A 1072 53.31 -44.79 -22.38
N GLU A 1073 53.18 -44.70 -21.05
CA GLU A 1073 51.97 -45.04 -20.31
C GLU A 1073 50.86 -44.01 -20.62
N TYR A 1074 51.22 -42.71 -20.68
CA TYR A 1074 50.31 -41.64 -21.09
C TYR A 1074 49.78 -41.87 -22.51
N ASN A 1075 50.67 -42.18 -23.45
CA ASN A 1075 50.29 -42.43 -24.84
C ASN A 1075 49.40 -43.66 -25.00
N GLU A 1076 49.60 -44.69 -24.17
CA GLU A 1076 48.72 -45.87 -24.14
C GLU A 1076 47.33 -45.50 -23.61
N GLU A 1077 47.28 -44.74 -22.53
CA GLU A 1077 46.03 -44.24 -21.97
C GLU A 1077 45.26 -43.35 -22.94
N LEU A 1078 45.92 -42.36 -23.53
CA LEU A 1078 45.34 -41.49 -24.54
C LEU A 1078 44.81 -42.31 -25.74
N ARG A 1079 45.54 -43.34 -26.17
CA ARG A 1079 45.06 -44.23 -27.24
C ARG A 1079 43.77 -44.93 -26.84
N ARG A 1080 43.64 -45.42 -25.60
CA ARG A 1080 42.40 -46.06 -25.10
C ARG A 1080 41.22 -45.09 -25.14
N TRP A 1081 41.39 -43.85 -24.67
CA TRP A 1081 40.35 -42.82 -24.69
C TRP A 1081 39.93 -42.44 -26.11
N VAL A 1082 40.89 -42.18 -27.01
CA VAL A 1082 40.63 -41.86 -28.42
C VAL A 1082 39.96 -43.02 -29.15
N GLU A 1083 40.40 -44.26 -28.91
CA GLU A 1083 39.77 -45.44 -29.50
C GLU A 1083 38.33 -45.62 -29.03
N ASN A 1084 38.04 -45.37 -27.75
CA ASN A 1084 36.67 -45.40 -27.25
C ASN A 1084 35.80 -44.35 -27.93
N TYR A 1085 36.29 -43.10 -28.01
CA TYR A 1085 35.60 -41.99 -28.67
C TYR A 1085 35.18 -42.36 -30.11
N ARG A 1086 36.11 -42.92 -30.88
CA ARG A 1086 35.87 -43.37 -32.25
C ARG A 1086 34.95 -44.59 -32.34
N LYS A 1087 35.16 -45.61 -31.49
CA LYS A 1087 34.35 -46.85 -31.51
C LYS A 1087 32.90 -46.61 -31.10
N ALA A 1088 32.67 -45.70 -30.16
CA ALA A 1088 31.33 -45.27 -29.75
C ALA A 1088 30.66 -44.35 -30.78
N GLY A 1089 31.38 -43.93 -31.84
CA GLY A 1089 30.83 -43.10 -32.91
C GLY A 1089 30.57 -41.65 -32.48
N LEU A 1090 31.30 -41.15 -31.47
CA LEU A 1090 31.14 -39.79 -30.97
C LEU A 1090 31.66 -38.79 -32.01
N LYS A 1091 30.92 -37.69 -32.20
CA LYS A 1091 31.31 -36.58 -33.09
C LYS A 1091 31.63 -35.28 -32.34
N GLY A 1092 31.07 -35.16 -31.13
CA GLY A 1092 31.19 -34.04 -30.20
C GLY A 1092 30.56 -34.48 -28.88
N VAL A 1093 31.10 -34.00 -27.76
CA VAL A 1093 30.56 -34.25 -26.42
C VAL A 1093 30.32 -32.91 -25.74
N ASN A 1094 29.06 -32.62 -25.42
CA ASN A 1094 28.66 -31.32 -24.87
C ASN A 1094 28.25 -31.50 -23.42
N PHE A 1095 28.59 -30.54 -22.58
CA PHE A 1095 28.04 -30.53 -21.24
C PHE A 1095 26.60 -29.97 -21.28
N GLY A 1096 25.64 -30.57 -20.57
CA GLY A 1096 24.25 -30.11 -20.65
C GLY A 1096 23.27 -30.62 -19.59
N TYR A 1097 22.05 -30.11 -19.69
CA TYR A 1097 20.95 -30.37 -18.76
C TYR A 1097 19.70 -30.81 -19.53
N ILE A 1098 19.03 -31.83 -19.03
CA ILE A 1098 17.79 -32.36 -19.58
C ILE A 1098 16.69 -32.12 -18.55
N LEU A 1099 15.72 -31.29 -18.92
CA LEU A 1099 14.62 -30.86 -18.08
C LEU A 1099 13.32 -31.34 -18.72
N VAL A 1100 12.58 -32.23 -18.06
CA VAL A 1100 11.34 -32.80 -18.59
C VAL A 1100 10.17 -32.44 -17.68
N GLN A 1101 9.06 -32.02 -18.27
CA GLN A 1101 7.79 -31.77 -17.61
C GLN A 1101 6.83 -32.94 -17.86
N ASN A 1102 6.32 -33.57 -16.79
CA ASN A 1102 5.34 -34.66 -16.85
C ASN A 1102 3.91 -34.11 -17.03
N GLU A 1103 3.75 -33.22 -18.00
CA GLU A 1103 2.48 -32.62 -18.41
C GLU A 1103 2.59 -32.21 -19.87
N GLN A 1104 1.52 -32.45 -20.63
CA GLN A 1104 1.47 -32.05 -22.03
C GLN A 1104 1.08 -30.56 -22.11
N LEU A 1105 2.05 -29.68 -22.36
CA LEU A 1105 1.80 -28.24 -22.54
C LEU A 1105 1.28 -27.92 -23.94
N VAL A 1106 1.86 -28.54 -24.97
CA VAL A 1106 1.50 -28.34 -26.39
C VAL A 1106 0.89 -29.63 -26.98
N PRO A 1107 -0.07 -29.57 -27.92
CA PRO A 1107 -0.50 -30.74 -28.68
C PRO A 1107 0.70 -31.47 -29.33
N GLY A 1108 0.94 -32.75 -28.96
CA GLY A 1108 2.07 -33.53 -29.46
C GLY A 1108 3.40 -33.37 -28.70
N GLY A 1109 3.45 -32.53 -27.66
CA GLY A 1109 4.65 -32.32 -26.82
C GLY A 1109 5.80 -31.60 -27.55
N ASP A 1110 6.53 -30.77 -26.81
CA ASP A 1110 7.60 -29.95 -27.35
C ASP A 1110 8.99 -30.33 -26.81
N VAL A 1111 9.99 -30.53 -27.68
CA VAL A 1111 11.39 -30.70 -27.27
C VAL A 1111 12.21 -29.55 -27.83
N THR A 1112 12.60 -28.63 -26.96
CA THR A 1112 13.43 -27.48 -27.32
C THR A 1112 14.87 -27.72 -26.91
N ILE A 1113 15.80 -27.60 -27.85
CA ILE A 1113 17.24 -27.66 -27.60
C ILE A 1113 17.82 -26.26 -27.80
N ARG A 1114 18.64 -25.79 -26.85
CA ARG A 1114 19.35 -24.50 -26.97
C ARG A 1114 20.76 -24.56 -26.42
N THR A 1115 21.61 -23.65 -26.86
CA THR A 1115 22.90 -23.42 -26.22
C THR A 1115 22.75 -22.41 -25.08
N ILE A 1116 23.57 -22.60 -24.03
CA ILE A 1116 23.70 -21.71 -22.87
C ILE A 1116 25.19 -21.45 -22.57
N HIS A 1117 25.46 -20.47 -21.72
CA HIS A 1117 26.76 -20.40 -21.03
C HIS A 1117 26.79 -21.39 -19.87
N ASN A 1118 28.00 -21.70 -19.38
CA ASN A 1118 28.12 -22.59 -18.23
C ASN A 1118 27.53 -21.92 -16.99
N PRO A 1119 26.52 -22.51 -16.32
CA PRO A 1119 25.81 -21.86 -15.22
C PRO A 1119 26.73 -21.67 -14.01
N SER A 1120 27.21 -20.44 -13.86
CA SER A 1120 28.01 -19.98 -12.72
C SER A 1120 27.19 -19.17 -11.73
N VAL A 1121 26.05 -18.64 -12.19
CA VAL A 1121 25.07 -17.90 -11.41
C VAL A 1121 23.69 -18.56 -11.53
N PRO A 1122 22.76 -18.33 -10.59
CA PRO A 1122 21.41 -18.88 -10.67
C PRO A 1122 20.69 -18.49 -11.96
N MET A 1123 20.11 -19.47 -12.66
CA MET A 1123 19.27 -19.27 -13.86
C MET A 1123 17.96 -20.09 -13.86
N HIS A 1124 17.59 -20.62 -12.69
CA HIS A 1124 16.40 -21.45 -12.51
C HIS A 1124 15.08 -20.69 -12.71
N GLU A 1125 15.08 -19.38 -12.51
CA GLU A 1125 13.91 -18.51 -12.75
C GLU A 1125 13.62 -18.41 -14.25
N GLU A 1126 14.65 -18.29 -15.08
CA GLU A 1126 14.54 -18.29 -16.55
C GLU A 1126 14.00 -19.63 -17.05
N VAL A 1127 14.44 -20.73 -16.45
CA VAL A 1127 13.96 -22.08 -16.75
C VAL A 1127 12.48 -22.22 -16.38
N SER A 1128 12.06 -21.82 -15.17
CA SER A 1128 10.64 -21.81 -14.77
C SER A 1128 9.80 -20.92 -15.68
N SER A 1129 10.27 -19.69 -15.93
CA SER A 1129 9.60 -18.76 -16.84
C SER A 1129 9.50 -19.31 -18.26
N TRP A 1130 10.44 -20.12 -18.71
CA TRP A 1130 10.38 -20.75 -20.02
C TRP A 1130 9.18 -21.70 -20.12
N PHE A 1131 9.02 -22.62 -19.17
CA PHE A 1131 7.88 -23.53 -19.12
C PHE A 1131 6.54 -22.78 -19.02
N ASP A 1132 6.48 -21.73 -18.21
CA ASP A 1132 5.28 -20.88 -18.11
C ASP A 1132 4.93 -20.18 -19.43
N GLN A 1133 5.94 -19.66 -20.13
CA GLN A 1133 5.76 -19.03 -21.44
C GLN A 1133 5.30 -20.04 -22.49
N ARG A 1134 5.80 -21.28 -22.47
CA ARG A 1134 5.27 -22.37 -23.32
C ARG A 1134 3.82 -22.69 -23.01
N ARG A 1135 3.43 -22.71 -21.73
CA ARG A 1135 2.03 -22.88 -21.31
C ARG A 1135 1.14 -21.75 -21.83
N ILE A 1136 1.61 -20.49 -21.73
CA ILE A 1136 0.88 -19.33 -22.24
C ILE A 1136 0.73 -19.41 -23.77
N TRP A 1137 1.80 -19.75 -24.49
CA TRP A 1137 1.79 -19.92 -25.94
C TRP A 1137 0.78 -20.95 -26.42
N ALA A 1138 0.63 -22.05 -25.68
CA ALA A 1138 -0.34 -23.09 -26.00
C ALA A 1138 -1.78 -22.77 -25.59
N SER A 1139 -2.01 -21.70 -24.83
CA SER A 1139 -3.34 -21.35 -24.32
C SER A 1139 -4.24 -20.74 -25.40
N GLU A 1140 -5.56 -20.89 -25.24
CA GLU A 1140 -6.56 -20.29 -26.15
C GLU A 1140 -6.46 -18.76 -26.23
N ASN A 1141 -5.88 -18.12 -25.21
CA ASN A 1141 -5.73 -16.67 -25.14
C ASN A 1141 -4.45 -16.16 -25.83
N ALA A 1142 -3.50 -17.03 -26.20
CA ALA A 1142 -2.23 -16.64 -26.81
C ALA A 1142 -2.37 -15.66 -27.99
N PRO A 1143 -3.32 -15.82 -28.93
CA PRO A 1143 -3.48 -14.90 -30.05
C PRO A 1143 -3.78 -13.45 -29.62
N ALA A 1144 -4.43 -13.25 -28.48
CA ALA A 1144 -4.78 -11.95 -27.93
C ALA A 1144 -3.68 -11.35 -27.03
N MET A 1145 -2.66 -12.13 -26.67
CA MET A 1145 -1.55 -11.66 -25.84
C MET A 1145 -0.63 -10.73 -26.65
N SER A 1146 -0.03 -9.76 -25.96
CA SER A 1146 0.94 -8.82 -26.55
C SER A 1146 2.35 -9.40 -26.51
N MET A 1147 3.04 -9.34 -27.64
CA MET A 1147 4.44 -9.73 -27.80
C MET A 1147 5.35 -8.64 -27.22
N ARG A 1148 6.34 -9.04 -26.42
CA ARG A 1148 7.38 -8.16 -25.89
C ARG A 1148 8.74 -8.84 -25.96
N LEU A 1149 9.81 -8.07 -26.01
CA LEU A 1149 11.14 -8.61 -25.79
C LEU A 1149 11.36 -8.86 -24.30
N HIS A 1150 12.19 -9.85 -23.97
CA HIS A 1150 12.66 -10.01 -22.61
C HIS A 1150 13.39 -8.71 -22.16
N PRO A 1151 13.15 -8.17 -20.94
CA PRO A 1151 13.61 -6.82 -20.56
C PRO A 1151 15.13 -6.58 -20.67
N SER A 1152 15.89 -7.65 -20.50
CA SER A 1152 17.36 -7.61 -20.57
C SER A 1152 17.91 -7.86 -21.98
N VAL A 1153 17.04 -8.04 -22.99
CA VAL A 1153 17.46 -8.19 -24.39
C VAL A 1153 18.14 -6.92 -24.87
N ARG A 1154 19.23 -7.10 -25.61
CA ARG A 1154 19.98 -6.06 -26.28
C ARG A 1154 20.07 -6.41 -27.76
N LEU A 1155 19.77 -5.42 -28.57
CA LEU A 1155 19.86 -5.47 -30.02
C LEU A 1155 21.11 -4.69 -30.46
N ARG A 1156 22.10 -5.37 -31.00
CA ARG A 1156 23.37 -4.76 -31.47
C ARG A 1156 23.44 -4.78 -32.99
N SER A 1157 24.00 -3.73 -33.56
CA SER A 1157 24.30 -3.66 -34.99
C SER A 1157 25.73 -3.16 -35.20
N GLU A 1158 26.55 -3.97 -35.86
CA GLU A 1158 27.90 -3.60 -36.29
C GLU A 1158 27.85 -3.32 -37.79
N HIS A 1159 28.28 -2.11 -38.17
CA HIS A 1159 28.26 -1.68 -39.57
C HIS A 1159 29.66 -1.82 -40.15
N GLY A 1160 29.82 -2.73 -41.09
CA GLY A 1160 31.08 -2.92 -41.79
C GLY A 1160 31.33 -1.84 -42.86
N SER A 1161 32.51 -1.91 -43.50
CA SER A 1161 32.88 -0.95 -44.54
C SER A 1161 32.08 -1.10 -45.83
N ARG A 1162 31.42 -2.25 -46.01
CA ARG A 1162 30.48 -2.57 -47.08
C ARG A 1162 29.18 -3.12 -46.49
N PRO A 1163 28.03 -2.99 -47.16
CA PRO A 1163 26.73 -3.48 -46.65
C PRO A 1163 26.74 -4.97 -46.29
N GLU A 1164 27.47 -5.80 -47.03
CA GLU A 1164 27.65 -7.24 -46.78
C GLU A 1164 28.46 -7.58 -45.52
N ASP A 1165 29.19 -6.60 -44.96
CA ASP A 1165 30.00 -6.77 -43.75
C ASP A 1165 29.24 -6.36 -42.47
N SER A 1166 27.97 -5.96 -42.58
CA SER A 1166 27.14 -5.57 -41.44
C SER A 1166 26.57 -6.80 -40.73
N ARG A 1167 26.55 -6.77 -39.39
CA ARG A 1167 26.05 -7.85 -38.54
C ARG A 1167 25.01 -7.33 -37.56
N TRP A 1168 23.90 -8.05 -37.40
CA TRP A 1168 22.86 -7.76 -36.42
C TRP A 1168 22.77 -8.89 -35.42
N GLU A 1169 22.75 -8.54 -34.14
CA GLU A 1169 22.79 -9.50 -33.04
C GLU A 1169 21.69 -9.20 -32.03
N VAL A 1170 21.12 -10.25 -31.45
CA VAL A 1170 20.22 -10.20 -30.30
C VAL A 1170 20.75 -11.11 -29.20
N GLY A 1171 20.81 -10.61 -27.98
CA GLY A 1171 21.27 -11.39 -26.83
C GLY A 1171 20.89 -10.74 -25.51
N VAL A 1172 21.13 -11.45 -24.41
CA VAL A 1172 20.96 -10.92 -23.05
C VAL A 1172 22.33 -10.92 -22.38
N GLU A 1173 22.82 -9.74 -22.00
CA GLU A 1173 24.13 -9.61 -21.37
C GLU A 1173 24.09 -10.03 -19.89
N GLY A 1174 25.10 -10.77 -19.45
CA GLY A 1174 25.28 -11.14 -18.04
C GLY A 1174 24.31 -12.19 -17.51
N ASN A 1175 23.70 -12.99 -18.38
CA ASN A 1175 22.78 -14.06 -18.00
C ASN A 1175 23.17 -15.37 -18.70
N ASP A 1176 23.50 -16.40 -17.92
CA ASP A 1176 24.04 -17.65 -18.44
C ASP A 1176 23.02 -18.46 -19.26
N PHE A 1177 21.71 -18.21 -19.10
CA PHE A 1177 20.64 -18.88 -19.83
C PHE A 1177 20.54 -18.47 -21.31
N TYR A 1178 21.08 -17.32 -21.68
CA TYR A 1178 20.95 -16.76 -23.03
C TYR A 1178 22.30 -16.68 -23.72
N THR A 1179 22.32 -17.02 -25.00
CA THR A 1179 23.47 -16.80 -25.89
C THR A 1179 23.24 -15.57 -26.75
N THR A 1180 24.20 -15.26 -27.63
CA THR A 1180 24.02 -14.25 -28.66
C THR A 1180 23.59 -14.92 -29.95
N TYR A 1181 22.55 -14.40 -30.58
CA TYR A 1181 22.02 -14.86 -31.87
C TYR A 1181 22.32 -13.81 -32.93
N VAL A 1182 22.92 -14.24 -34.05
CA VAL A 1182 22.99 -13.44 -35.28
C VAL A 1182 21.63 -13.55 -35.96
N ILE A 1183 21.06 -12.41 -36.30
CA ILE A 1183 19.74 -12.32 -36.92
C ILE A 1183 19.81 -11.51 -38.21
N GLY A 1184 18.91 -11.78 -39.15
CA GLY A 1184 18.77 -10.93 -40.33
C GLY A 1184 18.29 -9.52 -39.98
N GLU A 1185 18.68 -8.52 -40.78
CA GLU A 1185 18.25 -7.11 -40.64
C GLU A 1185 16.73 -6.95 -40.50
N GLY A 1186 15.95 -7.75 -41.24
CA GLY A 1186 14.50 -7.74 -41.18
C GLY A 1186 13.95 -8.18 -39.82
N ILE A 1187 14.54 -9.21 -39.21
CA ILE A 1187 14.19 -9.66 -37.86
C ILE A 1187 14.61 -8.58 -36.85
N TYR A 1188 15.81 -8.01 -37.00
CA TYR A 1188 16.30 -6.93 -36.12
C TYR A 1188 15.34 -5.74 -36.08
N GLU A 1189 14.92 -5.23 -37.23
CA GLU A 1189 13.98 -4.10 -37.31
C GLU A 1189 12.58 -4.46 -36.79
N GLU A 1190 12.11 -5.70 -36.99
CA GLU A 1190 10.81 -6.11 -36.44
C GLU A 1190 10.87 -6.32 -34.92
N LEU A 1191 11.96 -6.83 -34.36
CA LEU A 1191 12.16 -6.90 -32.90
C LEU A 1191 12.17 -5.49 -32.28
N ARG A 1192 12.77 -4.50 -32.94
CA ARG A 1192 12.69 -3.09 -32.51
C ARG A 1192 11.26 -2.57 -32.52
N ARG A 1193 10.45 -2.95 -33.51
CA ARG A 1193 9.02 -2.60 -33.53
C ARG A 1193 8.24 -3.32 -32.45
N ILE A 1194 8.50 -4.60 -32.21
CA ILE A 1194 7.85 -5.37 -31.13
C ILE A 1194 8.16 -4.72 -29.77
N ASP A 1195 9.40 -4.28 -29.55
CA ASP A 1195 9.80 -3.58 -28.32
C ASP A 1195 9.03 -2.25 -28.12
N LEU A 1196 8.84 -1.49 -29.20
CA LEU A 1196 8.16 -0.19 -29.18
C LEU A 1196 6.62 -0.30 -29.14
N ASP A 1197 6.06 -1.14 -30.00
CA ASP A 1197 4.63 -1.20 -30.32
C ASP A 1197 3.88 -2.26 -29.52
N GLN A 1198 4.60 -3.28 -29.03
CA GLN A 1198 4.07 -4.41 -28.25
C GLN A 1198 2.79 -5.03 -28.86
N PRO A 1199 2.86 -5.48 -30.13
CA PRO A 1199 1.67 -5.88 -30.88
C PRO A 1199 1.06 -7.17 -30.34
N ALA A 1200 -0.24 -7.37 -30.55
CA ALA A 1200 -0.88 -8.66 -30.28
C ALA A 1200 -0.29 -9.75 -31.18
N LEU A 1201 -0.10 -10.97 -30.66
CA LEU A 1201 0.49 -12.09 -31.39
C LEU A 1201 -0.24 -12.34 -32.72
N ALA A 1202 -1.58 -12.36 -32.71
CA ALA A 1202 -2.40 -12.55 -33.91
C ALA A 1202 -2.18 -11.49 -35.01
N SER A 1203 -1.70 -10.31 -34.66
CA SER A 1203 -1.47 -9.20 -35.61
C SER A 1203 -0.13 -9.30 -36.37
N ARG A 1204 0.79 -10.16 -35.90
CA ARG A 1204 2.15 -10.31 -36.46
C ARG A 1204 2.44 -11.72 -36.95
N VAL A 1205 1.72 -12.73 -36.47
CA VAL A 1205 1.80 -14.11 -36.97
C VAL A 1205 1.10 -14.21 -38.33
N THR A 1206 1.85 -13.91 -39.39
CA THR A 1206 1.53 -14.27 -40.78
C THR A 1206 2.31 -15.54 -41.16
N SER A 1207 1.96 -16.22 -42.25
CA SER A 1207 2.59 -17.51 -42.61
C SER A 1207 4.12 -17.47 -42.77
N GLU A 1208 4.71 -16.30 -43.09
CA GLU A 1208 6.17 -16.14 -43.23
C GLU A 1208 6.86 -15.72 -41.92
N ALA A 1209 6.17 -15.03 -41.01
CA ALA A 1209 6.77 -14.55 -39.75
C ALA A 1209 6.54 -15.49 -38.56
N ALA A 1210 5.57 -16.40 -38.65
CA ALA A 1210 5.20 -17.32 -37.58
C ALA A 1210 6.39 -18.17 -37.10
N GLU A 1211 7.23 -18.64 -38.02
CA GLU A 1211 8.30 -19.59 -37.74
C GLU A 1211 9.42 -18.96 -36.89
N TRP A 1212 9.94 -17.80 -37.29
CA TRP A 1212 11.01 -17.14 -36.53
C TRP A 1212 10.51 -16.50 -35.23
N ILE A 1213 9.24 -16.07 -35.16
CA ILE A 1213 8.63 -15.57 -33.92
C ILE A 1213 8.52 -16.71 -32.91
N GLU A 1214 8.06 -17.88 -33.35
CA GLU A 1214 8.00 -19.06 -32.47
C GLU A 1214 9.40 -19.50 -32.06
N ASP A 1215 10.40 -19.48 -32.95
CA ASP A 1215 11.79 -19.81 -32.61
C ASP A 1215 12.37 -18.85 -31.55
N LEU A 1216 12.23 -17.53 -31.73
CA LEU A 1216 12.70 -16.56 -30.73
C LEU A 1216 11.89 -16.61 -29.43
N HIS A 1217 10.62 -16.98 -29.49
CA HIS A 1217 9.82 -17.24 -28.29
C HIS A 1217 10.28 -18.51 -27.58
N ARG A 1218 10.55 -19.58 -28.31
CA ARG A 1218 11.19 -20.79 -27.78
C ARG A 1218 12.48 -20.38 -27.13
N LYS A 1219 13.37 -19.63 -27.76
CA LYS A 1219 14.63 -19.10 -27.19
C LYS A 1219 14.45 -18.11 -26.02
N GLY A 1220 13.22 -17.71 -25.67
CA GLY A 1220 12.93 -16.83 -24.53
C GLY A 1220 13.17 -15.34 -24.80
N ILE A 1221 13.56 -14.99 -26.03
CA ILE A 1221 13.77 -13.60 -26.47
C ILE A 1221 12.42 -12.88 -26.59
N ILE A 1222 11.40 -13.54 -27.13
CA ILE A 1222 10.03 -13.03 -27.24
C ILE A 1222 9.15 -13.64 -26.14
N ARG A 1223 8.44 -12.78 -25.39
CA ARG A 1223 7.50 -13.15 -24.33
C ARG A 1223 6.09 -12.68 -24.66
N LEU A 1224 5.10 -13.42 -24.18
CA LEU A 1224 3.68 -13.07 -24.27
C LEU A 1224 3.19 -12.51 -22.92
N THR A 1225 2.47 -11.40 -22.98
CA THR A 1225 1.92 -10.68 -21.81
C THR A 1225 0.48 -10.23 -22.05
N ARG A 1226 -0.30 -10.05 -20.97
CA ARG A 1226 -1.76 -9.75 -21.06
C ARG A 1226 -2.13 -8.31 -21.47
N PHE A 1227 -1.16 -7.40 -21.62
CA PHE A 1227 -1.44 -5.97 -21.79
C PHE A 1227 -1.17 -5.43 -23.20
N PRO A 1228 -2.18 -4.89 -23.89
CA PRO A 1228 -1.97 -3.97 -25.00
C PRO A 1228 -1.81 -2.53 -24.49
N ARG A 1229 -0.81 -1.79 -25.01
CA ARG A 1229 -0.86 -0.32 -24.98
C ARG A 1229 -1.79 0.15 -26.11
N ARG A 1230 -2.57 1.21 -25.85
CA ARG A 1230 -3.49 1.84 -26.83
C ARG A 1230 -2.81 2.02 -28.19
N SER A 1231 -3.45 1.47 -29.23
CA SER A 1231 -3.09 1.67 -30.63
C SER A 1231 -2.94 3.17 -30.95
N SER A 1232 -1.72 3.60 -31.25
CA SER A 1232 -1.52 4.77 -32.12
C SER A 1232 -1.60 4.32 -33.57
N GLU A 1233 -1.96 5.22 -34.49
CA GLU A 1233 -2.38 5.02 -35.89
C GLU A 1233 -1.36 4.38 -36.87
N TYR A 1234 -0.57 3.39 -36.43
CA TYR A 1234 0.44 2.72 -37.26
C TYR A 1234 0.13 1.24 -37.53
N ASP A 1235 -1.14 0.92 -37.83
CA ASP A 1235 -1.47 -0.34 -38.52
C ASP A 1235 -1.15 -0.21 -40.03
N ARG A 1236 0.13 -0.25 -40.37
CA ARG A 1236 0.57 -0.55 -41.73
C ARG A 1236 1.19 -1.94 -41.75
N ALA A 1237 0.59 -2.83 -42.53
CA ALA A 1237 1.14 -4.15 -42.81
C ALA A 1237 2.62 -4.05 -43.21
N PRO A 1238 3.48 -5.01 -42.78
CA PRO A 1238 4.89 -4.99 -43.11
C PRO A 1238 5.07 -4.94 -44.63
N ARG A 1239 5.91 -4.01 -45.10
CA ARG A 1239 6.45 -4.12 -46.46
C ARG A 1239 7.34 -5.35 -46.45
N SER A 1240 7.04 -6.32 -47.31
CA SER A 1240 7.89 -7.48 -47.54
C SER A 1240 9.27 -7.03 -48.04
N SER A 1241 10.21 -6.83 -47.11
CA SER A 1241 11.63 -6.85 -47.43
C SER A 1241 12.01 -8.32 -47.52
N GLY A 1242 12.16 -8.83 -48.73
CA GLY A 1242 12.57 -10.22 -49.01
C GLY A 1242 14.04 -10.48 -48.65
N GLY A 1243 14.37 -10.35 -47.36
CA GLY A 1243 15.64 -10.81 -46.78
C GLY A 1243 15.48 -12.22 -46.22
N GLN A 1244 16.55 -13.02 -46.27
CA GLN A 1244 16.61 -14.32 -45.62
C GLN A 1244 16.35 -14.19 -44.12
N PHE A 1245 15.34 -14.90 -43.62
CA PHE A 1245 15.04 -15.05 -42.20
C PHE A 1245 15.95 -16.15 -41.63
N GLU A 1246 17.20 -15.82 -41.34
CA GLU A 1246 18.14 -16.73 -40.68
C GLU A 1246 18.41 -16.24 -39.25
N ILE A 1247 18.29 -17.16 -38.28
CA ILE A 1247 18.71 -17.01 -36.89
C ILE A 1247 19.85 -17.99 -36.68
N GLU A 1248 21.06 -17.49 -36.49
CA GLU A 1248 22.24 -18.30 -36.24
C GLU A 1248 22.69 -18.11 -34.78
N GLU A 1249 22.77 -19.19 -34.03
CA GLU A 1249 23.22 -19.18 -32.63
C GLU A 1249 24.75 -19.16 -32.55
N ILE A 1250 25.33 -18.18 -31.84
CA ILE A 1250 26.77 -18.11 -31.64
C ILE A 1250 27.16 -19.10 -30.55
N ALA A 1251 28.04 -20.03 -30.89
CA ALA A 1251 28.58 -21.00 -29.95
C ALA A 1251 29.27 -20.31 -28.76
N THR A 1252 28.99 -20.79 -27.55
CA THR A 1252 29.64 -20.31 -26.32
C THR A 1252 31.05 -20.88 -26.18
N LYS A 1253 31.91 -20.29 -25.34
CA LYS A 1253 33.23 -20.89 -25.07
C LYS A 1253 33.04 -22.13 -24.18
N THR A 1254 33.73 -23.23 -24.51
CA THR A 1254 33.77 -24.42 -23.67
C THR A 1254 34.51 -24.12 -22.37
N THR A 1255 33.92 -24.48 -21.22
CA THR A 1255 34.67 -24.57 -19.97
C THR A 1255 35.40 -25.92 -19.93
N PRO A 1256 36.69 -25.93 -19.61
CA PRO A 1256 37.45 -27.16 -19.46
C PRO A 1256 36.90 -27.99 -18.28
N THR A 1257 36.24 -29.11 -18.54
CA THR A 1257 35.81 -30.05 -17.49
C THR A 1257 36.91 -31.06 -17.20
N CYS A 1258 37.22 -31.21 -15.91
CA CYS A 1258 38.13 -32.20 -15.32
C CYS A 1258 39.47 -32.35 -16.04
N LEU A 1259 40.52 -31.67 -15.53
CA LEU A 1259 41.95 -31.74 -15.88
C LEU A 1259 42.45 -30.97 -17.12
N SER A 1260 41.60 -30.33 -17.92
CA SER A 1260 42.05 -29.54 -19.09
C SER A 1260 42.85 -28.25 -18.78
N SER A 1261 42.97 -27.84 -17.51
CA SER A 1261 43.75 -26.65 -17.15
C SER A 1261 45.27 -26.82 -17.27
N TYR A 1262 45.78 -28.03 -17.52
CA TYR A 1262 47.23 -28.23 -17.71
C TYR A 1262 47.75 -27.80 -19.09
N LEU A 1263 46.88 -27.47 -20.05
CA LEU A 1263 47.26 -27.24 -21.46
C LEU A 1263 46.75 -25.94 -22.09
N SER A 1264 46.14 -25.03 -21.32
CA SER A 1264 45.78 -23.68 -21.79
C SER A 1264 46.81 -22.63 -21.41
#